data_AF-A0A1F3V8J1-F1
#
_entry.id   AF-A0A1F3V8J1-F1
#
_cell.length_a   1.000
_cell.length_b   1.000
_cell.length_c   1.000
_cell.angle_alpha   90.00
_cell.angle_beta   90.00
_cell.angle_gamma   90.00
#
_symmetry.space_group_name_H-M   'P 1'
#
loop_
_entity.id
_entity.type
_entity.pdbx_description
1 polymer ?
#
loop_
_entity_poly.entity_id
_entity_poly.type
_entity_poly.pdbx_seq_one_letter_code
_entity_poly.pdbx_strand_id
1 'polypeptide(L)'
;MKIKNKIIIIVFLPILIVAGLLSTLPGHLPQIAVVKRDIASVKYSEFERLEYLLQLDRFLYYKSKFVEQFSDKLSKEIIGDIEAIGLQDLLDLEIDIEFLAKAQNYDGILFQILKEKGSLAKEEEISWGYNFLKNKLNDAFVVKWIDEKEGDFSVGPTARQNYLNIEVPAISKDGATMDVSQYISDRTTRAVFWESSEVGRPIEFHLGNERVFRKHLAVTGGKVLGEIKTVARNYNKIYLVQYADDDTAHLAITRVNGLDRLEHLLYEINLENNGQQMAKQVRVFGDLKEYLTVEEKRLTETLKQLPLADQVFIGQKRYFTNYFMAAEQFCALQEYFNKHPNSLAQVPEKQRKQLIKLLAANKVGEEIDFLKQASFLSDLFDKYEKELSLIAGLEQFSLESNAFDVSDMLIKSESGKVYRWRFVSNMWGDEVVPLARALKNSGHKNINYIGTAGALPNKGLDVGDIVIPKHACDDVSCVPILGKPVTPKNVKSGQGVIKVSSPFLENYSWVEKASSKADEVEIETKYLADIFSEKEDNLKVYLLVSDVLGSHQTLDNASSSARSKAISNLLMAIMEGEKIGFPDVINQGPSSSAGLEKMSKKVDPLYAYVTEQKVGKNSTAKGPVFTTEFFENRINLAQETLYRINQKIIQEVGFINFAINKDFVDGKWNPKTDNLEVYYPTEDSKVIAAIEKILAQETASLQKAEKTLLVHGARAPPDDSFYHFSFTKTPPLDFLLEMFSRNAYLKSGLYQETTATGKIKFKFLPTDKHSTLCSGDFCSLAFFAPDEATKKFLTVAKKITPEEGRAAINGLTAGVNPRPRNRNVLREVEIVKNLPNGNLAEIVPEIGDGGTLVIKMRFTEEGICNPLVVLEESYHYIQILGQAWGNNWPVIDAVMWAELSWNAKAGNAEARLALLQIEMDMVEYIANRFLASPFIRGMEDTLGDYLKARKVHLEKMLAEATSMVKQKEKEKRKLWMGQRTFFDALEKNKEKLDFYIGRNDRAAVRKLLEAYLPWPQMGASEVTAWRNWLEAIEHPGEKKVVAFRGLAEDYVPKGEKGPFLMSKILVKNQGNYNRRLRSLETKRKLLGFSNYPRKISASTLSSFFDEHASSPLASSFLSFSNYRVAGSFSRIIDKSGGPGMNIVAVAIDERRMIPNAISSFLREDEILTPLIVFPDEIIALVDERELGVGTFNEGDFFAKIEKKIGRKLTPAEIDGDTTDFIKNSMTYWQKYIKPPENIDVKKFGPANEQTCAQLASLLLK
;
A
#
# COMPACT_ATOMS: atom_id res chain seq x y z
N MET A 1 18.02 -60.16 0.90
CA MET A 1 17.81 -60.69 -0.47
C MET A 1 18.66 -59.85 -1.44
N LYS A 2 19.32 -60.36 -2.50
CA LYS A 2 18.85 -61.07 -3.72
C LYS A 2 17.80 -60.26 -4.51
N ILE A 3 17.82 -60.06 -5.83
CA ILE A 3 18.74 -60.28 -6.99
C ILE A 3 18.24 -59.26 -8.06
N LYS A 4 18.99 -58.36 -8.73
CA LYS A 4 20.16 -58.42 -9.65
C LYS A 4 19.83 -58.88 -11.10
N ASN A 5 20.42 -58.22 -12.12
CA ASN A 5 20.49 -58.51 -13.60
C ASN A 5 19.73 -57.51 -14.51
N LYS A 6 20.06 -57.20 -15.79
CA LYS A 6 21.22 -57.40 -16.74
C LYS A 6 20.92 -56.56 -18.03
N ILE A 7 21.81 -56.22 -19.00
CA ILE A 7 23.29 -56.20 -19.13
C ILE A 7 23.78 -55.28 -20.30
N ILE A 8 24.72 -54.37 -20.00
CA ILE A 8 25.99 -53.98 -20.69
C ILE A 8 26.28 -54.54 -22.12
N ILE A 9 26.86 -53.70 -23.03
CA ILE A 9 28.04 -53.93 -23.95
C ILE A 9 28.14 -52.78 -25.02
N ILE A 10 29.20 -51.95 -25.15
CA ILE A 10 30.61 -52.15 -25.69
C ILE A 10 30.61 -52.15 -27.26
N VAL A 11 31.44 -51.46 -28.10
CA VAL A 11 32.70 -50.61 -28.08
C VAL A 11 32.91 -50.02 -29.53
N PHE A 12 33.71 -49.01 -30.00
CA PHE A 12 34.74 -48.00 -29.58
C PHE A 12 34.84 -46.85 -30.66
N LEU A 13 35.22 -45.57 -30.37
CA LEU A 13 36.56 -44.88 -30.45
C LEU A 13 36.94 -44.28 -31.88
N PRO A 14 38.09 -43.60 -32.18
CA PRO A 14 38.09 -42.11 -32.35
C PRO A 14 38.99 -41.42 -33.46
N ILE A 15 38.96 -40.07 -33.51
CA ILE A 15 40.08 -39.10 -33.74
C ILE A 15 40.61 -38.73 -35.17
N LEU A 16 41.22 -37.53 -35.26
CA LEU A 16 42.22 -36.95 -36.23
C LEU A 16 41.79 -36.13 -37.49
N ILE A 17 41.85 -34.79 -37.33
CA ILE A 17 42.55 -33.73 -38.12
C ILE A 17 42.99 -34.02 -39.59
N VAL A 18 42.69 -33.09 -40.52
CA VAL A 18 43.66 -32.33 -41.38
C VAL A 18 42.92 -31.25 -42.19
N ALA A 19 43.59 -30.12 -42.49
CA ALA A 19 43.11 -29.05 -43.37
C ALA A 19 44.07 -28.87 -44.57
N GLY A 20 43.57 -28.53 -45.76
CA GLY A 20 44.44 -28.29 -46.93
C GLY A 20 43.76 -27.99 -48.28
N LEU A 21 43.59 -26.70 -48.59
CA LEU A 21 43.79 -26.05 -49.89
C LEU A 21 43.04 -26.53 -51.18
N LEU A 22 42.18 -25.62 -51.66
CA LEU A 22 42.08 -25.11 -53.05
C LEU A 22 41.40 -25.91 -54.20
N SER A 23 40.19 -25.43 -54.55
CA SER A 23 39.73 -24.98 -55.89
C SER A 23 39.84 -25.87 -57.15
N THR A 24 38.70 -26.10 -57.83
CA THR A 24 38.43 -25.61 -59.23
C THR A 24 36.97 -25.84 -59.68
N LEU A 25 36.17 -24.75 -59.74
CA LEU A 25 35.02 -24.54 -60.66
C LEU A 25 33.87 -25.62 -60.64
N PRO A 26 32.79 -25.54 -61.45
CA PRO A 26 31.58 -24.89 -60.95
C PRO A 26 30.23 -25.59 -61.24
N GLY A 27 29.17 -25.12 -60.57
CA GLY A 27 27.82 -25.03 -61.16
C GLY A 27 26.85 -26.21 -60.96
N HIS A 28 26.09 -26.17 -59.86
CA HIS A 28 24.61 -26.18 -59.87
C HIS A 28 24.10 -26.21 -58.41
N LEU A 29 23.42 -25.13 -57.98
CA LEU A 29 22.57 -25.16 -56.79
C LEU A 29 21.11 -25.31 -57.24
N PRO A 30 20.33 -26.23 -56.65
CA PRO A 30 18.88 -26.28 -56.88
C PRO A 30 18.21 -25.09 -56.20
N GLN A 31 17.14 -24.57 -56.79
CA GLN A 31 16.27 -23.62 -56.11
C GLN A 31 15.58 -24.34 -54.93
N ILE A 32 15.91 -23.93 -53.70
CA ILE A 32 15.16 -24.36 -52.52
C ILE A 32 13.81 -23.66 -52.57
N ALA A 33 12.74 -24.43 -52.70
CA ALA A 33 11.38 -23.91 -52.62
C ALA A 33 11.10 -23.50 -51.16
N VAL A 34 11.19 -22.19 -50.88
CA VAL A 34 10.81 -21.63 -49.58
C VAL A 34 9.30 -21.79 -49.41
N VAL A 35 8.90 -22.81 -48.66
CA VAL A 35 7.51 -23.03 -48.25
C VAL A 35 7.18 -21.98 -47.20
N LYS A 36 6.72 -20.81 -47.66
CA LYS A 36 6.15 -19.77 -46.78
C LYS A 36 5.09 -20.42 -45.90
N ARG A 37 5.31 -20.41 -44.59
CA ARG A 37 4.32 -20.94 -43.65
C ARG A 37 3.25 -19.89 -43.41
N ASP A 38 2.01 -20.28 -43.65
CA ASP A 38 0.88 -19.50 -43.20
C ASP A 38 0.88 -19.46 -41.67
N ILE A 39 0.52 -18.30 -41.14
CA ILE A 39 0.12 -18.04 -39.76
C ILE A 39 -0.79 -19.18 -39.26
N ALA A 40 -1.78 -19.59 -40.04
CA ALA A 40 -2.75 -20.65 -39.70
C ALA A 40 -2.21 -22.10 -39.66
N SER A 41 -0.92 -22.33 -39.92
CA SER A 41 -0.36 -23.70 -40.06
C SER A 41 0.07 -24.38 -38.75
N VAL A 42 0.14 -23.64 -37.63
CA VAL A 42 0.71 -24.14 -36.36
C VAL A 42 -0.38 -24.57 -35.38
N LYS A 43 -0.39 -25.86 -35.01
CA LYS A 43 -1.38 -26.44 -34.08
C LYS A 43 -1.08 -26.15 -32.62
N TYR A 44 -1.54 -25.00 -32.15
CA TYR A 44 -1.67 -24.67 -30.73
C TYR A 44 -3.13 -24.81 -30.26
N SER A 45 -3.35 -24.82 -28.94
CA SER A 45 -4.65 -24.42 -28.41
C SER A 45 -4.90 -22.93 -28.63
N GLU A 46 -6.17 -22.54 -28.58
CA GLU A 46 -6.65 -21.16 -28.79
C GLU A 46 -5.88 -20.12 -27.96
N PHE A 47 -5.56 -20.42 -26.70
CA PHE A 47 -4.89 -19.48 -25.80
C PHE A 47 -3.36 -19.47 -25.94
N GLU A 48 -2.75 -20.65 -26.18
CA GLU A 48 -1.31 -20.74 -26.53
C GLU A 48 -1.01 -19.95 -27.82
N ARG A 49 -1.95 -19.96 -28.78
CA ARG A 49 -1.84 -19.20 -30.03
C ARG A 49 -1.74 -17.71 -29.78
N LEU A 50 -2.65 -17.16 -28.97
CA LEU A 50 -2.66 -15.75 -28.60
C LEU A 50 -1.42 -15.37 -27.76
N GLU A 51 -1.00 -16.21 -26.80
CA GLU A 51 0.22 -15.96 -26.03
C GLU A 51 1.47 -15.92 -26.93
N TYR A 52 1.56 -16.80 -27.94
CA TYR A 52 2.64 -16.78 -28.93
C TYR A 52 2.65 -15.50 -29.79
N LEU A 53 1.49 -15.10 -30.33
CA LEU A 53 1.35 -13.86 -31.11
C LEU A 53 1.69 -12.61 -30.28
N LEU A 54 1.35 -12.60 -28.98
CA LEU A 54 1.77 -11.55 -28.05
C LEU A 54 3.31 -11.51 -27.87
N GLN A 55 4.00 -12.65 -27.84
CA GLN A 55 5.47 -12.67 -27.76
C GLN A 55 6.13 -12.14 -29.05
N LEU A 56 5.53 -12.45 -30.21
CA LEU A 56 5.96 -11.93 -31.52
C LEU A 56 5.79 -10.41 -31.61
N ASP A 57 4.65 -9.87 -31.18
CA ASP A 57 4.42 -8.42 -31.14
C ASP A 57 5.36 -7.72 -30.14
N ARG A 58 5.64 -8.33 -28.97
CA ARG A 58 6.64 -7.84 -28.02
C ARG A 58 8.04 -7.74 -28.62
N PHE A 59 8.45 -8.75 -29.40
CA PHE A 59 9.75 -8.73 -30.09
C PHE A 59 9.78 -7.65 -31.18
N LEU A 60 8.72 -7.52 -31.99
CA LEU A 60 8.66 -6.51 -33.05
C LEU A 60 8.61 -5.08 -32.48
N TYR A 61 7.92 -4.85 -31.36
CA TYR A 61 7.99 -3.61 -30.58
C TYR A 61 9.43 -3.32 -30.12
N TYR A 62 10.09 -4.33 -29.54
CA TYR A 62 11.47 -4.22 -29.07
C TYR A 62 12.42 -3.84 -30.19
N LYS A 63 12.26 -4.47 -31.36
CA LYS A 63 13.00 -4.20 -32.59
C LYS A 63 12.89 -2.74 -33.01
N SER A 64 11.68 -2.18 -33.09
CA SER A 64 11.47 -0.78 -33.44
C SER A 64 12.14 0.17 -32.44
N LYS A 65 12.02 -0.10 -31.13
CA LYS A 65 12.71 0.69 -30.09
C LYS A 65 14.23 0.49 -30.07
N PHE A 66 14.74 -0.62 -30.60
CA PHE A 66 16.18 -0.81 -30.87
C PHE A 66 16.62 0.09 -32.03
N VAL A 67 15.90 0.10 -33.17
CA VAL A 67 16.19 0.98 -34.31
C VAL A 67 16.20 2.46 -33.87
N GLU A 68 15.16 2.91 -33.18
CA GLU A 68 15.03 4.26 -32.60
C GLU A 68 16.25 4.65 -31.73
N GLN A 69 16.80 3.68 -30.97
CA GLN A 69 17.93 3.92 -30.09
C GLN A 69 19.31 3.81 -30.78
N PHE A 70 19.43 3.13 -31.91
CA PHE A 70 20.72 2.79 -32.54
C PHE A 70 20.91 3.31 -33.98
N SER A 71 19.91 3.97 -34.56
CA SER A 71 19.94 4.64 -35.87
C SER A 71 21.21 5.46 -36.15
N ASP A 72 21.63 6.28 -35.17
CA ASP A 72 22.84 7.13 -35.25
C ASP A 72 24.17 6.40 -34.97
N LYS A 73 24.12 5.11 -34.59
CA LYS A 73 25.27 4.34 -34.07
C LYS A 73 25.68 3.16 -34.96
N LEU A 74 24.74 2.60 -35.71
CA LEU A 74 24.95 1.49 -36.63
C LEU A 74 25.03 1.99 -38.08
N SER A 75 25.45 1.13 -39.01
CA SER A 75 25.39 1.49 -40.43
C SER A 75 23.93 1.52 -40.90
N LYS A 76 23.63 2.36 -41.90
CA LYS A 76 22.30 2.40 -42.54
C LYS A 76 21.89 1.06 -43.14
N GLU A 77 22.86 0.24 -43.51
CA GLU A 77 22.69 -1.13 -43.99
C GLU A 77 22.16 -2.04 -42.87
N ILE A 78 22.84 -2.08 -41.72
CA ILE A 78 22.38 -2.86 -40.56
C ILE A 78 21.02 -2.36 -40.03
N ILE A 79 20.79 -1.05 -40.02
CA ILE A 79 19.48 -0.48 -39.66
C ILE A 79 18.40 -0.93 -40.65
N GLY A 80 18.66 -0.86 -41.96
CA GLY A 80 17.74 -1.34 -42.99
C GLY A 80 17.45 -2.84 -42.89
N ASP A 81 18.48 -3.67 -42.59
CA ASP A 81 18.32 -5.09 -42.34
C ASP A 81 17.40 -5.36 -41.15
N ILE A 82 17.54 -4.61 -40.05
CA ILE A 82 16.68 -4.68 -38.86
C ILE A 82 15.25 -4.19 -39.20
N GLU A 83 15.11 -3.05 -39.87
CA GLU A 83 13.81 -2.52 -40.29
C GLU A 83 13.06 -3.53 -41.16
N ALA A 84 13.76 -4.24 -42.06
CA ALA A 84 13.24 -5.29 -42.92
C ALA A 84 12.91 -6.63 -42.23
N ILE A 85 13.07 -6.77 -40.90
CA ILE A 85 12.56 -7.93 -40.14
C ILE A 85 11.07 -7.73 -39.86
N GLY A 86 10.23 -8.55 -40.51
CA GLY A 86 8.79 -8.59 -40.34
C GLY A 86 8.31 -9.77 -39.48
N LEU A 87 6.99 -9.96 -39.42
CA LEU A 87 6.35 -11.05 -38.69
C LEU A 87 6.71 -12.43 -39.26
N GLN A 88 6.82 -12.55 -40.58
CA GLN A 88 7.14 -13.83 -41.25
C GLN A 88 8.52 -14.38 -40.84
N ASP A 89 9.53 -13.52 -40.71
CA ASP A 89 10.90 -13.94 -40.37
C ASP A 89 10.99 -14.63 -38.99
N LEU A 90 10.08 -14.27 -38.09
CA LEU A 90 9.98 -14.86 -36.75
C LEU A 90 9.20 -16.20 -36.75
N LEU A 91 8.24 -16.33 -37.67
CA LEU A 91 7.46 -17.56 -37.86
C LEU A 91 8.28 -18.65 -38.58
N ASP A 92 9.09 -18.25 -39.55
CA ASP A 92 9.97 -19.15 -40.31
C ASP A 92 11.13 -19.68 -39.44
N LEU A 93 11.46 -19.01 -38.33
CA LEU A 93 12.52 -19.39 -37.37
C LEU A 93 12.14 -20.48 -36.35
N GLU A 94 10.86 -20.85 -36.22
CA GLU A 94 10.36 -21.80 -35.21
C GLU A 94 10.79 -21.49 -33.74
N ILE A 95 10.91 -20.22 -33.36
CA ILE A 95 11.41 -19.84 -32.02
C ILE A 95 10.49 -20.39 -30.92
N ASP A 96 11.07 -21.17 -30.01
CA ASP A 96 10.40 -21.68 -28.80
C ASP A 96 9.73 -20.57 -27.98
N ILE A 97 8.49 -20.81 -27.55
CA ILE A 97 7.66 -19.81 -26.85
C ILE A 97 8.24 -19.44 -25.48
N GLU A 98 8.85 -20.40 -24.76
CA GLU A 98 9.51 -20.11 -23.49
C GLU A 98 10.77 -19.24 -23.68
N PHE A 99 11.48 -19.39 -24.80
CA PHE A 99 12.62 -18.58 -25.16
C PHE A 99 12.22 -17.18 -25.64
N LEU A 100 11.18 -17.07 -26.47
CA LEU A 100 10.63 -15.81 -26.97
C LEU A 100 9.86 -15.01 -25.88
N ALA A 101 9.37 -15.68 -24.82
CA ALA A 101 8.70 -15.02 -23.69
C ALA A 101 9.65 -14.22 -22.77
N LYS A 102 10.96 -14.31 -22.97
CA LYS A 102 11.99 -13.69 -22.10
C LYS A 102 12.74 -12.61 -22.89
N ALA A 103 12.38 -11.33 -22.71
CA ALA A 103 12.94 -10.21 -23.48
C ALA A 103 14.47 -9.99 -23.29
N GLN A 104 15.07 -10.67 -22.30
CA GLN A 104 16.52 -10.76 -22.13
C GLN A 104 17.21 -11.49 -23.30
N ASN A 105 16.50 -12.38 -24.00
CA ASN A 105 17.01 -13.16 -25.14
C ASN A 105 16.99 -12.39 -26.47
N TYR A 106 16.35 -11.20 -26.51
CA TYR A 106 15.99 -10.55 -27.77
C TYR A 106 17.17 -10.05 -28.59
N ASP A 107 18.33 -9.80 -27.97
CA ASP A 107 19.55 -9.42 -28.70
C ASP A 107 20.07 -10.61 -29.51
N GLY A 108 20.09 -11.80 -28.90
CA GLY A 108 20.50 -13.04 -29.56
C GLY A 108 19.52 -13.47 -30.67
N ILE A 109 18.21 -13.29 -30.45
CA ILE A 109 17.19 -13.54 -31.48
C ILE A 109 17.35 -12.55 -32.64
N LEU A 110 17.52 -11.25 -32.37
CA LEU A 110 17.72 -10.24 -33.40
C LEU A 110 19.00 -10.50 -34.21
N PHE A 111 20.09 -10.86 -33.54
CA PHE A 111 21.34 -11.26 -34.19
C PHE A 111 21.19 -12.54 -35.01
N GLN A 112 20.42 -13.54 -34.55
CA GLN A 112 20.14 -14.75 -35.31
C GLN A 112 19.40 -14.45 -36.62
N ILE A 113 18.32 -13.64 -36.58
CA ILE A 113 17.57 -13.27 -37.79
C ILE A 113 18.48 -12.55 -38.79
N LEU A 114 19.27 -11.57 -38.32
CA LEU A 114 20.20 -10.83 -39.17
C LEU A 114 21.24 -11.74 -39.83
N LYS A 115 21.80 -12.68 -39.06
CA LYS A 115 22.77 -13.66 -39.53
C LYS A 115 22.19 -14.63 -40.56
N GLU A 116 20.94 -15.07 -40.38
CA GLU A 116 20.25 -15.95 -41.34
C GLU A 116 19.82 -15.21 -42.61
N LYS A 117 19.52 -13.90 -42.52
CA LYS A 117 19.39 -13.00 -43.68
C LYS A 117 20.71 -12.66 -44.37
N GLY A 118 21.85 -13.03 -43.80
CA GLY A 118 23.19 -12.78 -44.36
C GLY A 118 23.76 -11.38 -44.08
N SER A 119 23.22 -10.66 -43.10
CA SER A 119 23.73 -9.34 -42.67
C SER A 119 25.16 -9.43 -42.13
N LEU A 120 25.90 -8.32 -42.24
CA LEU A 120 27.28 -8.18 -41.76
C LEU A 120 27.39 -7.70 -40.30
N ALA A 121 26.26 -7.52 -39.60
CA ALA A 121 26.23 -7.12 -38.19
C ALA A 121 26.94 -8.14 -37.27
N LYS A 122 27.60 -7.64 -36.21
CA LYS A 122 28.21 -8.48 -35.16
C LYS A 122 27.33 -8.56 -33.91
N GLU A 123 27.52 -9.60 -33.11
CA GLU A 123 26.74 -9.82 -31.88
C GLU A 123 26.89 -8.65 -30.88
N GLU A 124 28.08 -8.05 -30.78
CA GLU A 124 28.36 -6.90 -29.93
C GLU A 124 27.68 -5.60 -30.41
N GLU A 125 27.37 -5.51 -31.71
CA GLU A 125 26.67 -4.38 -32.33
C GLU A 125 25.15 -4.47 -32.12
N ILE A 126 24.63 -5.68 -31.83
CA ILE A 126 23.21 -5.98 -31.62
C ILE A 126 22.85 -6.12 -30.11
N SER A 127 23.83 -5.96 -29.21
CA SER A 127 23.65 -6.04 -27.75
C SER A 127 23.11 -4.74 -27.12
N TRP A 128 21.88 -4.74 -26.61
CA TRP A 128 21.29 -3.61 -25.88
C TRP A 128 21.17 -3.92 -24.37
N GLY A 129 22.13 -3.40 -23.59
CA GLY A 129 22.19 -3.57 -22.13
C GLY A 129 21.05 -2.89 -21.32
N TYR A 130 19.98 -2.39 -21.95
CA TYR A 130 18.92 -1.63 -21.29
C TYR A 130 17.86 -2.54 -20.64
N ASN A 131 18.29 -3.25 -19.60
CA ASN A 131 17.48 -4.21 -18.84
C ASN A 131 16.16 -3.64 -18.28
N PHE A 132 16.04 -2.32 -18.10
CA PHE A 132 14.79 -1.69 -17.67
C PHE A 132 13.66 -1.88 -18.70
N LEU A 133 13.93 -1.67 -20.00
CA LEU A 133 12.94 -1.90 -21.04
C LEU A 133 12.59 -3.39 -21.13
N LYS A 134 13.59 -4.28 -21.15
CA LYS A 134 13.39 -5.73 -21.19
C LYS A 134 12.53 -6.23 -20.02
N ASN A 135 12.76 -5.71 -18.82
CA ASN A 135 11.92 -6.02 -17.65
C ASN A 135 10.49 -5.45 -17.79
N LYS A 136 10.32 -4.21 -18.27
CA LYS A 136 8.99 -3.63 -18.55
C LYS A 136 8.22 -4.45 -19.60
N LEU A 137 8.93 -4.97 -20.60
CA LEU A 137 8.37 -5.79 -21.68
C LEU A 137 7.95 -7.17 -21.19
N ASN A 138 8.67 -7.81 -20.25
CA ASN A 138 8.22 -9.08 -19.66
C ASN A 138 6.89 -8.97 -18.89
N ASP A 139 6.54 -7.79 -18.37
CA ASP A 139 5.23 -7.51 -17.75
C ASP A 139 4.13 -7.10 -18.78
N ALA A 140 4.46 -7.01 -20.07
CA ALA A 140 3.58 -6.54 -21.14
C ALA A 140 3.51 -7.58 -22.27
N PHE A 141 2.51 -7.48 -23.14
CA PHE A 141 2.18 -8.52 -24.12
C PHE A 141 2.11 -9.91 -23.44
N VAL A 142 1.29 -10.00 -22.39
CA VAL A 142 0.98 -11.24 -21.67
C VAL A 142 -0.52 -11.31 -21.40
N VAL A 143 -1.08 -12.51 -21.38
CA VAL A 143 -2.38 -12.74 -20.75
C VAL A 143 -2.16 -12.88 -19.26
N LYS A 144 -2.70 -11.95 -18.46
CA LYS A 144 -2.78 -12.12 -17.00
C LYS A 144 -4.10 -12.80 -16.68
N TRP A 145 -4.08 -14.12 -16.64
CA TRP A 145 -5.19 -14.98 -16.20
C TRP A 145 -5.75 -14.54 -14.83
N ILE A 146 -7.05 -14.72 -14.64
CA ILE A 146 -7.79 -14.26 -13.45
C ILE A 146 -8.45 -15.48 -12.77
N ASP A 147 -8.21 -15.63 -11.46
CA ASP A 147 -8.90 -16.63 -10.64
C ASP A 147 -10.40 -16.27 -10.52
N GLU A 148 -11.30 -17.27 -10.60
CA GLU A 148 -12.77 -17.15 -10.50
C GLU A 148 -13.30 -16.67 -9.11
N LYS A 149 -12.51 -15.89 -8.38
CA LYS A 149 -12.81 -15.36 -7.04
C LYS A 149 -12.82 -13.82 -6.98
N GLU A 150 -12.51 -13.12 -8.08
CA GLU A 150 -12.51 -11.64 -8.13
C GLU A 150 -13.91 -10.99 -8.26
N GLY A 151 -14.93 -11.58 -7.63
CA GLY A 151 -16.16 -10.87 -7.23
C GLY A 151 -17.14 -10.50 -8.34
N ASP A 152 -17.66 -11.50 -9.05
CA ASP A 152 -18.72 -11.33 -10.07
C ASP A 152 -20.06 -10.86 -9.49
N PHE A 153 -20.85 -10.16 -10.32
CA PHE A 153 -22.26 -9.84 -10.05
C PHE A 153 -23.14 -11.05 -10.39
N SER A 154 -24.08 -11.44 -9.53
CA SER A 154 -24.74 -12.75 -9.57
C SER A 154 -26.10 -12.77 -10.30
N VAL A 155 -26.18 -12.04 -11.41
CA VAL A 155 -27.37 -12.02 -12.28
C VAL A 155 -27.41 -13.29 -13.15
N GLY A 156 -28.60 -13.85 -13.37
CA GLY A 156 -28.78 -14.93 -14.34
C GLY A 156 -28.90 -14.35 -15.76
N PRO A 157 -28.48 -15.09 -16.82
CA PRO A 157 -28.55 -14.59 -18.19
C PRO A 157 -29.98 -14.17 -18.56
N THR A 158 -30.19 -12.89 -18.86
CA THR A 158 -31.53 -12.28 -18.95
C THR A 158 -31.68 -11.36 -20.17
N ALA A 159 -31.98 -12.01 -21.30
CA ALA A 159 -32.22 -11.47 -22.64
C ALA A 159 -30.99 -10.87 -23.36
N ARG A 160 -30.90 -11.11 -24.67
CA ARG A 160 -29.85 -10.53 -25.53
C ARG A 160 -30.04 -9.03 -25.63
N GLN A 161 -29.03 -8.26 -25.25
CA GLN A 161 -28.98 -6.82 -25.54
C GLN A 161 -28.70 -6.58 -27.03
N ASN A 162 -29.30 -5.53 -27.59
CA ASN A 162 -28.96 -5.08 -28.94
C ASN A 162 -27.56 -4.44 -28.92
N TYR A 163 -26.60 -5.07 -29.58
CA TYR A 163 -25.33 -4.47 -29.94
C TYR A 163 -25.44 -3.74 -31.28
N LEU A 164 -24.61 -2.72 -31.47
CA LEU A 164 -24.40 -2.14 -32.79
C LEU A 164 -23.30 -2.91 -33.52
N ASN A 165 -23.63 -3.47 -34.69
CA ASN A 165 -22.62 -3.79 -35.69
C ASN A 165 -22.19 -2.47 -36.32
N ILE A 166 -20.91 -2.12 -36.20
CA ILE A 166 -20.34 -0.95 -36.87
C ILE A 166 -19.45 -1.44 -38.00
N GLU A 167 -19.65 -0.91 -39.21
CA GLU A 167 -18.73 -1.16 -40.31
C GLU A 167 -17.37 -0.52 -39.98
N VAL A 168 -16.34 -1.36 -39.87
CA VAL A 168 -14.97 -0.92 -39.63
C VAL A 168 -14.52 -0.01 -40.78
N PRO A 169 -14.22 1.29 -40.57
CA PRO A 169 -13.91 2.21 -41.65
C PRO A 169 -12.65 1.79 -42.42
N ALA A 170 -12.74 1.75 -43.75
CA ALA A 170 -11.63 1.37 -44.61
C ALA A 170 -10.58 2.48 -44.70
N ILE A 171 -9.32 2.14 -44.37
CA ILE A 171 -8.17 3.05 -44.40
C ILE A 171 -6.90 2.26 -44.75
N SER A 172 -6.00 2.84 -45.55
CA SER A 172 -4.71 2.17 -45.85
C SER A 172 -3.60 2.63 -44.91
N LYS A 173 -2.58 1.77 -44.72
CA LYS A 173 -1.27 2.19 -44.21
C LYS A 173 -0.50 3.04 -45.24
N ASP A 174 -0.85 2.91 -46.54
CA ASP A 174 -0.19 3.63 -47.63
C ASP A 174 -0.38 5.14 -47.51
N GLY A 175 0.73 5.88 -47.38
CA GLY A 175 0.72 7.33 -47.29
C GLY A 175 0.29 7.89 -45.92
N ALA A 176 0.22 7.06 -44.88
CA ALA A 176 0.17 7.52 -43.49
C ALA A 176 1.47 8.27 -43.12
N THR A 177 1.36 9.28 -42.26
CA THR A 177 2.46 10.16 -41.84
C THR A 177 3.37 9.58 -40.74
N MET A 178 3.04 8.42 -40.20
CA MET A 178 3.69 7.80 -39.05
C MET A 178 3.72 6.27 -39.15
N ASP A 179 4.60 5.62 -38.37
CA ASP A 179 4.60 4.15 -38.24
C ASP A 179 3.37 3.68 -37.45
N VAL A 180 2.31 3.36 -38.19
CA VAL A 180 1.08 2.74 -37.70
C VAL A 180 1.35 1.51 -36.84
N SER A 181 2.30 0.66 -37.24
CA SER A 181 2.56 -0.62 -36.59
C SER A 181 3.17 -0.42 -35.20
N GLN A 182 4.13 0.49 -35.08
CA GLN A 182 4.69 0.88 -33.79
C GLN A 182 3.68 1.66 -32.95
N TYR A 183 2.92 2.57 -33.55
CA TYR A 183 1.91 3.40 -32.86
C TYR A 183 0.89 2.55 -32.11
N ILE A 184 0.36 1.50 -32.75
CA ILE A 184 -0.58 0.53 -32.18
C ILE A 184 0.11 -0.27 -31.06
N SER A 185 1.33 -0.76 -31.31
CA SER A 185 2.10 -1.56 -30.33
C SER A 185 2.47 -0.80 -29.05
N ASP A 186 2.64 0.53 -29.11
CA ASP A 186 2.83 1.38 -27.92
C ASP A 186 1.57 1.50 -27.04
N ARG A 187 0.37 1.33 -27.61
CA ARG A 187 -0.92 1.68 -26.99
C ARG A 187 -1.76 0.47 -26.60
N THR A 188 -2.00 -0.41 -27.58
CA THR A 188 -2.78 -1.63 -27.46
C THR A 188 -1.83 -2.83 -27.63
N THR A 189 -1.98 -3.59 -28.71
CA THR A 189 -1.08 -4.64 -29.20
C THR A 189 -1.66 -5.11 -30.53
N ARG A 190 -0.82 -5.37 -31.53
CA ARG A 190 -1.29 -5.85 -32.84
C ARG A 190 -1.71 -7.32 -32.78
N ALA A 191 -1.16 -8.09 -31.83
CA ALA A 191 -1.41 -9.51 -31.67
C ALA A 191 -2.90 -9.87 -31.56
N VAL A 192 -3.70 -9.06 -30.87
CA VAL A 192 -5.15 -9.32 -30.72
C VAL A 192 -5.93 -9.09 -32.01
N PHE A 193 -5.44 -8.21 -32.90
CA PHE A 193 -6.06 -7.97 -34.21
C PHE A 193 -5.61 -9.02 -35.23
N TRP A 194 -4.34 -9.43 -35.21
CA TRP A 194 -3.85 -10.55 -36.03
C TRP A 194 -4.56 -11.87 -35.69
N GLU A 195 -4.70 -12.17 -34.40
CA GLU A 195 -5.34 -13.40 -33.92
C GLU A 195 -6.84 -13.42 -34.23
N SER A 196 -7.53 -12.31 -34.01
CA SER A 196 -8.94 -12.16 -34.38
C SER A 196 -9.17 -12.27 -35.90
N SER A 197 -8.31 -11.65 -36.72
CA SER A 197 -8.29 -11.81 -38.18
C SER A 197 -8.09 -13.26 -38.62
N GLU A 198 -7.18 -13.98 -37.96
CA GLU A 198 -6.83 -15.38 -38.26
C GLU A 198 -7.96 -16.36 -37.91
N VAL A 199 -8.40 -16.37 -36.65
CA VAL A 199 -9.33 -17.40 -36.14
C VAL A 199 -10.81 -16.98 -36.18
N GLY A 200 -11.07 -15.73 -36.57
CA GLY A 200 -12.41 -15.14 -36.61
C GLY A 200 -12.96 -14.71 -35.25
N ARG A 201 -12.08 -14.51 -34.25
CA ARG A 201 -12.46 -14.20 -32.87
C ARG A 201 -13.27 -12.90 -32.79
N PRO A 202 -14.45 -12.86 -32.15
CA PRO A 202 -15.20 -11.61 -31.98
C PRO A 202 -14.44 -10.56 -31.13
N ILE A 203 -14.55 -9.30 -31.52
CA ILE A 203 -14.06 -8.13 -30.77
C ILE A 203 -15.26 -7.33 -30.28
N GLU A 204 -15.25 -6.92 -29.02
CA GLU A 204 -16.33 -6.18 -28.38
C GLU A 204 -15.83 -4.88 -27.77
N PHE A 205 -16.38 -3.74 -28.21
CA PHE A 205 -16.15 -2.45 -27.58
C PHE A 205 -17.22 -2.17 -26.53
N HIS A 206 -16.79 -2.08 -25.27
CA HIS A 206 -17.64 -1.79 -24.13
C HIS A 206 -17.48 -0.31 -23.73
N LEU A 207 -18.52 0.48 -24.03
CA LEU A 207 -18.52 1.92 -23.86
C LEU A 207 -18.64 2.33 -22.39
N GLY A 208 -17.89 3.36 -22.01
CA GLY A 208 -17.80 3.87 -20.65
C GLY A 208 -16.88 3.06 -19.72
N ASN A 209 -17.20 3.06 -18.43
CA ASN A 209 -16.29 2.58 -17.38
C ASN A 209 -16.39 1.06 -17.10
N GLU A 210 -15.39 0.52 -16.42
CA GLU A 210 -15.25 -0.91 -16.06
C GLU A 210 -16.50 -1.51 -15.39
N ARG A 211 -17.28 -0.74 -14.62
CA ARG A 211 -18.50 -1.24 -13.99
C ARG A 211 -19.61 -1.49 -15.02
N VAL A 212 -19.68 -0.71 -16.10
CA VAL A 212 -20.65 -0.93 -17.20
C VAL A 212 -20.34 -2.26 -17.91
N PHE A 213 -19.07 -2.51 -18.23
CA PHE A 213 -18.60 -3.78 -18.77
C PHE A 213 -18.92 -4.98 -17.88
N ARG A 214 -18.60 -4.91 -16.57
CA ARG A 214 -18.88 -6.00 -15.62
C ARG A 214 -20.39 -6.25 -15.43
N LYS A 215 -21.23 -5.20 -15.47
CA LYS A 215 -22.70 -5.34 -15.52
C LYS A 215 -23.16 -6.08 -16.78
N HIS A 216 -22.60 -5.73 -17.94
CA HIS A 216 -22.97 -6.36 -19.21
C HIS A 216 -22.70 -7.86 -19.15
N LEU A 217 -21.47 -8.26 -18.81
CA LEU A 217 -21.09 -9.68 -18.66
C LEU A 217 -22.04 -10.44 -17.73
N ALA A 218 -22.35 -9.89 -16.55
CA ALA A 218 -23.27 -10.54 -15.61
C ALA A 218 -24.71 -10.71 -16.16
N VAL A 219 -25.21 -9.74 -16.93
CA VAL A 219 -26.55 -9.82 -17.54
C VAL A 219 -26.59 -10.82 -18.71
N THR A 220 -25.49 -11.01 -19.44
CA THR A 220 -25.38 -11.97 -20.56
C THR A 220 -24.82 -13.33 -20.16
N GLY A 221 -24.41 -13.54 -18.91
CA GLY A 221 -23.80 -14.79 -18.45
C GLY A 221 -22.36 -14.99 -18.92
N GLY A 222 -21.65 -13.90 -19.23
CA GLY A 222 -20.23 -13.90 -19.57
C GLY A 222 -19.32 -13.85 -18.35
N LYS A 223 -18.14 -14.47 -18.45
CA LYS A 223 -17.06 -14.40 -17.44
C LYS A 223 -15.73 -13.95 -18.04
N VAL A 224 -14.88 -13.28 -17.26
CA VAL A 224 -13.53 -12.88 -17.71
C VAL A 224 -12.54 -14.01 -17.45
N LEU A 225 -11.78 -14.41 -18.47
CA LEU A 225 -10.72 -15.40 -18.37
C LEU A 225 -9.36 -14.76 -18.00
N GLY A 226 -9.05 -13.61 -18.59
CA GLY A 226 -7.77 -12.92 -18.37
C GLY A 226 -7.74 -11.47 -18.89
N GLU A 227 -6.79 -10.67 -18.40
CA GLU A 227 -6.50 -9.31 -18.88
C GLU A 227 -5.23 -9.31 -19.73
N ILE A 228 -5.32 -8.90 -21.00
CA ILE A 228 -4.16 -8.75 -21.88
C ILE A 228 -3.42 -7.46 -21.51
N LYS A 229 -2.15 -7.58 -21.14
CA LYS A 229 -1.33 -6.45 -20.68
C LYS A 229 -0.67 -5.75 -21.86
N THR A 230 -0.91 -4.44 -21.99
CA THR A 230 -0.31 -3.58 -23.02
C THR A 230 0.87 -2.79 -22.46
N VAL A 231 1.69 -2.17 -23.33
CA VAL A 231 2.78 -1.27 -22.92
C VAL A 231 2.23 -0.03 -22.20
N ALA A 232 1.20 0.60 -22.77
CA ALA A 232 0.44 1.67 -22.15
C ALA A 232 -0.70 1.11 -21.28
N ARG A 233 -0.34 0.53 -20.12
CA ARG A 233 -1.25 -0.15 -19.14
C ARG A 233 -2.54 0.60 -18.73
N ASN A 234 -2.62 1.91 -19.01
CA ASN A 234 -3.72 2.80 -18.69
C ASN A 234 -4.54 3.28 -19.91
N TYR A 235 -4.13 2.95 -21.14
CA TYR A 235 -4.74 3.48 -22.37
C TYR A 235 -6.16 2.90 -22.58
N ASN A 236 -6.27 1.61 -22.82
CA ASN A 236 -7.53 0.86 -22.76
C ASN A 236 -7.34 -0.37 -21.84
N LYS A 237 -8.41 -1.11 -21.57
CA LYS A 237 -8.29 -2.51 -21.10
C LYS A 237 -8.75 -3.46 -22.19
N ILE A 238 -8.10 -4.62 -22.26
CA ILE A 238 -8.43 -5.70 -23.19
C ILE A 238 -8.54 -6.97 -22.35
N TYR A 239 -9.69 -7.63 -22.41
CA TYR A 239 -9.97 -8.85 -21.68
C TYR A 239 -10.36 -9.98 -22.63
N LEU A 240 -10.02 -11.21 -22.26
CA LEU A 240 -10.64 -12.41 -22.82
C LEU A 240 -11.91 -12.70 -22.02
N VAL A 241 -13.06 -12.84 -22.68
CA VAL A 241 -14.35 -13.13 -22.03
C VAL A 241 -15.03 -14.34 -22.67
N GLN A 242 -15.66 -15.21 -21.88
CA GLN A 242 -16.39 -16.38 -22.37
C GLN A 242 -17.87 -16.23 -22.02
N TYR A 243 -18.76 -16.38 -23.00
CA TYR A 243 -20.20 -16.44 -22.81
C TYR A 243 -20.69 -17.88 -22.63
N ALA A 244 -21.83 -18.06 -21.96
CA ALA A 244 -22.37 -19.39 -21.65
C ALA A 244 -23.07 -20.07 -22.83
N ASP A 245 -23.46 -19.32 -23.87
CA ASP A 245 -24.04 -19.81 -25.13
C ASP A 245 -23.08 -19.73 -26.34
N ASP A 246 -21.79 -19.46 -26.09
CA ASP A 246 -20.71 -19.39 -27.09
C ASP A 246 -19.58 -20.37 -26.70
N ASP A 247 -18.96 -21.01 -27.69
CA ASP A 247 -17.81 -21.91 -27.49
C ASP A 247 -16.45 -21.24 -27.73
N THR A 248 -16.45 -19.99 -28.19
CA THR A 248 -15.24 -19.16 -28.42
C THR A 248 -15.13 -18.03 -27.40
N ALA A 249 -13.91 -17.64 -26.99
CA ALA A 249 -13.73 -16.45 -26.14
C ALA A 249 -13.68 -15.16 -26.98
N HIS A 250 -14.18 -14.04 -26.47
CA HIS A 250 -14.22 -12.75 -27.18
C HIS A 250 -13.17 -11.79 -26.62
N LEU A 251 -12.71 -10.85 -27.45
CA LEU A 251 -11.81 -9.75 -27.06
C LEU A 251 -12.62 -8.52 -26.64
N ALA A 252 -12.87 -8.37 -25.34
CA ALA A 252 -13.56 -7.22 -24.79
C ALA A 252 -12.60 -6.05 -24.53
N ILE A 253 -12.70 -5.00 -25.34
CA ILE A 253 -11.97 -3.74 -25.20
C ILE A 253 -12.85 -2.74 -24.41
N THR A 254 -12.34 -2.25 -23.29
CA THR A 254 -13.10 -1.41 -22.33
C THR A 254 -12.36 -0.09 -22.04
N ARG A 255 -13.09 0.87 -21.43
CA ARG A 255 -12.68 2.28 -21.22
C ARG A 255 -12.73 3.14 -22.47
N VAL A 256 -13.63 2.82 -23.40
CA VAL A 256 -13.93 3.67 -24.56
C VAL A 256 -14.93 4.74 -24.09
N ASN A 257 -14.45 5.94 -23.73
CA ASN A 257 -15.30 6.99 -23.14
C ASN A 257 -15.79 8.04 -24.16
N GLY A 258 -15.31 8.01 -25.41
CA GLY A 258 -15.63 8.96 -26.48
C GLY A 258 -15.81 8.29 -27.85
N LEU A 259 -16.39 9.01 -28.80
CA LEU A 259 -16.59 8.60 -30.20
C LEU A 259 -15.28 8.66 -30.98
N ASP A 260 -14.49 9.73 -30.82
CA ASP A 260 -13.15 9.84 -31.43
C ASP A 260 -12.28 8.65 -30.99
N ARG A 261 -12.48 8.18 -29.75
CA ARG A 261 -11.80 7.01 -29.18
C ARG A 261 -12.30 5.69 -29.76
N LEU A 262 -13.60 5.55 -30.00
CA LEU A 262 -14.16 4.37 -30.68
C LEU A 262 -13.68 4.30 -32.14
N GLU A 263 -13.76 5.41 -32.88
CA GLU A 263 -13.26 5.52 -34.26
C GLU A 263 -11.77 5.17 -34.33
N HIS A 264 -10.94 5.74 -33.45
CA HIS A 264 -9.51 5.43 -33.39
C HIS A 264 -9.22 3.93 -33.30
N LEU A 265 -9.95 3.20 -32.45
CA LEU A 265 -9.77 1.75 -32.26
C LEU A 265 -10.36 0.91 -33.40
N LEU A 266 -11.38 1.40 -34.09
CA LEU A 266 -11.87 0.78 -35.33
C LEU A 266 -10.83 0.93 -36.46
N TYR A 267 -10.12 2.07 -36.54
CA TYR A 267 -9.00 2.23 -37.45
C TYR A 267 -7.82 1.29 -37.08
N GLU A 268 -7.48 1.10 -35.80
CA GLU A 268 -6.45 0.10 -35.39
C GLU A 268 -6.78 -1.29 -35.94
N ILE A 269 -8.04 -1.74 -35.80
CA ILE A 269 -8.53 -3.01 -36.34
C ILE A 269 -8.38 -3.05 -37.87
N ASN A 270 -8.79 -1.99 -38.58
CA ASN A 270 -8.73 -1.99 -40.05
C ASN A 270 -7.29 -2.16 -40.56
N LEU A 271 -6.36 -1.44 -39.95
CA LEU A 271 -4.96 -1.37 -40.35
C LEU A 271 -4.23 -2.70 -40.13
N GLU A 272 -4.42 -3.37 -39.00
CA GLU A 272 -3.73 -4.64 -38.69
C GLU A 272 -4.37 -5.89 -39.32
N ASN A 273 -5.55 -5.76 -39.92
CA ASN A 273 -6.32 -6.86 -40.49
C ASN A 273 -5.91 -7.26 -41.93
N ASN A 274 -4.80 -6.74 -42.45
CA ASN A 274 -4.16 -7.16 -43.72
C ASN A 274 -5.11 -7.27 -44.95
N GLY A 275 -6.17 -6.44 -45.00
CA GLY A 275 -7.13 -6.42 -46.10
C GLY A 275 -8.26 -7.46 -46.04
N GLN A 276 -8.39 -8.24 -44.96
CA GLN A 276 -9.59 -9.08 -44.74
C GLN A 276 -10.82 -8.23 -44.35
N GLN A 277 -11.98 -8.83 -44.08
CA GLN A 277 -13.22 -8.10 -43.73
C GLN A 277 -13.76 -8.43 -42.32
N MET A 278 -13.23 -7.76 -41.29
CA MET A 278 -13.59 -7.91 -39.87
C MET A 278 -15.00 -7.41 -39.49
N ALA A 279 -15.73 -6.74 -40.39
CA ALA A 279 -16.98 -6.03 -40.07
C ALA A 279 -18.15 -6.89 -39.52
N LYS A 280 -18.04 -8.23 -39.56
CA LYS A 280 -19.01 -9.16 -38.94
C LYS A 280 -18.62 -9.65 -37.54
N GLN A 281 -17.42 -9.32 -37.07
CA GLN A 281 -16.84 -9.80 -35.81
C GLN A 281 -16.78 -8.69 -34.74
N VAL A 282 -16.94 -7.42 -35.14
CA VAL A 282 -16.89 -6.26 -34.23
C VAL A 282 -18.28 -5.90 -33.71
N ARG A 283 -18.44 -5.85 -32.39
CA ARG A 283 -19.68 -5.46 -31.69
C ARG A 283 -19.43 -4.24 -30.80
N VAL A 284 -20.42 -3.36 -30.67
CA VAL A 284 -20.35 -2.21 -29.74
C VAL A 284 -21.52 -2.25 -28.76
N PHE A 285 -21.21 -2.08 -27.47
CA PHE A 285 -22.14 -2.16 -26.34
C PHE A 285 -22.18 -0.87 -25.52
N GLY A 286 -23.39 -0.40 -25.21
CA GLY A 286 -23.67 0.82 -24.44
C GLY A 286 -24.19 1.98 -25.31
N ASP A 287 -24.61 3.07 -24.67
CA ASP A 287 -24.94 4.33 -25.33
C ASP A 287 -23.93 5.40 -24.87
N LEU A 288 -23.09 5.85 -25.80
CA LEU A 288 -22.07 6.86 -25.54
C LEU A 288 -22.68 8.22 -25.15
N LYS A 289 -23.79 8.61 -25.78
CA LYS A 289 -24.43 9.91 -25.56
C LYS A 289 -25.10 9.96 -24.19
N GLU A 290 -25.73 8.86 -23.77
CA GLU A 290 -26.21 8.69 -22.40
C GLU A 290 -25.04 8.76 -21.41
N TYR A 291 -23.96 8.01 -21.65
CA TYR A 291 -22.78 8.00 -20.79
C TYR A 291 -22.15 9.39 -20.61
N LEU A 292 -21.87 10.11 -21.71
CA LEU A 292 -21.31 11.46 -21.67
C LEU A 292 -22.24 12.45 -20.96
N THR A 293 -23.56 12.32 -21.13
CA THR A 293 -24.56 13.17 -20.45
C THR A 293 -24.60 12.89 -18.93
N VAL A 294 -24.51 11.62 -18.53
CA VAL A 294 -24.42 11.22 -17.12
C VAL A 294 -23.12 11.73 -16.48
N GLU A 295 -22.00 11.63 -17.20
CA GLU A 295 -20.69 12.08 -16.71
C GLU A 295 -20.61 13.61 -16.63
N GLU A 296 -21.14 14.35 -17.60
CA GLU A 296 -21.27 15.82 -17.55
C GLU A 296 -22.05 16.26 -16.30
N LYS A 297 -23.19 15.62 -16.02
CA LYS A 297 -23.99 15.92 -14.83
C LYS A 297 -23.22 15.60 -13.54
N ARG A 298 -22.64 14.41 -13.44
CA ARG A 298 -21.88 13.95 -12.26
C ARG A 298 -20.67 14.85 -11.97
N LEU A 299 -19.97 15.29 -13.00
CA LEU A 299 -18.90 16.27 -12.92
C LEU A 299 -19.41 17.65 -12.48
N THR A 300 -20.52 18.12 -13.06
CA THR A 300 -21.12 19.42 -12.71
C THR A 300 -21.51 19.46 -11.23
N GLU A 301 -22.12 18.39 -10.72
CA GLU A 301 -22.51 18.25 -9.32
C GLU A 301 -21.29 18.16 -8.39
N THR A 302 -20.24 17.43 -8.79
CA THR A 302 -18.97 17.34 -8.05
C THR A 302 -18.26 18.70 -7.96
N LEU A 303 -18.07 19.38 -9.09
CA LEU A 303 -17.36 20.65 -9.19
C LEU A 303 -18.08 21.79 -8.44
N LYS A 304 -19.40 21.68 -8.20
CA LYS A 304 -20.20 22.61 -7.38
C LYS A 304 -20.07 22.40 -5.87
N GLN A 305 -19.49 21.29 -5.41
CA GLN A 305 -19.16 21.08 -3.99
C GLN A 305 -17.69 21.39 -3.67
N LEU A 306 -16.82 21.38 -4.68
CA LEU A 306 -15.44 21.85 -4.57
C LEU A 306 -15.40 23.39 -4.58
N PRO A 307 -14.43 24.02 -3.90
CA PRO A 307 -14.19 25.44 -4.06
C PRO A 307 -13.81 25.78 -5.50
N LEU A 308 -14.26 26.94 -5.98
CA LEU A 308 -13.99 27.42 -7.34
C LEU A 308 -12.48 27.68 -7.52
N ALA A 309 -11.92 27.24 -8.65
CA ALA A 309 -10.52 27.49 -8.97
C ALA A 309 -10.33 28.85 -9.68
N ASP A 310 -9.32 29.63 -9.28
CA ASP A 310 -8.92 30.88 -9.96
C ASP A 310 -8.49 30.61 -11.42
N GLN A 311 -7.82 29.47 -11.65
CA GLN A 311 -7.37 29.00 -12.95
C GLN A 311 -7.57 27.48 -13.04
N VAL A 312 -8.04 27.01 -14.18
CA VAL A 312 -8.04 25.58 -14.54
C VAL A 312 -6.97 25.33 -15.59
N PHE A 313 -6.27 24.20 -15.49
CA PHE A 313 -5.28 23.72 -16.45
C PHE A 313 -5.75 22.34 -16.94
N ILE A 314 -6.00 22.21 -18.24
CA ILE A 314 -6.39 20.94 -18.87
C ILE A 314 -5.23 20.49 -19.75
N GLY A 315 -4.75 19.27 -19.54
CA GLY A 315 -3.57 18.73 -20.22
C GLY A 315 -2.27 18.88 -19.42
N GLN A 316 -1.30 18.01 -19.73
CA GLN A 316 0.03 17.89 -19.10
C GLN A 316 0.07 17.81 -17.56
N LYS A 317 -1.05 17.53 -16.85
CA LYS A 317 -1.12 17.48 -15.37
C LYS A 317 0.11 16.88 -14.70
N ARG A 318 0.59 15.72 -15.16
CA ARG A 318 1.75 15.01 -14.58
C ARG A 318 3.03 15.83 -14.61
N TYR A 319 3.25 16.67 -15.62
CA TYR A 319 4.38 17.59 -15.68
C TYR A 319 4.22 18.71 -14.63
N PHE A 320 3.02 19.29 -14.49
CA PHE A 320 2.78 20.32 -13.48
C PHE A 320 2.88 19.78 -12.05
N THR A 321 2.28 18.63 -11.75
CA THR A 321 2.41 18.00 -10.42
C THR A 321 3.88 17.70 -10.11
N ASN A 322 4.63 17.13 -11.05
CA ASN A 322 6.06 16.86 -10.86
C ASN A 322 6.89 18.15 -10.69
N TYR A 323 6.57 19.22 -11.43
CA TYR A 323 7.23 20.52 -11.31
C TYR A 323 6.99 21.13 -9.93
N PHE A 324 5.73 21.20 -9.47
CA PHE A 324 5.38 21.78 -8.18
C PHE A 324 5.87 20.93 -7.00
N MET A 325 5.88 19.60 -7.10
CA MET A 325 6.53 18.74 -6.10
C MET A 325 8.04 18.95 -6.04
N ALA A 326 8.74 18.97 -7.19
CA ALA A 326 10.19 19.20 -7.21
C ALA A 326 10.56 20.62 -6.72
N ALA A 327 9.72 21.62 -7.02
CA ALA A 327 9.79 22.97 -6.49
C ALA A 327 9.67 23.00 -4.95
N GLU A 328 8.62 22.37 -4.42
CA GLU A 328 8.36 22.23 -2.98
C GLU A 328 9.51 21.51 -2.25
N GLN A 329 9.98 20.38 -2.80
CA GLN A 329 11.14 19.63 -2.31
C GLN A 329 12.41 20.50 -2.29
N PHE A 330 12.66 21.29 -3.34
CA PHE A 330 13.80 22.20 -3.39
C PHE A 330 13.70 23.33 -2.35
N CYS A 331 12.53 23.94 -2.17
CA CYS A 331 12.34 24.96 -1.12
C CYS A 331 12.57 24.38 0.27
N ALA A 332 12.10 23.16 0.54
CA ALA A 332 12.37 22.43 1.78
C ALA A 332 13.88 22.24 2.02
N LEU A 333 14.58 21.74 1.01
CA LEU A 333 16.02 21.49 1.06
C LEU A 333 16.82 22.80 1.17
N GLN A 334 16.41 23.87 0.49
CA GLN A 334 17.03 25.19 0.56
C GLN A 334 16.87 25.80 1.96
N GLU A 335 15.66 25.77 2.54
CA GLU A 335 15.43 26.24 3.89
C GLU A 335 16.26 25.43 4.91
N TYR A 336 16.29 24.10 4.78
CA TYR A 336 17.08 23.21 5.62
C TYR A 336 18.59 23.48 5.51
N PHE A 337 19.16 23.53 4.31
CA PHE A 337 20.61 23.77 4.15
C PHE A 337 21.02 25.20 4.48
N ASN A 338 20.12 26.18 4.38
CA ASN A 338 20.36 27.55 4.88
C ASN A 338 20.40 27.59 6.43
N LYS A 339 19.53 26.83 7.11
CA LYS A 339 19.56 26.66 8.58
C LYS A 339 20.71 25.77 9.05
N HIS A 340 21.13 24.82 8.22
CA HIS A 340 22.10 23.77 8.55
C HIS A 340 23.20 23.63 7.47
N PRO A 341 24.03 24.68 7.25
CA PRO A 341 25.06 24.67 6.19
C PRO A 341 26.09 23.55 6.37
N ASN A 342 26.32 23.09 7.60
CA ASN A 342 27.21 21.96 7.89
C ASN A 342 26.65 20.62 7.37
N SER A 343 25.32 20.45 7.28
CA SER A 343 24.70 19.24 6.72
C SER A 343 25.00 19.08 5.23
N LEU A 344 25.31 20.17 4.53
CA LEU A 344 25.72 20.16 3.11
C LEU A 344 26.96 19.28 2.89
N ALA A 345 27.87 19.20 3.86
CA ALA A 345 29.05 18.33 3.80
C ALA A 345 28.69 16.83 3.74
N GLN A 346 27.53 16.44 4.30
CA GLN A 346 27.01 15.06 4.31
C GLN A 346 26.34 14.63 2.99
N VAL A 347 26.21 15.56 2.03
CA VAL A 347 25.78 15.24 0.67
C VAL A 347 26.98 14.68 -0.10
N PRO A 348 26.87 13.50 -0.76
CA PRO A 348 27.92 12.92 -1.61
C PRO A 348 28.43 13.94 -2.64
N GLU A 349 29.74 14.01 -2.88
CA GLU A 349 30.36 15.16 -3.57
C GLU A 349 29.73 15.52 -4.92
N LYS A 350 29.37 14.51 -5.75
CA LYS A 350 28.67 14.70 -7.02
C LYS A 350 27.31 15.40 -6.83
N GLN A 351 26.49 14.87 -5.92
CA GLN A 351 25.20 15.45 -5.53
C GLN A 351 25.38 16.82 -4.86
N ARG A 352 26.44 17.03 -4.08
CA ARG A 352 26.75 18.28 -3.39
C ARG A 352 27.12 19.40 -4.35
N LYS A 353 27.93 19.12 -5.38
CA LYS A 353 28.27 20.07 -6.44
C LYS A 353 27.02 20.48 -7.24
N GLN A 354 26.12 19.53 -7.52
CA GLN A 354 24.84 19.78 -8.16
C GLN A 354 23.91 20.63 -7.28
N LEU A 355 23.74 20.27 -6.01
CA LEU A 355 22.96 21.01 -5.02
C LEU A 355 23.47 22.45 -4.82
N ILE A 356 24.78 22.65 -4.65
CA ILE A 356 25.38 23.99 -4.53
C ILE A 356 25.06 24.85 -5.75
N LYS A 357 25.09 24.28 -6.96
CA LYS A 357 24.70 25.00 -8.18
C LYS A 357 23.24 25.42 -8.17
N LEU A 358 22.32 24.62 -7.61
CA LEU A 358 20.90 24.98 -7.47
C LEU A 358 20.68 26.00 -6.34
N LEU A 359 21.35 25.86 -5.20
CA LEU A 359 21.25 26.79 -4.07
C LEU A 359 21.85 28.18 -4.38
N ALA A 360 22.80 28.24 -5.32
CA ALA A 360 23.40 29.49 -5.80
C ALA A 360 22.61 30.16 -6.95
N ALA A 361 21.50 29.57 -7.40
CA ALA A 361 20.58 30.24 -8.33
C ALA A 361 19.80 31.33 -7.59
N ASN A 362 19.89 32.57 -8.09
CA ASN A 362 19.17 33.71 -7.53
C ASN A 362 17.73 33.80 -8.08
N LYS A 363 17.45 33.14 -9.22
CA LYS A 363 16.12 33.09 -9.82
C LYS A 363 15.65 31.67 -10.07
N VAL A 364 14.63 31.31 -9.30
CA VAL A 364 13.89 30.08 -9.46
C VAL A 364 13.13 30.08 -10.80
N GLY A 365 13.20 28.99 -11.57
CA GLY A 365 12.58 28.88 -12.89
C GLY A 365 13.43 29.40 -14.07
N GLU A 366 14.02 30.60 -13.99
CA GLU A 366 14.95 31.06 -15.05
C GLU A 366 16.29 30.30 -15.02
N GLU A 367 16.78 29.89 -13.85
CA GLU A 367 18.08 29.22 -13.67
C GLU A 367 17.95 27.72 -13.28
N ILE A 368 16.76 27.25 -12.88
CA ILE A 368 16.51 25.88 -12.42
C ILE A 368 15.40 25.21 -13.25
N ASP A 369 15.77 24.15 -13.98
CA ASP A 369 14.84 23.24 -14.66
C ASP A 369 14.41 22.12 -13.69
N PHE A 370 13.30 22.33 -12.98
CA PHE A 370 12.81 21.40 -11.96
C PHE A 370 12.47 20.02 -12.51
N LEU A 371 12.00 19.90 -13.75
CA LEU A 371 11.68 18.60 -14.35
C LEU A 371 12.95 17.76 -14.56
N LYS A 372 14.07 18.37 -14.93
CA LYS A 372 15.38 17.71 -14.97
C LYS A 372 15.96 17.42 -13.59
N GLN A 373 15.63 18.23 -12.58
CA GLN A 373 16.08 18.00 -11.21
C GLN A 373 15.17 17.07 -10.40
N ALA A 374 13.95 16.75 -10.85
CA ALA A 374 12.91 16.11 -10.04
C ALA A 374 13.36 14.79 -9.38
N SER A 375 14.02 13.88 -10.11
CA SER A 375 14.55 12.64 -9.50
C SER A 375 15.63 12.96 -8.47
N PHE A 376 16.56 13.86 -8.78
CA PHE A 376 17.64 14.25 -7.88
C PHE A 376 17.12 14.95 -6.61
N LEU A 377 16.08 15.78 -6.75
CA LEU A 377 15.44 16.46 -5.63
C LEU A 377 14.60 15.51 -4.79
N SER A 378 13.93 14.52 -5.37
CA SER A 378 13.23 13.49 -4.61
C SER A 378 14.21 12.55 -3.90
N ASP A 379 15.22 12.01 -4.58
CA ASP A 379 16.28 11.18 -3.98
C ASP A 379 16.94 11.87 -2.77
N LEU A 380 17.08 13.21 -2.85
CA LEU A 380 17.65 14.04 -1.80
C LEU A 380 16.63 14.41 -0.71
N PHE A 381 15.38 14.70 -1.07
CA PHE A 381 14.29 14.97 -0.14
C PHE A 381 13.98 13.74 0.70
N ASP A 382 13.80 12.57 0.08
CA ASP A 382 13.51 11.29 0.74
C ASP A 382 14.64 10.90 1.72
N LYS A 383 15.90 11.27 1.41
CA LYS A 383 17.04 11.12 2.31
C LYS A 383 16.95 12.02 3.55
N TYR A 384 16.43 13.25 3.42
CA TYR A 384 16.34 14.25 4.50
C TYR A 384 14.93 14.41 5.10
N GLU A 385 13.91 13.69 4.63
CA GLU A 385 12.48 13.81 4.97
C GLU A 385 12.22 13.92 6.49
N LYS A 386 13.00 13.19 7.29
CA LYS A 386 12.87 13.12 8.76
C LYS A 386 13.43 14.34 9.50
N GLU A 387 14.22 15.15 8.82
CA GLU A 387 14.87 16.38 9.31
C GLU A 387 14.23 17.64 8.71
N LEU A 388 13.59 17.50 7.54
CA LEU A 388 12.70 18.51 6.98
C LEU A 388 11.43 18.62 7.86
N SER A 389 11.00 19.83 8.16
CA SER A 389 9.68 20.05 8.78
C SER A 389 8.59 19.62 7.80
N LEU A 390 7.65 18.77 8.25
CA LEU A 390 6.54 18.26 7.45
C LEU A 390 5.81 19.39 6.72
N ILE A 391 6.03 19.48 5.41
CA ILE A 391 5.36 20.45 4.55
C ILE A 391 3.90 20.02 4.36
N ALA A 392 2.99 20.98 4.54
CA ALA A 392 1.59 20.82 4.16
C ALA A 392 1.50 20.85 2.63
N GLY A 393 1.55 19.65 2.02
CA GLY A 393 1.72 19.44 0.58
C GLY A 393 0.88 20.35 -0.32
N LEU A 394 1.50 20.90 -1.38
CA LEU A 394 0.82 21.79 -2.34
C LEU A 394 -0.44 21.16 -2.94
N GLU A 395 -0.46 19.84 -3.18
CA GLU A 395 -1.66 19.10 -3.60
C GLU A 395 -2.67 18.98 -2.45
N GLN A 396 -3.74 19.76 -2.51
CA GLN A 396 -4.82 19.78 -1.50
C GLN A 396 -5.95 18.79 -1.81
N PHE A 397 -6.03 18.33 -3.06
CA PHE A 397 -7.07 17.46 -3.58
C PHE A 397 -6.52 16.64 -4.74
N SER A 398 -6.97 15.38 -4.86
CA SER A 398 -6.53 14.45 -5.91
C SER A 398 -7.66 13.48 -6.27
N LEU A 399 -8.03 13.41 -7.56
CA LEU A 399 -9.28 12.82 -8.03
C LEU A 399 -9.06 12.04 -9.35
N GLU A 400 -8.47 10.87 -9.21
CA GLU A 400 -8.33 9.88 -10.28
C GLU A 400 -9.71 9.29 -10.67
N SER A 401 -10.10 9.43 -11.93
CA SER A 401 -11.23 8.76 -12.61
C SER A 401 -10.70 7.92 -13.79
N ASN A 402 -11.57 7.17 -14.48
CA ASN A 402 -11.16 6.37 -15.64
C ASN A 402 -11.02 7.17 -16.95
N ALA A 403 -11.65 8.35 -17.03
CA ALA A 403 -11.57 9.25 -18.19
C ALA A 403 -10.59 10.43 -17.96
N PHE A 404 -10.47 10.92 -16.71
CA PHE A 404 -9.67 12.08 -16.35
C PHE A 404 -9.10 11.93 -14.93
N ASP A 405 -8.09 12.73 -14.59
CA ASP A 405 -7.54 12.83 -13.25
C ASP A 405 -7.36 14.31 -12.86
N VAL A 406 -7.97 14.75 -11.75
CA VAL A 406 -7.98 16.17 -11.30
C VAL A 406 -7.17 16.37 -10.02
N SER A 407 -6.48 17.49 -9.85
CA SER A 407 -5.91 17.92 -8.56
C SER A 407 -6.05 19.43 -8.35
N ASP A 408 -6.26 19.85 -7.11
CA ASP A 408 -6.16 21.26 -6.74
C ASP A 408 -4.83 21.52 -6.02
N MET A 409 -4.16 22.61 -6.42
CA MET A 409 -3.06 23.20 -5.65
C MET A 409 -3.45 24.58 -5.14
N LEU A 410 -2.92 24.95 -3.97
CA LEU A 410 -3.00 26.31 -3.45
C LEU A 410 -1.62 26.95 -3.54
N ILE A 411 -1.53 28.05 -4.30
CA ILE A 411 -0.28 28.78 -4.55
C ILE A 411 -0.45 30.20 -4.02
N LYS A 412 0.57 30.74 -3.35
CA LYS A 412 0.54 32.06 -2.73
C LYS A 412 1.31 33.07 -3.61
N SER A 413 0.72 34.23 -3.89
CA SER A 413 1.41 35.31 -4.60
C SER A 413 2.43 36.03 -3.72
N GLU A 414 3.30 36.83 -4.34
CA GLU A 414 4.21 37.75 -3.62
C GLU A 414 3.44 38.71 -2.69
N SER A 415 2.21 39.08 -3.07
CA SER A 415 1.29 39.89 -2.26
C SER A 415 0.53 39.12 -1.18
N GLY A 416 0.79 37.82 -1.02
CA GLY A 416 0.16 36.96 -0.01
C GLY A 416 -1.25 36.48 -0.34
N LYS A 417 -1.83 36.82 -1.51
CA LYS A 417 -3.11 36.23 -1.96
C LYS A 417 -2.88 34.74 -2.26
N VAL A 418 -3.77 33.89 -1.75
CA VAL A 418 -3.85 32.48 -2.16
C VAL A 418 -4.68 32.37 -3.44
N TYR A 419 -4.18 31.60 -4.41
CA TYR A 419 -4.84 31.22 -5.64
C TYR A 419 -5.05 29.70 -5.64
N ARG A 420 -6.20 29.24 -6.13
CA ARG A 420 -6.50 27.82 -6.36
C ARG A 420 -6.32 27.47 -7.84
N TRP A 421 -5.34 26.62 -8.13
CA TRP A 421 -5.05 26.13 -9.48
C TRP A 421 -5.50 24.66 -9.59
N ARG A 422 -6.41 24.38 -10.53
CA ARG A 422 -6.99 23.04 -10.74
C ARG A 422 -6.41 22.41 -12.00
N PHE A 423 -5.62 21.36 -11.84
CA PHE A 423 -4.99 20.61 -12.95
C PHE A 423 -5.82 19.39 -13.30
N VAL A 424 -5.98 19.14 -14.60
CA VAL A 424 -6.69 17.99 -15.18
C VAL A 424 -5.76 17.29 -16.16
N SER A 425 -5.73 15.97 -16.16
CA SER A 425 -5.04 15.17 -17.18
C SER A 425 -5.52 15.48 -18.61
N ASN A 426 -4.74 15.04 -19.59
CA ASN A 426 -5.26 14.84 -20.94
C ASN A 426 -6.44 13.84 -20.90
N MET A 427 -7.32 13.97 -21.90
CA MET A 427 -8.41 13.07 -22.29
C MET A 427 -8.24 12.81 -23.80
N TRP A 428 -9.02 11.94 -24.44
CA TRP A 428 -8.97 11.75 -25.90
C TRP A 428 -10.20 12.35 -26.60
N GLY A 429 -10.00 13.39 -27.40
CA GLY A 429 -11.03 13.98 -28.25
C GLY A 429 -12.29 14.39 -27.50
N ASP A 430 -13.46 13.89 -27.92
CA ASP A 430 -14.77 14.20 -27.35
C ASP A 430 -14.94 13.80 -25.87
N GLU A 431 -14.04 12.99 -25.30
CA GLU A 431 -13.94 12.76 -23.85
C GLU A 431 -13.74 14.07 -23.05
N VAL A 432 -13.23 15.13 -23.68
CA VAL A 432 -13.10 16.48 -23.08
C VAL A 432 -14.45 17.18 -22.84
N VAL A 433 -15.46 16.87 -23.65
CA VAL A 433 -16.76 17.57 -23.70
C VAL A 433 -17.50 17.60 -22.35
N PRO A 434 -17.74 16.46 -21.66
CA PRO A 434 -18.46 16.46 -20.38
C PRO A 434 -17.73 17.25 -19.31
N LEU A 435 -16.39 17.26 -19.30
CA LEU A 435 -15.62 18.05 -18.35
C LEU A 435 -15.67 19.54 -18.68
N ALA A 436 -15.44 19.91 -19.94
CA ALA A 436 -15.46 21.31 -20.37
C ALA A 436 -16.81 21.97 -20.05
N ARG A 437 -17.91 21.30 -20.37
CA ARG A 437 -19.25 21.75 -19.98
C ARG A 437 -19.44 21.78 -18.47
N ALA A 438 -18.99 20.77 -17.74
CA ALA A 438 -19.13 20.75 -16.28
C ALA A 438 -18.33 21.86 -15.56
N LEU A 439 -17.16 22.24 -16.08
CA LEU A 439 -16.37 23.38 -15.62
C LEU A 439 -17.14 24.69 -15.85
N LYS A 440 -17.69 24.90 -17.06
CA LYS A 440 -18.53 26.05 -17.38
C LYS A 440 -19.81 26.11 -16.55
N ASN A 441 -20.53 24.99 -16.45
CA ASN A 441 -21.76 24.82 -15.66
C ASN A 441 -21.54 24.98 -14.13
N SER A 442 -20.29 24.91 -13.66
CA SER A 442 -19.89 25.19 -12.26
C SER A 442 -19.25 26.57 -12.06
N GLY A 443 -19.18 27.40 -13.11
CA GLY A 443 -18.74 28.80 -13.05
C GLY A 443 -17.25 29.05 -13.29
N HIS A 444 -16.48 28.05 -13.75
CA HIS A 444 -15.08 28.25 -14.10
C HIS A 444 -14.97 28.98 -15.45
N LYS A 445 -14.27 30.12 -15.46
CA LYS A 445 -14.10 30.96 -16.67
C LYS A 445 -12.66 31.00 -17.21
N ASN A 446 -11.66 30.85 -16.34
CA ASN A 446 -10.24 30.87 -16.72
C ASN A 446 -9.75 29.44 -16.99
N ILE A 447 -9.63 29.08 -18.27
CA ILE A 447 -9.25 27.74 -18.72
C ILE A 447 -7.94 27.83 -19.50
N ASN A 448 -6.92 27.10 -19.10
CA ASN A 448 -5.63 26.99 -19.77
C ASN A 448 -5.55 25.58 -20.37
N TYR A 449 -5.68 25.44 -21.68
CA TYR A 449 -5.51 24.15 -22.35
C TYR A 449 -4.08 23.99 -22.87
N ILE A 450 -3.47 22.84 -22.58
CA ILE A 450 -2.06 22.55 -22.87
C ILE A 450 -1.95 21.19 -23.58
N GLY A 451 -2.24 21.23 -24.88
CA GLY A 451 -2.30 20.07 -25.78
C GLY A 451 -0.93 19.60 -26.30
N THR A 452 -0.98 18.60 -27.17
CA THR A 452 0.15 18.16 -28.01
C THR A 452 -0.36 18.00 -29.43
N ALA A 453 0.22 18.73 -30.37
CA ALA A 453 -0.28 18.86 -31.73
C ALA A 453 0.81 18.52 -32.75
N GLY A 454 0.45 17.89 -33.85
CA GLY A 454 1.35 17.71 -34.99
C GLY A 454 1.45 18.99 -35.80
N ALA A 455 2.67 19.44 -36.12
CA ALA A 455 2.86 20.58 -37.00
C ALA A 455 2.65 20.19 -38.46
N LEU A 456 1.88 20.98 -39.20
CA LEU A 456 1.70 20.78 -40.64
C LEU A 456 2.99 21.20 -41.39
N PRO A 457 3.35 20.56 -42.52
CA PRO A 457 4.59 20.83 -43.22
C PRO A 457 4.75 22.29 -43.68
N ASN A 458 6.00 22.78 -43.68
CA ASN A 458 6.39 24.11 -44.17
C ASN A 458 5.79 25.31 -43.42
N LYS A 459 5.21 25.11 -42.23
CA LYS A 459 4.61 26.17 -41.40
C LYS A 459 5.59 27.00 -40.57
N GLY A 460 6.88 26.66 -40.59
CA GLY A 460 7.89 27.27 -39.72
C GLY A 460 7.72 26.91 -38.25
N LEU A 461 7.13 25.74 -37.98
CA LEU A 461 6.98 25.11 -36.68
C LEU A 461 7.92 23.90 -36.59
N ASP A 462 8.56 23.73 -35.45
CA ASP A 462 9.63 22.78 -35.18
C ASP A 462 9.27 21.94 -33.93
N VAL A 463 9.76 20.69 -33.85
CA VAL A 463 9.41 19.80 -32.73
C VAL A 463 9.87 20.37 -31.38
N GLY A 464 8.92 20.48 -30.44
CA GLY A 464 9.14 21.07 -29.12
C GLY A 464 8.88 22.57 -29.03
N ASP A 465 8.47 23.24 -30.11
CA ASP A 465 7.84 24.56 -30.04
C ASP A 465 6.59 24.53 -29.16
N ILE A 466 6.25 25.69 -28.59
CA ILE A 466 4.91 25.96 -28.07
C ILE A 466 4.26 27.04 -28.94
N VAL A 467 3.03 26.77 -29.37
CA VAL A 467 2.26 27.61 -30.29
C VAL A 467 0.96 28.05 -29.62
N ILE A 468 0.55 29.28 -29.91
CA ILE A 468 -0.77 29.82 -29.58
C ILE A 468 -1.60 29.90 -30.88
N PRO A 469 -2.58 29.01 -31.12
CA PRO A 469 -3.53 29.16 -32.21
C PRO A 469 -4.56 30.27 -31.91
N LYS A 470 -5.03 30.96 -32.95
CA LYS A 470 -6.11 31.98 -32.82
C LYS A 470 -7.51 31.41 -33.03
N HIS A 471 -7.60 30.31 -33.77
CA HIS A 471 -8.84 29.64 -34.13
C HIS A 471 -8.67 28.13 -33.99
N ALA A 472 -9.77 27.44 -33.69
CA ALA A 472 -9.88 25.99 -33.82
C ALA A 472 -10.83 25.68 -34.98
N CYS A 473 -10.42 24.78 -35.87
CA CYS A 473 -11.17 24.39 -37.06
C CYS A 473 -11.54 22.91 -37.04
N ASP A 474 -12.54 22.55 -37.83
CA ASP A 474 -12.81 21.19 -38.28
C ASP A 474 -12.96 21.19 -39.81
N ASP A 475 -13.55 20.14 -40.39
CA ASP A 475 -13.74 20.10 -41.83
C ASP A 475 -14.78 21.10 -42.38
N VAL A 476 -15.70 21.55 -41.53
CA VAL A 476 -16.88 22.35 -41.88
C VAL A 476 -16.75 23.81 -41.41
N SER A 477 -16.10 24.05 -40.27
CA SER A 477 -16.18 25.30 -39.52
C SER A 477 -14.85 25.69 -38.86
N CYS A 478 -14.72 26.97 -38.51
CA CYS A 478 -13.66 27.48 -37.63
C CYS A 478 -14.28 28.43 -36.59
N VAL A 479 -13.83 28.32 -35.33
CA VAL A 479 -14.26 29.17 -34.21
C VAL A 479 -13.06 29.90 -33.60
N PRO A 480 -13.21 31.18 -33.18
CA PRO A 480 -12.14 31.93 -32.54
C PRO A 480 -11.91 31.46 -31.10
N ILE A 481 -10.65 31.47 -30.67
CA ILE A 481 -10.25 31.17 -29.29
C ILE A 481 -10.26 32.49 -28.51
N LEU A 482 -11.18 32.63 -27.53
CA LEU A 482 -11.55 33.94 -26.97
C LEU A 482 -10.68 34.42 -25.79
N GLY A 483 -9.90 33.54 -25.16
CA GLY A 483 -9.04 33.92 -24.04
C GLY A 483 -7.81 34.72 -24.43
N LYS A 484 -7.14 35.28 -23.42
CA LYS A 484 -5.87 36.02 -23.59
C LYS A 484 -4.71 35.21 -23.02
N PRO A 485 -4.06 34.34 -23.81
CA PRO A 485 -2.88 33.60 -23.38
C PRO A 485 -1.70 34.55 -23.13
N VAL A 486 -0.79 34.14 -22.24
CA VAL A 486 0.49 34.83 -22.04
C VAL A 486 1.44 34.42 -23.18
N THR A 487 2.32 35.31 -23.62
CA THR A 487 3.33 34.99 -24.65
C THR A 487 4.73 34.90 -24.03
N PRO A 488 5.17 33.71 -23.58
CA PRO A 488 6.55 33.49 -23.14
C PRO A 488 7.58 33.82 -24.22
N LYS A 489 8.83 34.05 -23.81
CA LYS A 489 9.98 34.02 -24.72
C LYS A 489 10.02 32.65 -25.41
N ASN A 490 10.10 32.64 -26.75
CA ASN A 490 10.09 31.45 -27.62
C ASN A 490 8.73 30.74 -27.78
N VAL A 491 7.60 31.41 -27.56
CA VAL A 491 6.29 30.93 -28.05
C VAL A 491 5.97 31.54 -29.42
N LYS A 492 5.53 30.70 -30.36
CA LYS A 492 5.10 31.08 -31.70
C LYS A 492 3.58 31.35 -31.71
N SER A 493 3.09 32.16 -32.64
CA SER A 493 1.65 32.46 -32.78
C SER A 493 1.12 31.90 -34.10
N GLY A 494 0.34 30.83 -34.03
CA GLY A 494 -0.30 30.19 -35.19
C GLY A 494 -1.54 30.95 -35.68
N GLN A 495 -1.98 30.65 -36.90
CA GLN A 495 -3.25 31.13 -37.44
C GLN A 495 -4.43 30.31 -36.90
N GLY A 496 -4.25 29.00 -36.74
CA GLY A 496 -5.22 28.09 -36.15
C GLY A 496 -4.77 26.63 -36.16
N VAL A 497 -5.51 25.79 -35.43
CA VAL A 497 -5.36 24.33 -35.35
C VAL A 497 -6.59 23.65 -35.97
N ILE A 498 -6.42 22.51 -36.64
CA ILE A 498 -7.54 21.72 -37.18
C ILE A 498 -7.76 20.44 -36.37
N LYS A 499 -9.02 20.06 -36.18
CA LYS A 499 -9.42 18.80 -35.57
C LYS A 499 -9.18 17.61 -36.50
N VAL A 500 -8.65 16.53 -35.95
CA VAL A 500 -8.81 15.15 -36.46
C VAL A 500 -9.52 14.29 -35.39
N SER A 501 -10.14 13.14 -35.74
CA SER A 501 -10.66 12.19 -34.73
C SER A 501 -9.63 11.10 -34.37
N SER A 502 -8.72 10.80 -35.30
CA SER A 502 -7.72 9.76 -35.19
C SER A 502 -6.49 10.10 -36.04
N PRO A 503 -5.25 10.02 -35.52
CA PRO A 503 -4.05 10.34 -36.28
C PRO A 503 -3.82 9.45 -37.52
N PHE A 504 -4.46 8.28 -37.60
CA PHE A 504 -4.39 7.45 -38.81
C PHE A 504 -5.02 8.13 -40.05
N LEU A 505 -5.91 9.11 -39.85
CA LEU A 505 -6.52 9.89 -40.94
C LEU A 505 -5.56 10.90 -41.59
N GLU A 506 -4.42 11.19 -40.95
CA GLU A 506 -3.46 12.25 -41.33
C GLU A 506 -2.60 11.89 -42.56
N ASN A 507 -3.15 11.20 -43.56
CA ASN A 507 -2.42 10.89 -44.78
C ASN A 507 -2.04 12.16 -45.58
N TYR A 508 -1.05 12.06 -46.48
CA TYR A 508 -0.55 13.21 -47.23
C TYR A 508 -1.64 14.05 -47.97
N SER A 509 -2.73 13.44 -48.46
CA SER A 509 -3.83 14.18 -49.10
C SER A 509 -4.78 14.86 -48.11
N TRP A 510 -4.86 14.37 -46.88
CA TRP A 510 -5.50 15.09 -45.77
C TRP A 510 -4.62 16.27 -45.33
N VAL A 511 -3.31 16.05 -45.18
CA VAL A 511 -2.32 17.09 -44.78
C VAL A 511 -2.29 18.26 -45.77
N GLU A 512 -2.35 18.00 -47.08
CA GLU A 512 -2.43 19.03 -48.12
C GLU A 512 -3.66 19.94 -47.92
N LYS A 513 -4.83 19.35 -47.64
CA LYS A 513 -6.08 20.10 -47.40
C LYS A 513 -6.02 20.86 -46.07
N ALA A 514 -5.59 20.20 -44.99
CA ALA A 514 -5.42 20.77 -43.66
C ALA A 514 -4.50 22.01 -43.66
N SER A 515 -3.40 21.94 -44.41
CA SER A 515 -2.40 23.02 -44.52
C SER A 515 -2.96 24.34 -45.07
N SER A 516 -4.10 24.32 -45.75
CA SER A 516 -4.80 25.53 -46.22
C SER A 516 -5.62 26.24 -45.13
N LYS A 517 -6.02 25.53 -44.07
CA LYS A 517 -6.91 26.02 -42.99
C LYS A 517 -6.16 26.33 -41.70
N ALA A 518 -5.16 25.52 -41.37
CA ALA A 518 -4.48 25.50 -40.08
C ALA A 518 -2.96 25.37 -40.24
N ASP A 519 -2.23 25.61 -39.15
CA ASP A 519 -0.78 25.38 -39.06
C ASP A 519 -0.43 24.11 -38.25
N GLU A 520 -1.39 23.59 -37.49
CA GLU A 520 -1.26 22.46 -36.55
C GLU A 520 -2.49 21.54 -36.65
N VAL A 521 -2.33 20.26 -36.30
CA VAL A 521 -3.41 19.27 -36.12
C VAL A 521 -3.48 18.77 -34.68
N GLU A 522 -4.69 18.65 -34.14
CA GLU A 522 -4.96 18.10 -32.80
C GLU A 522 -6.39 17.52 -32.71
N ILE A 523 -6.85 17.04 -31.54
CA ILE A 523 -8.13 16.32 -31.39
C ILE A 523 -9.12 17.10 -30.50
N GLU A 524 -8.68 17.69 -29.39
CA GLU A 524 -9.53 18.24 -28.33
C GLU A 524 -9.89 19.73 -28.50
N THR A 525 -8.99 20.55 -29.06
CA THR A 525 -9.07 22.02 -28.99
C THR A 525 -10.35 22.58 -29.60
N LYS A 526 -10.89 21.96 -30.65
CA LYS A 526 -12.15 22.40 -31.29
C LYS A 526 -13.35 22.30 -30.33
N TYR A 527 -13.49 21.19 -29.61
CA TYR A 527 -14.56 21.04 -28.61
C TYR A 527 -14.44 22.07 -27.49
N LEU A 528 -13.22 22.35 -27.03
CA LEU A 528 -12.97 23.37 -26.01
C LEU A 528 -13.38 24.76 -26.51
N ALA A 529 -13.01 25.14 -27.74
CA ALA A 529 -13.37 26.42 -28.31
C ALA A 529 -14.88 26.56 -28.60
N ASP A 530 -15.55 25.48 -29.01
CA ASP A 530 -17.01 25.47 -29.20
C ASP A 530 -17.76 25.67 -27.87
N ILE A 531 -17.27 25.06 -26.78
CA ILE A 531 -17.90 25.11 -25.44
C ILE A 531 -17.60 26.43 -24.72
N PHE A 532 -16.37 26.93 -24.80
CA PHE A 532 -15.90 28.18 -24.17
C PHE A 532 -15.96 29.36 -25.15
N SER A 533 -17.12 29.53 -25.79
CA SER A 533 -17.40 30.48 -26.86
C SER A 533 -18.16 31.75 -26.43
N GLU A 534 -18.40 31.96 -25.14
CA GLU A 534 -19.02 33.20 -24.61
C GLU A 534 -17.98 34.28 -24.34
N LYS A 535 -18.41 35.56 -24.31
CA LYS A 535 -17.50 36.72 -24.20
C LYS A 535 -16.77 36.79 -22.85
N GLU A 536 -17.36 36.19 -21.83
CA GLU A 536 -16.79 35.98 -20.50
C GLU A 536 -15.90 34.74 -20.34
N ASP A 537 -15.88 33.83 -21.32
CA ASP A 537 -15.00 32.66 -21.28
C ASP A 537 -13.57 33.07 -21.64
N ASN A 538 -12.60 32.59 -20.86
CA ASN A 538 -11.18 32.91 -21.02
C ASN A 538 -10.39 31.62 -21.28
N LEU A 539 -10.68 30.99 -22.42
CA LEU A 539 -9.95 29.83 -22.93
C LEU A 539 -8.61 30.28 -23.55
N LYS A 540 -7.52 30.04 -22.83
CA LYS A 540 -6.13 30.22 -23.25
C LYS A 540 -5.63 28.88 -23.79
N VAL A 541 -5.22 28.79 -25.06
CA VAL A 541 -4.71 27.54 -25.67
C VAL A 541 -3.19 27.64 -25.90
N TYR A 542 -2.49 26.57 -25.58
CA TYR A 542 -1.08 26.36 -25.85
C TYR A 542 -0.89 24.94 -26.39
N LEU A 543 -0.33 24.80 -27.59
CA LEU A 543 -0.06 23.51 -28.21
C LEU A 543 1.45 23.27 -28.22
N LEU A 544 1.89 22.11 -27.73
CA LEU A 544 3.28 21.67 -27.85
C LEU A 544 3.42 20.85 -29.13
N VAL A 545 4.29 21.28 -30.05
CA VAL A 545 4.53 20.56 -31.32
C VAL A 545 5.16 19.20 -31.01
N SER A 546 4.40 18.12 -31.27
CA SER A 546 4.83 16.74 -30.99
C SER A 546 5.68 16.13 -32.09
N ASP A 547 5.51 16.59 -33.31
CA ASP A 547 6.08 16.02 -34.53
C ASP A 547 5.82 16.99 -35.70
N VAL A 548 6.49 16.78 -36.83
CA VAL A 548 6.15 17.47 -38.09
C VAL A 548 5.65 16.41 -39.07
N LEU A 549 4.39 16.50 -39.48
CA LEU A 549 3.67 15.43 -40.17
C LEU A 549 4.39 14.97 -41.45
N GLY A 550 4.57 13.65 -41.59
CA GLY A 550 5.24 13.06 -42.75
C GLY A 550 6.76 13.24 -42.77
N SER A 551 7.35 13.59 -41.62
CA SER A 551 8.81 13.60 -41.38
C SER A 551 9.19 12.65 -40.24
N HIS A 552 10.48 12.34 -40.11
CA HIS A 552 11.01 11.56 -38.99
C HIS A 552 11.22 12.38 -37.69
N GLN A 553 10.82 13.66 -37.66
CA GLN A 553 10.97 14.51 -36.47
C GLN A 553 9.79 14.28 -35.52
N THR A 554 10.07 13.75 -34.32
CA THR A 554 9.08 13.46 -33.26
C THR A 554 9.63 13.85 -31.89
N LEU A 555 8.76 14.05 -30.90
CA LEU A 555 9.12 14.37 -29.50
C LEU A 555 9.77 13.23 -28.72
N ASP A 556 9.77 12.01 -29.27
CA ASP A 556 10.52 10.88 -28.72
C ASP A 556 11.96 10.89 -29.26
N ASN A 557 12.14 11.25 -30.55
CA ASN A 557 13.46 11.46 -31.16
C ASN A 557 14.13 12.77 -30.67
N ALA A 558 13.36 13.84 -30.49
CA ALA A 558 13.82 15.11 -29.94
C ALA A 558 13.95 14.99 -28.41
N SER A 559 15.17 15.14 -27.88
CA SER A 559 15.46 14.82 -26.48
C SER A 559 14.42 15.39 -25.49
N SER A 560 13.95 14.56 -24.54
CA SER A 560 12.98 14.92 -23.49
C SER A 560 13.35 16.17 -22.67
N SER A 561 14.62 16.57 -22.75
CA SER A 561 15.19 17.82 -22.25
C SER A 561 14.53 19.08 -22.85
N ALA A 562 14.03 19.02 -24.08
CA ALA A 562 13.40 20.14 -24.81
C ALA A 562 11.95 20.35 -24.36
N ARG A 563 11.09 19.34 -24.47
CA ARG A 563 9.70 19.33 -23.96
C ARG A 563 9.61 19.84 -22.53
N SER A 564 10.48 19.32 -21.66
CA SER A 564 10.51 19.71 -20.24
C SER A 564 10.81 21.21 -20.07
N LYS A 565 11.79 21.73 -20.83
CA LYS A 565 12.14 23.16 -20.81
C LYS A 565 11.01 24.04 -21.36
N ALA A 566 10.37 23.62 -22.45
CA ALA A 566 9.27 24.37 -23.07
C ALA A 566 8.07 24.51 -22.10
N ILE A 567 7.63 23.40 -21.50
CA ILE A 567 6.54 23.39 -20.51
C ILE A 567 6.90 24.21 -19.26
N SER A 568 8.15 24.14 -18.77
CA SER A 568 8.61 24.96 -17.65
C SER A 568 8.62 26.47 -17.97
N ASN A 569 9.10 26.86 -19.16
CA ASN A 569 9.07 28.25 -19.62
C ASN A 569 7.64 28.80 -19.72
N LEU A 570 6.70 27.99 -20.25
CA LEU A 570 5.29 28.34 -20.33
C LEU A 570 4.69 28.55 -18.93
N LEU A 571 4.93 27.61 -18.01
CA LEU A 571 4.42 27.69 -16.64
C LEU A 571 4.93 28.94 -15.91
N MET A 572 6.22 29.23 -16.02
CA MET A 572 6.83 30.41 -15.41
C MET A 572 6.21 31.71 -15.94
N ALA A 573 6.01 31.83 -17.25
CA ALA A 573 5.36 33.02 -17.82
C ALA A 573 3.88 33.17 -17.38
N ILE A 574 3.15 32.06 -17.21
CA ILE A 574 1.79 32.10 -16.66
C ILE A 574 1.81 32.57 -15.19
N MET A 575 2.77 32.08 -14.39
CA MET A 575 2.96 32.56 -13.00
C MET A 575 3.33 34.05 -12.95
N GLU A 576 4.29 34.50 -13.77
CA GLU A 576 4.69 35.90 -13.90
C GLU A 576 3.51 36.81 -14.31
N GLY A 577 2.74 36.41 -15.32
CA GLY A 577 1.59 37.17 -15.82
C GLY A 577 0.46 37.33 -14.81
N GLU A 578 0.22 36.30 -13.98
CA GLU A 578 -0.78 36.31 -12.91
C GLU A 578 -0.21 36.88 -11.58
N LYS A 579 1.07 37.28 -11.55
CA LYS A 579 1.84 37.78 -10.39
C LYS A 579 1.90 36.80 -9.21
N ILE A 580 2.03 35.52 -9.52
CA ILE A 580 2.13 34.43 -8.57
C ILE A 580 3.61 34.15 -8.33
N GLY A 581 4.04 34.29 -7.07
CA GLY A 581 5.40 33.97 -6.65
C GLY A 581 5.64 32.46 -6.67
N PHE A 582 6.86 32.05 -6.33
CA PHE A 582 7.12 30.62 -6.12
C PHE A 582 6.30 30.10 -4.91
N PRO A 583 5.92 28.81 -4.85
CA PRO A 583 4.98 28.31 -3.84
C PRO A 583 5.53 28.39 -2.41
N ASP A 584 5.27 29.53 -1.78
CA ASP A 584 5.56 29.78 -0.38
C ASP A 584 4.66 28.87 0.48
N VAL A 585 5.28 27.96 1.24
CA VAL A 585 4.58 26.88 1.95
C VAL A 585 3.49 27.47 2.83
N ILE A 586 2.23 27.19 2.48
CA ILE A 586 1.10 27.62 3.29
C ILE A 586 1.14 26.76 4.56
N ASN A 587 1.64 27.36 5.64
CA ASN A 587 1.52 26.86 7.02
C ASN A 587 0.04 26.86 7.43
N GLN A 588 -0.73 25.94 6.85
CA GLN A 588 -2.06 25.62 7.32
C GLN A 588 -1.95 25.05 8.73
N GLY A 589 -2.97 25.32 9.55
CA GLY A 589 -3.14 24.60 10.82
C GLY A 589 -3.22 23.09 10.59
N PRO A 590 -3.15 22.28 11.66
CA PRO A 590 -3.11 20.82 11.57
C PRO A 590 -4.15 20.31 10.57
N SER A 591 -3.66 19.54 9.59
CA SER A 591 -4.29 19.28 8.28
C SER A 591 -5.78 18.92 8.34
N SER A 592 -6.49 19.06 7.21
CA SER A 592 -7.94 18.79 7.07
C SER A 592 -8.43 17.48 7.73
N SER A 593 -7.59 16.46 7.85
CA SER A 593 -7.82 15.25 8.66
C SER A 593 -8.16 15.51 10.15
N ALA A 594 -7.46 16.44 10.82
CA ALA A 594 -7.73 16.87 12.20
C ALA A 594 -8.99 17.76 12.31
N GLY A 595 -9.42 18.36 11.19
CA GLY A 595 -10.76 18.91 11.03
C GLY A 595 -11.81 17.80 11.01
N LEU A 596 -11.65 16.83 10.09
CA LEU A 596 -12.56 15.69 9.90
C LEU A 596 -12.76 14.85 11.17
N GLU A 597 -11.71 14.62 11.98
CA GLU A 597 -11.85 13.96 13.29
C GLU A 597 -12.80 14.73 14.23
N LYS A 598 -12.72 16.06 14.26
CA LYS A 598 -13.57 16.93 15.11
C LYS A 598 -15.00 17.11 14.57
N MET A 599 -15.22 16.91 13.27
CA MET A 599 -16.54 17.00 12.63
C MET A 599 -17.42 15.76 12.85
N SER A 600 -16.81 14.63 13.23
CA SER A 600 -17.43 13.30 13.20
C SER A 600 -18.63 13.06 14.12
N LYS A 601 -19.01 14.01 14.99
CA LYS A 601 -19.91 13.72 16.13
C LYS A 601 -21.40 13.99 15.92
N LYS A 602 -21.86 14.58 14.81
CA LYS A 602 -23.31 14.74 14.49
C LYS A 602 -23.64 14.79 12.98
N VAL A 603 -22.96 14.02 12.13
CA VAL A 603 -23.24 13.98 10.69
C VAL A 603 -23.79 12.62 10.29
N ASP A 604 -24.84 12.63 9.46
CA ASP A 604 -25.44 11.59 8.59
C ASP A 604 -25.18 10.09 8.95
N PRO A 605 -26.20 9.22 9.05
CA PRO A 605 -26.03 7.78 9.23
C PRO A 605 -25.02 7.13 8.26
N LEU A 606 -24.91 7.65 7.03
CA LEU A 606 -23.94 7.23 6.04
C LEU A 606 -22.52 7.72 6.34
N TYR A 607 -22.35 8.96 6.85
CA TYR A 607 -21.05 9.48 7.28
C TYR A 607 -20.54 8.72 8.51
N ALA A 608 -21.41 8.39 9.47
CA ALA A 608 -21.09 7.51 10.59
C ALA A 608 -20.69 6.10 10.10
N TYR A 609 -21.46 5.50 9.18
CA TYR A 609 -21.12 4.22 8.57
C TYR A 609 -19.77 4.24 7.82
N VAL A 610 -19.48 5.30 7.07
CA VAL A 610 -18.22 5.46 6.32
C VAL A 610 -17.03 5.67 7.26
N THR A 611 -17.17 6.45 8.33
CA THR A 611 -16.08 6.67 9.30
C THR A 611 -15.82 5.46 10.22
N GLU A 612 -16.82 4.60 10.45
CA GLU A 612 -16.61 3.27 11.06
C GLU A 612 -15.90 2.27 10.13
N GLN A 613 -15.99 2.44 8.82
CA GLN A 613 -15.27 1.60 7.85
C GLN A 613 -13.81 2.07 7.76
N LYS A 614 -12.88 1.14 8.00
CA LYS A 614 -11.45 1.45 8.22
C LYS A 614 -10.83 2.33 7.13
N VAL A 615 -10.38 3.52 7.53
CA VAL A 615 -9.37 4.28 6.78
C VAL A 615 -8.09 3.43 6.67
N GLY A 616 -7.75 3.01 5.45
CA GLY A 616 -6.52 2.27 5.17
C GLY A 616 -5.28 3.12 5.42
N LYS A 617 -4.45 2.75 6.41
CA LYS A 617 -3.33 3.56 6.94
C LYS A 617 -2.12 3.78 6.01
N ASN A 618 -2.28 3.61 4.69
CA ASN A 618 -1.28 3.91 3.67
C ASN A 618 -1.67 5.11 2.77
N SER A 619 -2.64 5.94 3.19
CA SER A 619 -3.03 7.17 2.49
C SER A 619 -2.00 8.29 2.70
N THR A 620 -0.91 8.27 1.93
CA THR A 620 0.10 9.35 1.88
C THR A 620 -0.46 10.56 1.13
N ALA A 621 -0.62 11.70 1.82
CA ALA A 621 -1.12 13.00 1.34
C ALA A 621 -2.55 13.03 0.75
N LYS A 622 -2.89 12.11 -0.15
CA LYS A 622 -4.25 11.94 -0.69
C LYS A 622 -5.19 11.47 0.43
N GLY A 623 -6.40 12.06 0.47
CA GLY A 623 -7.38 11.85 1.54
C GLY A 623 -7.86 10.40 1.71
N PRO A 624 -8.53 10.09 2.83
CA PRO A 624 -8.95 8.72 3.13
C PRO A 624 -9.91 8.17 2.06
N VAL A 625 -9.62 6.95 1.60
CA VAL A 625 -10.35 6.25 0.54
C VAL A 625 -11.06 5.04 1.15
N PHE A 626 -12.36 4.93 0.92
CA PHE A 626 -13.22 3.92 1.52
C PHE A 626 -13.71 2.93 0.45
N THR A 627 -13.54 1.63 0.70
CA THR A 627 -14.18 0.53 -0.04
C THR A 627 -15.39 0.07 0.76
N THR A 628 -16.59 0.14 0.18
CA THR A 628 -17.84 -0.01 0.95
C THR A 628 -18.46 -1.39 0.78
N GLU A 629 -17.64 -2.45 0.73
CA GLU A 629 -18.02 -3.79 0.28
C GLU A 629 -19.26 -4.39 0.97
N PHE A 630 -19.49 -4.14 2.27
CA PHE A 630 -20.73 -4.55 2.96
C PHE A 630 -21.99 -3.80 2.45
N PHE A 631 -21.86 -2.50 2.21
CA PHE A 631 -22.93 -1.64 1.67
C PHE A 631 -23.19 -1.95 0.19
N GLU A 632 -22.12 -2.09 -0.59
CA GLU A 632 -22.18 -2.49 -1.99
C GLU A 632 -22.83 -3.88 -2.09
N ASN A 633 -22.48 -4.85 -1.26
CA ASN A 633 -23.13 -6.16 -1.27
C ASN A 633 -24.62 -6.10 -0.88
N ARG A 634 -25.03 -5.24 0.06
CA ARG A 634 -26.45 -5.03 0.39
C ARG A 634 -27.23 -4.42 -0.78
N ILE A 635 -26.77 -3.30 -1.35
CA ILE A 635 -27.47 -2.68 -2.49
C ILE A 635 -27.35 -3.53 -3.77
N ASN A 636 -26.21 -4.19 -4.02
CA ASN A 636 -26.06 -5.13 -5.13
C ASN A 636 -27.05 -6.31 -4.99
N LEU A 637 -27.25 -6.88 -3.81
CA LEU A 637 -28.22 -7.96 -3.62
C LEU A 637 -29.67 -7.49 -3.79
N ALA A 638 -30.00 -6.29 -3.30
CA ALA A 638 -31.31 -5.67 -3.51
C ALA A 638 -31.58 -5.36 -4.99
N GLN A 639 -30.64 -4.72 -5.69
CA GLN A 639 -30.78 -4.32 -7.09
C GLN A 639 -30.80 -5.55 -8.02
N GLU A 640 -29.99 -6.58 -7.77
CA GLU A 640 -30.01 -7.84 -8.52
C GLU A 640 -31.32 -8.61 -8.33
N THR A 641 -32.01 -8.42 -7.20
CA THR A 641 -33.33 -9.02 -6.93
C THR A 641 -34.42 -8.22 -7.64
N LEU A 642 -34.45 -6.89 -7.48
CA LEU A 642 -35.37 -6.01 -8.20
C LEU A 642 -35.22 -6.11 -9.71
N TYR A 643 -34.01 -6.26 -10.25
CA TYR A 643 -33.79 -6.37 -11.69
C TYR A 643 -34.48 -7.60 -12.29
N ARG A 644 -34.40 -8.75 -11.62
CA ARG A 644 -35.11 -9.99 -12.01
C ARG A 644 -36.64 -9.82 -11.95
N ILE A 645 -37.14 -9.21 -10.88
CA ILE A 645 -38.58 -8.94 -10.69
C ILE A 645 -39.08 -7.95 -11.77
N ASN A 646 -38.36 -6.84 -11.98
CA ASN A 646 -38.69 -5.81 -12.95
C ASN A 646 -38.67 -6.35 -14.40
N GLN A 647 -37.69 -7.19 -14.76
CA GLN A 647 -37.67 -7.89 -16.06
C GLN A 647 -38.96 -8.70 -16.26
N LYS A 648 -39.33 -9.55 -15.29
CA LYS A 648 -40.52 -10.39 -15.37
C LYS A 648 -41.82 -9.57 -15.44
N ILE A 649 -41.94 -8.51 -14.64
CA ILE A 649 -43.14 -7.64 -14.67
C ILE A 649 -43.28 -6.99 -16.04
N ILE A 650 -42.21 -6.46 -16.63
CA ILE A 650 -42.27 -5.84 -17.96
C ILE A 650 -42.55 -6.88 -19.06
N GLN A 651 -42.07 -8.12 -18.92
CA GLN A 651 -42.40 -9.20 -19.86
C GLN A 651 -43.89 -9.62 -19.80
N GLU A 652 -44.53 -9.58 -18.63
CA GLU A 652 -45.94 -9.98 -18.45
C GLU A 652 -46.95 -8.82 -18.56
N VAL A 653 -46.53 -7.57 -18.33
CA VAL A 653 -47.38 -6.37 -18.24
C VAL A 653 -47.06 -5.30 -19.31
N GLY A 654 -45.84 -5.30 -19.88
CA GLY A 654 -45.39 -4.33 -20.90
C GLY A 654 -44.89 -2.99 -20.34
N PHE A 655 -45.13 -2.70 -19.07
CA PHE A 655 -44.62 -1.52 -18.36
C PHE A 655 -44.46 -1.84 -16.86
N ILE A 656 -43.83 -0.94 -16.11
CA ILE A 656 -43.73 -1.05 -14.65
C ILE A 656 -43.89 0.31 -13.98
N ASN A 657 -44.74 0.36 -12.96
CA ASN A 657 -44.80 1.46 -12.00
C ASN A 657 -44.29 0.92 -10.67
N PHE A 658 -43.33 1.60 -10.05
CA PHE A 658 -42.89 1.25 -8.70
C PHE A 658 -42.50 2.50 -7.90
N ALA A 659 -42.50 2.37 -6.58
CA ALA A 659 -42.21 3.46 -5.67
C ALA A 659 -41.20 3.03 -4.61
N ILE A 660 -40.22 3.89 -4.32
CA ILE A 660 -39.14 3.66 -3.34
C ILE A 660 -39.33 4.59 -2.14
N ASN A 661 -39.05 4.11 -0.93
CA ASN A 661 -39.14 4.92 0.29
C ASN A 661 -38.24 6.16 0.21
N LYS A 662 -38.80 7.30 0.60
CA LYS A 662 -38.23 8.63 0.41
C LYS A 662 -36.87 8.80 1.06
N ASP A 663 -36.64 8.19 2.22
CA ASP A 663 -35.35 8.30 2.90
C ASP A 663 -34.21 7.56 2.19
N PHE A 664 -34.49 6.55 1.36
CA PHE A 664 -33.48 5.99 0.45
C PHE A 664 -33.15 6.97 -0.67
N VAL A 665 -34.17 7.55 -1.33
CA VAL A 665 -33.97 8.50 -2.43
C VAL A 665 -33.33 9.80 -1.96
N ASP A 666 -33.70 10.29 -0.78
CA ASP A 666 -33.09 11.46 -0.13
C ASP A 666 -31.67 11.17 0.40
N GLY A 667 -31.25 9.91 0.48
CA GLY A 667 -29.93 9.52 0.95
C GLY A 667 -29.76 9.45 2.48
N LYS A 668 -30.85 9.41 3.25
CA LYS A 668 -30.84 9.30 4.71
C LYS A 668 -30.87 7.85 5.23
N TRP A 669 -31.29 6.91 4.37
CA TRP A 669 -31.43 5.48 4.68
C TRP A 669 -30.13 4.89 5.27
N ASN A 670 -30.24 4.28 6.44
CA ASN A 670 -29.11 3.72 7.16
C ASN A 670 -28.79 2.30 6.67
N PRO A 671 -27.62 2.09 6.02
CA PRO A 671 -27.26 0.81 5.40
C PRO A 671 -26.88 -0.29 6.39
N LYS A 672 -27.10 -0.10 7.70
CA LYS A 672 -27.03 -1.17 8.72
C LYS A 672 -28.41 -1.61 9.19
N THR A 673 -29.28 -0.67 9.55
CA THR A 673 -30.54 -0.95 10.25
C THR A 673 -31.76 -1.03 9.34
N ASP A 674 -31.73 -0.31 8.22
CA ASP A 674 -32.96 -0.01 7.49
C ASP A 674 -33.15 -1.00 6.34
N ASN A 675 -34.41 -1.21 5.96
CA ASN A 675 -34.78 -1.87 4.71
C ASN A 675 -35.10 -0.83 3.65
N LEU A 676 -34.77 -1.14 2.40
CA LEU A 676 -35.29 -0.47 1.22
C LEU A 676 -36.68 -1.06 0.96
N GLU A 677 -37.71 -0.23 1.00
CA GLU A 677 -39.07 -0.67 0.66
C GLU A 677 -39.41 -0.28 -0.78
N VAL A 678 -39.95 -1.25 -1.53
CA VAL A 678 -40.38 -1.08 -2.92
C VAL A 678 -41.81 -1.55 -3.09
N TYR A 679 -42.68 -0.63 -3.52
CA TYR A 679 -44.08 -0.91 -3.81
C TYR A 679 -44.29 -0.92 -5.32
N TYR A 680 -45.11 -1.84 -5.84
CA TYR A 680 -45.62 -1.83 -7.21
C TYR A 680 -47.10 -1.43 -7.18
N PRO A 681 -47.43 -0.12 -7.22
CA PRO A 681 -48.80 0.37 -7.18
C PRO A 681 -49.48 0.27 -8.56
N THR A 682 -50.69 -0.27 -8.58
CA THR A 682 -51.56 -0.26 -9.76
C THR A 682 -53.02 -0.45 -9.34
N GLU A 683 -53.95 0.11 -10.12
CA GLU A 683 -55.40 -0.08 -9.90
C GLU A 683 -55.95 -1.31 -10.64
N ASP A 684 -55.24 -1.83 -11.66
CA ASP A 684 -55.67 -3.02 -12.39
C ASP A 684 -55.37 -4.30 -11.61
N SER A 685 -56.44 -4.90 -11.08
CA SER A 685 -56.46 -6.22 -10.45
C SER A 685 -55.73 -7.34 -11.21
N LYS A 686 -55.68 -7.30 -12.56
CA LYS A 686 -54.95 -8.29 -13.37
C LYS A 686 -53.43 -8.09 -13.28
N VAL A 687 -52.99 -6.84 -13.32
CA VAL A 687 -51.57 -6.47 -13.18
C VAL A 687 -51.07 -6.82 -11.79
N ILE A 688 -51.89 -6.65 -10.74
CA ILE A 688 -51.58 -7.09 -9.38
C ILE A 688 -51.41 -8.61 -9.32
N ALA A 689 -52.35 -9.38 -9.87
CA ALA A 689 -52.25 -10.84 -9.88
C ALA A 689 -50.99 -11.34 -10.62
N ALA A 690 -50.56 -10.64 -11.69
CA ALA A 690 -49.29 -10.90 -12.36
C ALA A 690 -48.08 -10.57 -11.47
N ILE A 691 -48.07 -9.41 -10.81
CA ILE A 691 -47.00 -9.00 -9.87
C ILE A 691 -46.90 -9.99 -8.70
N GLU A 692 -48.00 -10.32 -8.02
CA GLU A 692 -48.03 -11.28 -6.91
C GLU A 692 -47.50 -12.67 -7.33
N LYS A 693 -47.90 -13.15 -8.52
CA LYS A 693 -47.37 -14.37 -9.16
C LYS A 693 -45.86 -14.28 -9.42
N ILE A 694 -45.34 -13.13 -9.86
CA ILE A 694 -43.91 -12.93 -10.11
C ILE A 694 -43.10 -12.86 -8.80
N LEU A 695 -43.62 -12.17 -7.78
CA LEU A 695 -43.01 -12.13 -6.44
C LEU A 695 -42.97 -13.53 -5.82
N ALA A 696 -44.03 -14.33 -5.98
CA ALA A 696 -44.06 -15.72 -5.56
C ALA A 696 -42.96 -16.56 -6.26
N GLN A 697 -42.76 -16.40 -7.57
CA GLN A 697 -41.67 -17.06 -8.30
C GLN A 697 -40.27 -16.63 -7.82
N GLU A 698 -40.08 -15.35 -7.50
CA GLU A 698 -38.80 -14.81 -7.02
C GLU A 698 -38.60 -14.93 -5.49
N THR A 699 -39.43 -15.72 -4.78
CA THR A 699 -39.34 -15.90 -3.32
C THR A 699 -37.93 -16.28 -2.86
N ALA A 700 -37.20 -17.13 -3.59
CA ALA A 700 -35.83 -17.52 -3.25
C ALA A 700 -34.78 -16.42 -3.48
N SER A 701 -35.07 -15.45 -4.34
CA SER A 701 -34.27 -14.23 -4.54
C SER A 701 -34.59 -13.22 -3.42
N LEU A 702 -35.88 -13.01 -3.15
CA LEU A 702 -36.38 -12.15 -2.08
C LEU A 702 -35.89 -12.59 -0.69
N GLN A 703 -35.90 -13.88 -0.37
CA GLN A 703 -35.37 -14.43 0.90
C GLN A 703 -33.86 -14.17 1.08
N LYS A 704 -33.07 -14.12 0.00
CA LYS A 704 -31.66 -13.71 0.11
C LYS A 704 -31.55 -12.22 0.43
N ALA A 705 -32.41 -11.40 -0.16
CA ALA A 705 -32.42 -9.95 -0.01
C ALA A 705 -33.22 -9.43 1.21
N GLU A 706 -33.98 -10.28 1.92
CA GLU A 706 -35.00 -9.93 2.93
C GLU A 706 -34.52 -8.94 4.01
N LYS A 707 -33.23 -9.02 4.36
CA LYS A 707 -32.57 -8.17 5.37
C LYS A 707 -32.17 -6.80 4.83
N THR A 708 -32.58 -6.46 3.61
CA THR A 708 -32.24 -5.23 2.89
C THR A 708 -33.37 -4.73 2.01
N LEU A 709 -34.19 -5.62 1.46
CA LEU A 709 -35.22 -5.31 0.48
C LEU A 709 -36.56 -5.90 0.93
N LEU A 710 -37.57 -5.05 1.08
CA LEU A 710 -38.97 -5.44 1.21
C LEU A 710 -39.71 -5.04 -0.07
N VAL A 711 -40.58 -5.92 -0.57
CA VAL A 711 -41.26 -5.75 -1.86
C VAL A 711 -42.74 -6.05 -1.73
N HIS A 712 -43.57 -5.12 -2.20
CA HIS A 712 -45.02 -5.12 -1.97
C HIS A 712 -45.79 -4.90 -3.28
N GLY A 713 -46.81 -5.70 -3.55
CA GLY A 713 -47.86 -5.37 -4.54
C GLY A 713 -48.99 -4.60 -3.84
N ALA A 714 -49.52 -3.54 -4.45
CA ALA A 714 -50.54 -2.69 -3.81
C ALA A 714 -51.63 -2.22 -4.79
N ARG A 715 -52.90 -2.24 -4.32
CA ARG A 715 -54.09 -1.72 -5.03
C ARG A 715 -54.21 -0.19 -5.02
N ALA A 716 -53.35 0.49 -4.28
CA ALA A 716 -53.33 1.93 -4.13
C ALA A 716 -51.88 2.43 -4.26
N PRO A 717 -51.66 3.70 -4.63
CA PRO A 717 -50.36 4.32 -4.42
C PRO A 717 -49.99 4.27 -2.92
N PRO A 718 -48.70 4.06 -2.55
CA PRO A 718 -48.23 4.38 -1.22
C PRO A 718 -48.37 5.88 -0.91
N ASP A 719 -48.20 6.25 0.35
CA ASP A 719 -48.31 7.65 0.80
C ASP A 719 -47.09 8.53 0.42
N ASP A 720 -47.15 9.82 0.79
CA ASP A 720 -46.16 10.86 0.50
C ASP A 720 -44.73 10.57 1.03
N SER A 721 -44.54 9.49 1.81
CA SER A 721 -43.22 8.96 2.18
C SER A 721 -42.53 8.15 1.07
N PHE A 722 -43.09 8.09 -0.14
CA PHE A 722 -42.50 7.38 -1.29
C PHE A 722 -42.30 8.27 -2.53
N TYR A 723 -41.26 7.98 -3.31
CA TYR A 723 -41.08 8.53 -4.66
C TYR A 723 -41.52 7.51 -5.71
N HIS A 724 -42.37 7.95 -6.63
CA HIS A 724 -42.90 7.14 -7.72
C HIS A 724 -42.01 7.21 -8.98
N PHE A 725 -41.82 6.05 -9.61
CA PHE A 725 -41.12 5.89 -10.88
C PHE A 725 -41.96 5.04 -11.83
N SER A 726 -41.89 5.35 -13.12
CA SER A 726 -42.56 4.60 -14.18
C SER A 726 -41.59 4.34 -15.33
N PHE A 727 -41.55 3.10 -15.82
CA PHE A 727 -40.66 2.71 -16.91
C PHE A 727 -41.37 1.78 -17.91
N THR A 728 -41.03 1.95 -19.19
CA THR A 728 -41.41 1.04 -20.30
C THR A 728 -40.31 0.04 -20.66
N LYS A 729 -39.19 0.05 -19.91
CA LYS A 729 -38.04 -0.84 -20.03
C LYS A 729 -37.47 -1.11 -18.63
N THR A 730 -36.77 -2.24 -18.43
CA THR A 730 -36.19 -2.56 -17.13
C THR A 730 -35.20 -1.48 -16.71
N PRO A 731 -35.27 -0.94 -15.47
CA PRO A 731 -34.25 -0.04 -14.95
C PRO A 731 -32.85 -0.65 -15.03
N PRO A 732 -31.78 0.16 -15.20
CA PRO A 732 -30.40 -0.32 -15.15
C PRO A 732 -30.11 -1.11 -13.88
N LEU A 733 -29.23 -2.12 -13.98
CA LEU A 733 -28.95 -3.05 -12.87
C LEU A 733 -28.57 -2.34 -11.57
N ASP A 734 -27.87 -1.20 -11.62
CA ASP A 734 -27.46 -0.42 -10.45
C ASP A 734 -28.21 0.91 -10.28
N PHE A 735 -29.44 1.00 -10.79
CA PHE A 735 -30.36 2.13 -10.61
C PHE A 735 -30.48 2.57 -9.14
N LEU A 736 -30.60 1.61 -8.20
CA LEU A 736 -30.63 1.89 -6.76
C LEU A 736 -29.36 2.57 -6.28
N LEU A 737 -28.21 2.07 -6.72
CA LEU A 737 -26.90 2.55 -6.27
C LEU A 737 -26.60 3.94 -6.84
N GLU A 738 -26.92 4.22 -8.11
CA GLU A 738 -26.79 5.57 -8.67
C GLU A 738 -27.75 6.58 -8.01
N MET A 739 -28.98 6.15 -7.69
CA MET A 739 -29.97 6.99 -7.02
C MET A 739 -29.50 7.39 -5.62
N PHE A 740 -29.10 6.39 -4.81
CA PHE A 740 -28.59 6.64 -3.48
C PHE A 740 -27.26 7.41 -3.54
N SER A 741 -26.36 7.07 -4.46
CA SER A 741 -25.02 7.68 -4.47
C SER A 741 -25.04 9.17 -4.81
N ARG A 742 -25.87 9.58 -5.78
CA ARG A 742 -26.08 10.99 -6.12
C ARG A 742 -26.68 11.78 -4.96
N ASN A 743 -27.60 11.20 -4.19
CA ASN A 743 -28.28 11.94 -3.12
C ASN A 743 -27.56 11.91 -1.78
N ALA A 744 -26.96 10.79 -1.40
CA ALA A 744 -26.39 10.58 -0.07
C ALA A 744 -24.92 11.01 0.02
N TYR A 745 -24.08 10.54 -0.92
CA TYR A 745 -22.65 10.84 -0.88
C TYR A 745 -22.36 12.30 -1.26
N LEU A 746 -23.01 12.86 -2.30
CA LEU A 746 -22.79 14.26 -2.66
C LEU A 746 -23.26 15.26 -1.57
N LYS A 747 -24.28 14.92 -0.77
CA LYS A 747 -24.65 15.69 0.44
C LYS A 747 -23.62 15.52 1.56
N SER A 748 -23.08 14.32 1.72
CA SER A 748 -22.01 13.98 2.69
C SER A 748 -20.60 14.44 2.29
N GLY A 749 -20.44 15.15 1.17
CA GLY A 749 -19.12 15.57 0.68
C GLY A 749 -18.25 14.42 0.18
N LEU A 750 -18.85 13.34 -0.34
CA LEU A 750 -18.17 12.13 -0.82
C LEU A 750 -18.36 11.96 -2.35
N TYR A 751 -17.26 11.64 -3.04
CA TYR A 751 -17.20 11.36 -4.48
C TYR A 751 -17.10 9.86 -4.76
N GLN A 752 -17.84 9.39 -5.76
CA GLN A 752 -17.81 8.01 -6.25
C GLN A 752 -16.71 7.79 -7.30
N GLU A 753 -15.72 6.97 -6.98
CA GLU A 753 -14.72 6.43 -7.90
C GLU A 753 -15.09 5.00 -8.32
N THR A 754 -14.87 4.64 -9.59
CA THR A 754 -15.02 3.26 -10.08
C THR A 754 -13.65 2.64 -10.32
N THR A 755 -13.34 1.57 -9.58
CA THR A 755 -12.04 0.89 -9.66
C THR A 755 -11.83 0.15 -10.99
N ALA A 756 -10.58 -0.26 -11.25
CA ALA A 756 -10.23 -1.19 -12.33
C ALA A 756 -10.81 -2.63 -12.17
N THR A 757 -11.71 -2.85 -11.21
CA THR A 757 -12.48 -4.11 -11.03
C THR A 757 -14.00 -3.87 -11.03
N GLY A 758 -14.48 -2.67 -11.39
CA GLY A 758 -15.91 -2.32 -11.36
C GLY A 758 -16.52 -2.10 -9.96
N LYS A 759 -15.83 -2.56 -8.89
CA LYS A 759 -16.11 -2.16 -7.50
C LYS A 759 -15.99 -0.65 -7.33
N ILE A 760 -16.75 -0.10 -6.40
CA ILE A 760 -16.79 1.33 -6.13
C ILE A 760 -15.90 1.69 -4.93
N LYS A 761 -15.44 2.94 -4.91
CA LYS A 761 -14.76 3.57 -3.77
C LYS A 761 -15.34 4.95 -3.55
N PHE A 762 -15.21 5.44 -2.32
CA PHE A 762 -15.56 6.81 -1.97
C PHE A 762 -14.35 7.58 -1.44
N LYS A 763 -14.24 8.85 -1.87
CA LYS A 763 -13.21 9.83 -1.47
C LYS A 763 -13.91 11.08 -0.94
N PHE A 764 -13.41 11.69 0.14
CA PHE A 764 -13.93 12.99 0.58
C PHE A 764 -13.53 14.11 -0.39
N LEU A 765 -14.49 14.97 -0.71
CA LEU A 765 -14.31 16.26 -1.34
C LEU A 765 -13.98 17.30 -0.25
N PRO A 766 -12.94 18.13 -0.40
CA PRO A 766 -12.67 19.22 0.53
C PRO A 766 -13.67 20.37 0.30
N THR A 767 -14.87 20.28 0.90
CA THR A 767 -15.92 21.31 0.81
C THR A 767 -15.84 22.32 1.96
N ASP A 768 -16.26 23.56 1.72
CA ASP A 768 -16.23 24.65 2.69
C ASP A 768 -17.29 24.54 3.81
N LYS A 769 -18.09 23.46 3.85
CA LYS A 769 -19.39 23.42 4.57
C LYS A 769 -19.41 22.69 5.92
N HIS A 770 -18.34 21.99 6.31
CA HIS A 770 -18.39 21.04 7.45
C HIS A 770 -17.86 21.57 8.80
N SER A 771 -17.53 22.85 8.95
CA SER A 771 -16.70 23.38 10.05
C SER A 771 -17.31 23.42 11.47
N THR A 772 -18.53 22.92 11.67
CA THR A 772 -19.15 22.82 13.01
C THR A 772 -19.89 21.49 13.18
N LEU A 773 -19.71 20.82 14.32
CA LEU A 773 -20.68 19.96 15.04
C LEU A 773 -19.98 19.09 16.14
N CYS A 774 -19.85 19.65 17.34
CA CYS A 774 -19.52 18.91 18.57
C CYS A 774 -20.36 19.47 19.73
N SER A 775 -21.38 18.73 20.18
CA SER A 775 -22.16 19.03 21.40
C SER A 775 -22.99 17.82 21.84
N GLY A 776 -22.98 17.47 23.12
CA GLY A 776 -23.76 16.34 23.68
C GLY A 776 -22.96 15.05 23.92
N ASP A 777 -22.14 15.07 24.97
CA ASP A 777 -22.04 14.09 26.08
C ASP A 777 -21.86 12.57 25.86
N PHE A 778 -21.17 11.93 26.81
CA PHE A 778 -20.91 10.48 27.04
C PHE A 778 -19.95 9.70 26.12
N CYS A 779 -18.95 9.01 26.71
CA CYS A 779 -17.97 8.13 26.03
C CYS A 779 -17.31 7.03 26.94
N SER A 780 -17.44 5.76 26.54
CA SER A 780 -16.47 4.63 26.70
C SER A 780 -16.00 4.06 28.08
N LEU A 781 -15.19 2.98 28.04
CA LEU A 781 -14.66 2.13 29.14
C LEU A 781 -13.20 1.69 28.89
N ALA A 782 -12.58 1.02 29.87
CA ALA A 782 -11.15 1.02 30.18
C ALA A 782 -10.16 0.69 29.07
N PHE A 783 -10.18 -0.54 28.54
CA PHE A 783 -9.17 -0.98 27.56
C PHE A 783 -9.58 -0.65 26.14
N PHE A 784 -10.82 -0.98 25.81
CA PHE A 784 -11.41 -0.80 24.49
C PHE A 784 -12.84 -0.29 24.63
N ALA A 785 -13.08 0.89 24.05
CA ALA A 785 -14.36 1.55 24.07
C ALA A 785 -15.50 0.60 23.61
N PRO A 786 -16.58 0.44 24.40
CA PRO A 786 -17.76 -0.31 23.98
C PRO A 786 -18.41 0.33 22.76
N ASP A 787 -18.95 -0.50 21.87
CA ASP A 787 -19.80 -0.05 20.76
C ASP A 787 -21.22 0.32 21.24
N GLU A 788 -22.03 0.86 20.33
CA GLU A 788 -23.41 1.28 20.63
C GLU A 788 -24.34 0.13 21.05
N ALA A 789 -24.01 -1.13 20.72
CA ALA A 789 -24.74 -2.28 21.24
C ALA A 789 -24.40 -2.49 22.73
N THR A 790 -23.12 -2.54 23.06
CA THR A 790 -22.61 -2.70 24.43
C THR A 790 -23.02 -1.52 25.34
N LYS A 791 -22.96 -0.28 24.84
CA LYS A 791 -23.33 0.94 25.59
C LYS A 791 -24.79 0.97 26.06
N LYS A 792 -25.73 0.44 25.28
CA LYS A 792 -27.17 0.45 25.65
C LYS A 792 -27.44 -0.26 26.96
N PHE A 793 -26.70 -1.32 27.26
CA PHE A 793 -26.82 -2.05 28.53
C PHE A 793 -26.23 -1.25 29.70
N LEU A 794 -25.18 -0.45 29.47
CA LEU A 794 -24.59 0.42 30.50
C LEU A 794 -25.53 1.55 30.95
N THR A 795 -26.46 1.98 30.10
CA THR A 795 -27.42 3.05 30.42
C THR A 795 -28.72 2.55 31.04
N VAL A 796 -29.14 1.31 30.75
CA VAL A 796 -30.31 0.67 31.41
C VAL A 796 -29.96 -0.12 32.67
N ALA A 797 -28.66 -0.36 32.92
CA ALA A 797 -28.19 -0.95 34.17
C ALA A 797 -28.64 -0.12 35.38
N LYS A 798 -29.29 -0.77 36.35
CA LYS A 798 -29.69 -0.12 37.61
C LYS A 798 -28.46 0.45 38.31
N LYS A 799 -28.38 1.77 38.43
CA LYS A 799 -27.30 2.45 39.15
C LYS A 799 -27.28 2.07 40.63
N ILE A 800 -26.08 1.98 41.17
CA ILE A 800 -25.76 1.75 42.60
C ILE A 800 -25.10 3.01 43.16
N THR A 801 -25.01 3.17 44.49
CA THR A 801 -24.29 4.31 45.07
C THR A 801 -22.76 4.16 44.95
N PRO A 802 -21.96 5.23 45.07
CA PRO A 802 -20.50 5.13 45.14
C PRO A 802 -20.00 4.23 46.28
N GLU A 803 -20.71 4.19 47.40
CA GLU A 803 -20.42 3.33 48.56
C GLU A 803 -20.70 1.87 48.25
N GLU A 804 -21.83 1.56 47.59
CA GLU A 804 -22.15 0.23 47.09
C GLU A 804 -21.12 -0.24 46.05
N GLY A 805 -20.72 0.64 45.12
CA GLY A 805 -19.67 0.37 44.14
C GLY A 805 -18.31 0.09 44.79
N ARG A 806 -17.88 0.92 45.75
CA ARG A 806 -16.67 0.67 46.56
C ARG A 806 -16.76 -0.65 47.34
N ALA A 807 -17.91 -0.95 47.94
CA ALA A 807 -18.12 -2.20 48.67
C ALA A 807 -18.06 -3.42 47.74
N ALA A 808 -18.59 -3.31 46.53
CA ALA A 808 -18.52 -4.35 45.51
C ALA A 808 -17.08 -4.58 45.01
N ILE A 809 -16.33 -3.53 44.69
CA ILE A 809 -14.91 -3.63 44.32
C ILE A 809 -14.11 -4.30 45.45
N ASN A 810 -14.30 -3.85 46.69
CA ASN A 810 -13.66 -4.45 47.85
C ASN A 810 -14.05 -5.93 48.03
N GLY A 811 -15.33 -6.28 47.88
CA GLY A 811 -15.80 -7.66 47.99
C GLY A 811 -15.26 -8.59 46.90
N LEU A 812 -15.21 -8.12 45.65
CA LEU A 812 -14.65 -8.85 44.51
C LEU A 812 -13.12 -9.01 44.61
N THR A 813 -12.42 -7.98 45.10
CA THR A 813 -10.95 -7.97 45.14
C THR A 813 -10.33 -8.49 46.45
N ALA A 814 -11.06 -8.53 47.57
CA ALA A 814 -10.55 -9.05 48.85
C ALA A 814 -10.15 -10.55 48.79
N GLY A 815 -10.79 -11.34 47.92
CA GLY A 815 -10.41 -12.73 47.67
C GLY A 815 -9.14 -12.91 46.81
N VAL A 816 -8.55 -11.82 46.30
CA VAL A 816 -7.37 -11.86 45.42
C VAL A 816 -6.10 -12.02 46.25
N ASN A 817 -5.79 -13.28 46.56
CA ASN A 817 -4.44 -13.71 46.87
C ASN A 817 -3.52 -13.29 45.71
N PRO A 818 -2.60 -12.33 45.88
CA PRO A 818 -1.68 -11.97 44.83
C PRO A 818 -0.74 -13.15 44.59
N ARG A 819 -0.35 -13.37 43.32
CA ARG A 819 0.75 -14.29 43.00
C ARG A 819 1.96 -13.99 43.90
N PRO A 820 2.76 -14.98 44.30
CA PRO A 820 4.01 -14.74 45.02
C PRO A 820 4.92 -13.68 44.35
N ARG A 821 4.95 -13.59 43.01
CA ARG A 821 5.60 -12.52 42.22
C ARG A 821 4.90 -11.16 42.36
N ASN A 822 3.56 -11.13 42.31
CA ASN A 822 2.73 -9.92 42.43
C ASN A 822 2.62 -9.37 43.89
N ARG A 823 3.25 -9.98 44.91
CA ARG A 823 3.09 -9.56 46.31
C ARG A 823 3.50 -8.12 46.60
N ASN A 824 4.52 -7.63 45.89
CA ASN A 824 5.05 -6.28 46.05
C ASN A 824 4.44 -5.30 45.02
N VAL A 825 3.33 -5.67 44.37
CA VAL A 825 2.57 -4.80 43.47
C VAL A 825 1.51 -4.07 44.29
N LEU A 826 1.58 -2.74 44.30
CA LEU A 826 0.61 -1.89 44.98
C LEU A 826 -0.71 -1.87 44.20
N ARG A 827 -1.78 -1.75 44.96
CA ARG A 827 -3.17 -1.90 44.49
C ARG A 827 -3.97 -0.70 44.98
N GLU A 828 -4.32 0.19 44.08
CA GLU A 828 -5.05 1.43 44.37
C GLU A 828 -6.35 1.49 43.56
N VAL A 829 -7.41 2.00 44.20
CA VAL A 829 -8.71 2.27 43.59
C VAL A 829 -9.07 3.74 43.86
N GLU A 830 -9.05 4.56 42.82
CA GLU A 830 -9.30 6.01 42.92
C GLU A 830 -10.57 6.41 42.13
N ILE A 831 -11.40 7.28 42.73
CA ILE A 831 -12.44 7.98 41.97
C ILE A 831 -11.80 9.29 41.48
N VAL A 832 -11.89 9.52 40.18
CA VAL A 832 -11.42 10.75 39.52
C VAL A 832 -12.61 11.49 38.91
N LYS A 833 -12.47 12.81 38.73
CA LYS A 833 -13.56 13.63 38.18
C LYS A 833 -13.90 13.27 36.72
N ASN A 834 -12.87 13.04 35.92
CA ASN A 834 -12.95 12.70 34.49
C ASN A 834 -11.81 11.76 34.14
N LEU A 835 -11.96 10.95 33.08
CA LEU A 835 -10.89 10.17 32.47
C LEU A 835 -10.60 10.58 31.02
N PRO A 836 -9.44 10.20 30.46
CA PRO A 836 -9.15 10.37 29.05
C PRO A 836 -10.26 9.82 28.15
N ASN A 837 -10.57 10.53 27.07
CA ASN A 837 -11.66 10.23 26.14
C ASN A 837 -13.08 10.19 26.77
N GLY A 838 -13.23 10.55 28.04
CA GLY A 838 -14.51 10.52 28.77
C GLY A 838 -14.82 9.22 29.50
N ASN A 839 -13.90 8.25 29.48
CA ASN A 839 -14.10 6.89 29.99
C ASN A 839 -14.77 6.83 31.38
N LEU A 840 -15.63 5.83 31.59
CA LEU A 840 -16.24 5.60 32.91
C LEU A 840 -15.27 4.93 33.90
N ALA A 841 -14.29 4.20 33.38
CA ALA A 841 -13.20 3.60 34.15
C ALA A 841 -11.93 3.41 33.30
N GLU A 842 -10.76 3.26 33.94
CA GLU A 842 -9.52 2.76 33.32
C GLU A 842 -8.69 1.95 34.34
N ILE A 843 -7.95 0.94 33.88
CA ILE A 843 -6.91 0.27 34.68
C ILE A 843 -5.55 0.60 34.07
N VAL A 844 -4.67 1.23 34.86
CA VAL A 844 -3.36 1.71 34.36
C VAL A 844 -2.17 1.20 35.20
N PRO A 845 -1.04 0.85 34.54
CA PRO A 845 0.23 0.59 35.20
C PRO A 845 0.99 1.90 35.41
N GLU A 846 0.99 2.37 36.65
CA GLU A 846 1.85 3.46 37.12
C GLU A 846 3.03 2.90 37.93
N ILE A 847 4.08 3.70 38.10
CA ILE A 847 5.16 3.38 39.03
C ILE A 847 5.15 4.47 40.09
N GLY A 848 4.89 4.08 41.34
CA GLY A 848 4.80 4.99 42.47
C GLY A 848 6.17 5.36 43.05
N ASP A 849 6.15 6.23 44.05
CA ASP A 849 7.36 6.65 44.76
C ASP A 849 8.13 5.45 45.34
N GLY A 850 9.45 5.51 45.25
CA GLY A 850 10.31 4.36 45.57
C GLY A 850 10.32 3.24 44.53
N GLY A 851 9.74 3.45 43.34
CA GLY A 851 9.90 2.57 42.17
C GLY A 851 8.99 1.34 42.16
N THR A 852 7.89 1.36 42.91
CA THR A 852 6.98 0.21 43.05
C THR A 852 5.91 0.20 41.96
N LEU A 853 5.61 -0.97 41.36
CA LEU A 853 4.51 -1.09 40.40
C LEU A 853 3.17 -0.87 41.11
N VAL A 854 2.39 0.10 40.62
CA VAL A 854 1.02 0.37 41.09
C VAL A 854 0.07 0.02 39.95
N ILE A 855 -0.85 -0.92 40.19
CA ILE A 855 -1.97 -1.16 39.29
C ILE A 855 -3.14 -0.33 39.83
N LYS A 856 -3.40 0.81 39.19
CA LYS A 856 -4.49 1.71 39.57
C LYS A 856 -5.75 1.35 38.80
N MET A 857 -6.84 1.12 39.53
CA MET A 857 -8.19 1.08 38.97
C MET A 857 -8.84 2.44 39.22
N ARG A 858 -9.20 3.14 38.14
CA ARG A 858 -9.79 4.47 38.17
C ARG A 858 -11.25 4.37 37.75
N PHE A 859 -12.13 5.09 38.43
CA PHE A 859 -13.52 5.30 37.98
C PHE A 859 -13.86 6.78 37.94
N THR A 860 -14.78 7.17 37.06
CA THR A 860 -15.55 8.40 37.28
C THR A 860 -16.63 8.16 38.34
N GLU A 861 -17.18 9.25 38.91
CA GLU A 861 -18.32 9.19 39.83
C GLU A 861 -19.51 8.39 39.25
N GLU A 862 -19.78 8.53 37.95
CA GLU A 862 -20.89 7.86 37.25
C GLU A 862 -20.55 6.43 36.79
N GLY A 863 -19.27 6.13 36.61
CA GLY A 863 -18.74 4.79 36.34
C GLY A 863 -18.75 3.87 37.57
N ILE A 864 -18.36 4.34 38.75
CA ILE A 864 -18.45 3.54 39.99
C ILE A 864 -19.90 3.30 40.43
N CYS A 865 -20.83 4.18 40.03
CA CYS A 865 -22.26 3.97 40.19
C CYS A 865 -22.85 2.94 39.20
N ASN A 866 -22.05 2.35 38.29
CA ASN A 866 -22.53 1.43 37.27
C ASN A 866 -22.07 -0.01 37.56
N PRO A 867 -22.96 -0.93 37.96
CA PRO A 867 -22.56 -2.27 38.41
C PRO A 867 -21.89 -3.11 37.31
N LEU A 868 -22.25 -2.90 36.03
CA LEU A 868 -21.60 -3.61 34.90
C LEU A 868 -20.12 -3.17 34.74
N VAL A 869 -19.86 -1.88 34.92
CA VAL A 869 -18.51 -1.28 34.86
C VAL A 869 -17.68 -1.75 36.05
N VAL A 870 -18.21 -1.63 37.26
CA VAL A 870 -17.58 -2.14 38.48
C VAL A 870 -17.23 -3.63 38.36
N LEU A 871 -18.11 -4.43 37.75
CA LEU A 871 -17.88 -5.85 37.51
C LEU A 871 -16.73 -6.10 36.53
N GLU A 872 -16.77 -5.51 35.33
CA GLU A 872 -15.79 -5.73 34.26
C GLU A 872 -14.37 -5.36 34.73
N GLU A 873 -14.19 -4.17 35.31
CA GLU A 873 -12.89 -3.72 35.79
C GLU A 873 -12.40 -4.53 36.98
N SER A 874 -13.28 -4.96 37.88
CA SER A 874 -12.89 -5.85 38.99
C SER A 874 -12.36 -7.18 38.48
N TYR A 875 -12.94 -7.76 37.41
CA TYR A 875 -12.44 -9.02 36.84
C TYR A 875 -11.13 -8.88 36.08
N HIS A 876 -10.94 -7.79 35.33
CA HIS A 876 -9.64 -7.44 34.77
C HIS A 876 -8.57 -7.32 35.87
N TYR A 877 -8.89 -6.65 36.98
CA TYR A 877 -7.98 -6.49 38.12
C TYR A 877 -7.64 -7.82 38.79
N ILE A 878 -8.64 -8.69 39.00
CA ILE A 878 -8.47 -10.07 39.47
C ILE A 878 -7.53 -10.85 38.53
N GLN A 879 -7.67 -10.68 37.20
CA GLN A 879 -6.86 -11.36 36.17
C GLN A 879 -5.42 -10.83 36.08
N ILE A 880 -5.17 -9.56 36.40
CA ILE A 880 -3.81 -8.96 36.41
C ILE A 880 -3.04 -9.37 37.68
N LEU A 881 -3.73 -9.42 38.83
CA LEU A 881 -3.10 -9.51 40.14
C LEU A 881 -3.13 -10.92 40.75
N GLY A 882 -4.15 -11.72 40.43
CA GLY A 882 -4.48 -12.94 41.13
C GLY A 882 -3.61 -14.16 40.86
N GLN A 883 -3.45 -15.00 41.88
CA GLN A 883 -3.10 -16.40 41.69
C GLN A 883 -4.35 -17.16 41.21
N ALA A 884 -4.26 -17.80 40.04
CA ALA A 884 -5.43 -18.32 39.31
C ALA A 884 -6.22 -19.38 40.12
N TRP A 885 -7.55 -19.35 40.00
CA TRP A 885 -8.48 -20.33 40.61
C TRP A 885 -8.51 -21.64 39.77
N GLY A 886 -7.34 -22.20 39.49
CA GLY A 886 -7.12 -23.40 38.66
C GLY A 886 -6.15 -23.18 37.49
N ASN A 887 -5.55 -24.26 37.00
CA ASN A 887 -4.44 -24.25 36.03
C ASN A 887 -4.80 -23.77 34.61
N ASN A 888 -6.08 -23.58 34.29
CA ASN A 888 -6.56 -23.36 32.92
C ASN A 888 -6.79 -21.88 32.54
N TRP A 889 -6.60 -20.94 33.47
CA TRP A 889 -6.88 -19.52 33.21
C TRP A 889 -5.63 -18.83 32.61
N PRO A 890 -5.72 -18.18 31.44
CA PRO A 890 -4.65 -17.35 30.88
C PRO A 890 -4.46 -16.06 31.72
N VAL A 891 -3.87 -16.23 32.90
CA VAL A 891 -3.58 -15.16 33.87
C VAL A 891 -2.15 -14.70 33.64
N ILE A 892 -1.98 -13.39 33.52
CA ILE A 892 -0.72 -12.75 33.19
C ILE A 892 -0.04 -12.28 34.48
N ASP A 893 1.27 -12.09 34.43
CA ASP A 893 2.01 -11.45 35.52
C ASP A 893 1.84 -9.92 35.47
N ALA A 894 1.71 -9.22 36.60
CA ALA A 894 1.41 -7.79 36.58
C ALA A 894 2.48 -6.98 35.81
N VAL A 895 3.74 -7.43 35.82
CA VAL A 895 4.83 -6.82 35.05
C VAL A 895 4.66 -7.03 33.53
N MET A 896 4.23 -8.22 33.11
CA MET A 896 3.95 -8.52 31.70
C MET A 896 2.73 -7.76 31.19
N TRP A 897 1.67 -7.63 31.99
CA TRP A 897 0.51 -6.80 31.64
C TRP A 897 0.91 -5.31 31.55
N ALA A 898 1.73 -4.81 32.47
CA ALA A 898 2.24 -3.44 32.41
C ALA A 898 3.03 -3.17 31.11
N GLU A 899 3.91 -4.09 30.71
CA GLU A 899 4.65 -4.01 29.45
C GLU A 899 3.71 -4.02 28.23
N LEU A 900 2.70 -4.91 28.21
CA LEU A 900 1.70 -4.97 27.15
C LEU A 900 0.94 -3.65 27.03
N SER A 901 0.48 -3.08 28.13
CA SER A 901 -0.24 -1.80 28.16
C SER A 901 0.63 -0.63 27.69
N TRP A 902 1.90 -0.53 28.11
CA TRP A 902 2.81 0.51 27.59
C TRP A 902 3.14 0.30 26.11
N ASN A 903 3.39 -0.95 25.67
CA ASN A 903 3.62 -1.28 24.26
C ASN A 903 2.40 -0.96 23.38
N ALA A 904 1.18 -1.19 23.87
CA ALA A 904 -0.07 -0.87 23.18
C ALA A 904 -0.31 0.65 23.09
N LYS A 905 -0.05 1.41 24.18
CA LYS A 905 -0.06 2.88 24.15
C LYS A 905 0.92 3.45 23.12
N ALA A 906 2.08 2.79 22.94
CA ALA A 906 3.06 3.09 21.89
C ALA A 906 2.72 2.50 20.49
N GLY A 907 1.51 2.01 20.25
CA GLY A 907 1.04 1.59 18.94
C GLY A 907 1.54 0.21 18.44
N ASN A 908 2.09 -0.63 19.32
CA ASN A 908 2.39 -2.02 18.97
C ASN A 908 1.08 -2.82 18.78
N ALA A 909 0.97 -3.52 17.64
CA ALA A 909 -0.26 -4.23 17.28
C ALA A 909 -0.36 -5.63 17.91
N GLU A 910 0.78 -6.28 18.19
CA GLU A 910 0.83 -7.58 18.87
C GLU A 910 0.42 -7.43 20.34
N ALA A 911 0.89 -6.37 21.00
CA ALA A 911 0.46 -6.01 22.35
C ALA A 911 -1.03 -5.65 22.41
N ARG A 912 -1.56 -4.89 21.44
CA ARG A 912 -3.01 -4.64 21.33
C ARG A 912 -3.81 -5.92 21.08
N LEU A 913 -3.30 -6.84 20.25
CA LEU A 913 -3.94 -8.13 20.00
C LEU A 913 -3.98 -8.98 21.28
N ALA A 914 -2.90 -9.01 22.05
CA ALA A 914 -2.87 -9.67 23.36
C ALA A 914 -3.90 -9.07 24.32
N LEU A 915 -3.97 -7.75 24.47
CA LEU A 915 -4.99 -7.09 25.31
C LEU A 915 -6.42 -7.46 24.88
N LEU A 916 -6.70 -7.58 23.59
CA LEU A 916 -8.00 -8.07 23.10
C LEU A 916 -8.26 -9.56 23.38
N GLN A 917 -7.22 -10.41 23.40
CA GLN A 917 -7.34 -11.81 23.81
C GLN A 917 -7.63 -11.93 25.31
N ILE A 918 -6.96 -11.11 26.13
CA ILE A 918 -7.13 -11.01 27.58
C ILE A 918 -8.56 -10.58 27.93
N GLU A 919 -9.06 -9.54 27.25
CA GLU A 919 -10.45 -9.06 27.36
C GLU A 919 -11.46 -10.14 26.99
N MET A 920 -11.22 -10.87 25.89
CA MET A 920 -12.09 -11.97 25.45
C MET A 920 -12.13 -13.09 26.48
N ASP A 921 -10.97 -13.55 26.94
CA ASP A 921 -10.84 -14.58 27.98
C ASP A 921 -11.52 -14.17 29.30
N MET A 922 -11.51 -12.88 29.62
CA MET A 922 -12.20 -12.30 30.78
C MET A 922 -13.72 -12.29 30.60
N VAL A 923 -14.23 -11.78 29.48
CA VAL A 923 -15.69 -11.76 29.20
C VAL A 923 -16.25 -13.18 29.13
N GLU A 924 -15.53 -14.12 28.50
CA GLU A 924 -15.87 -15.55 28.54
C GLU A 924 -15.83 -16.11 29.97
N TYR A 925 -14.87 -15.69 30.81
CA TYR A 925 -14.82 -16.14 32.21
C TYR A 925 -16.03 -15.67 33.02
N ILE A 926 -16.40 -14.38 32.96
CA ILE A 926 -17.58 -13.87 33.70
C ILE A 926 -18.83 -14.64 33.26
N ALA A 927 -19.05 -14.77 31.94
CA ALA A 927 -20.22 -15.45 31.38
C ALA A 927 -20.32 -16.93 31.82
N ASN A 928 -19.20 -17.65 31.87
CA ASN A 928 -19.18 -19.08 32.22
C ASN A 928 -19.15 -19.37 33.73
N ARG A 929 -18.77 -18.40 34.59
CA ARG A 929 -18.55 -18.65 36.03
C ARG A 929 -19.44 -17.86 36.98
N PHE A 930 -19.93 -16.68 36.59
CA PHE A 930 -20.27 -15.65 37.58
C PHE A 930 -21.72 -15.14 37.65
N LEU A 931 -22.64 -15.74 36.89
CA LEU A 931 -24.09 -15.52 37.03
C LEU A 931 -24.65 -15.85 38.44
N ALA A 932 -23.87 -16.46 39.32
CA ALA A 932 -24.26 -16.82 40.70
C ALA A 932 -23.80 -15.81 41.79
N SER A 933 -23.17 -14.68 41.43
CA SER A 933 -22.72 -13.70 42.44
C SER A 933 -23.90 -12.99 43.13
N PRO A 934 -23.89 -12.86 44.48
CA PRO A 934 -24.88 -12.06 45.21
C PRO A 934 -24.97 -10.59 44.74
N PHE A 935 -23.88 -10.01 44.21
CA PHE A 935 -23.85 -8.64 43.68
C PHE A 935 -24.66 -8.46 42.38
N ILE A 936 -24.92 -9.55 41.65
CA ILE A 936 -25.55 -9.53 40.32
C ILE A 936 -27.01 -9.98 40.40
N ARG A 937 -27.51 -10.32 41.60
CA ARG A 937 -28.85 -10.88 41.79
C ARG A 937 -29.95 -9.88 41.40
N GLY A 938 -30.75 -10.23 40.41
CA GLY A 938 -31.73 -9.34 39.77
C GLY A 938 -31.19 -8.54 38.59
N MET A 939 -30.02 -8.90 38.05
CA MET A 939 -29.41 -8.33 36.84
C MET A 939 -28.87 -9.41 35.87
N GLU A 940 -29.23 -10.68 36.09
CA GLU A 940 -28.69 -11.84 35.37
C GLU A 940 -28.91 -11.74 33.84
N ASP A 941 -30.11 -11.37 33.41
CA ASP A 941 -30.45 -11.20 31.98
C ASP A 941 -29.70 -9.99 31.37
N THR A 942 -29.70 -8.84 32.06
CA THR A 942 -29.01 -7.62 31.61
C THR A 942 -27.51 -7.82 31.49
N LEU A 943 -26.90 -8.58 32.41
CA LEU A 943 -25.50 -8.97 32.31
C LEU A 943 -25.27 -10.01 31.20
N GLY A 944 -26.16 -10.98 31.03
CA GLY A 944 -26.08 -11.99 29.98
C GLY A 944 -26.04 -11.36 28.59
N ASP A 945 -26.97 -10.43 28.29
CA ASP A 945 -26.95 -9.69 27.03
C ASP A 945 -25.80 -8.67 26.95
N TYR A 946 -25.37 -8.05 28.06
CA TYR A 946 -24.17 -7.20 28.09
C TYR A 946 -22.92 -7.97 27.66
N LEU A 947 -22.63 -9.10 28.29
CA LEU A 947 -21.44 -9.91 28.01
C LEU A 947 -21.49 -10.50 26.60
N LYS A 948 -22.68 -10.84 26.10
CA LYS A 948 -22.91 -11.29 24.72
C LYS A 948 -22.66 -10.17 23.69
N ALA A 949 -23.13 -8.95 23.93
CA ALA A 949 -22.83 -7.80 23.09
C ALA A 949 -21.34 -7.43 23.13
N ARG A 950 -20.76 -7.35 24.34
CA ARG A 950 -19.33 -7.11 24.60
C ARG A 950 -18.47 -8.16 23.88
N LYS A 951 -18.85 -9.44 23.93
CA LYS A 951 -18.16 -10.52 23.20
C LYS A 951 -18.18 -10.29 21.70
N VAL A 952 -19.33 -10.06 21.06
CA VAL A 952 -19.42 -9.83 19.61
C VAL A 952 -18.60 -8.60 19.19
N HIS A 953 -18.62 -7.53 20.00
CA HIS A 953 -17.77 -6.37 19.80
C HIS A 953 -16.28 -6.72 19.84
N LEU A 954 -15.84 -7.49 20.84
CA LEU A 954 -14.45 -7.90 20.99
C LEU A 954 -14.01 -8.91 19.92
N GLU A 955 -14.89 -9.79 19.44
CA GLU A 955 -14.62 -10.70 18.31
C GLU A 955 -14.31 -9.91 17.03
N LYS A 956 -15.09 -8.85 16.75
CA LYS A 956 -14.78 -7.89 15.68
C LYS A 956 -13.38 -7.29 15.90
N MET A 957 -13.14 -6.66 17.04
CA MET A 957 -11.85 -6.00 17.32
C MET A 957 -10.66 -6.96 17.24
N LEU A 958 -10.81 -8.20 17.71
CA LEU A 958 -9.81 -9.26 17.68
C LEU A 958 -9.48 -9.66 16.23
N ALA A 959 -10.48 -9.80 15.37
CA ALA A 959 -10.28 -10.04 13.93
C ALA A 959 -9.56 -8.86 13.26
N GLU A 960 -9.89 -7.62 13.62
CA GLU A 960 -9.21 -6.43 13.10
C GLU A 960 -7.73 -6.38 13.52
N ALA A 961 -7.44 -6.58 14.81
CA ALA A 961 -6.08 -6.60 15.33
C ALA A 961 -5.27 -7.77 14.75
N THR A 962 -5.88 -8.95 14.57
CA THR A 962 -5.25 -10.09 13.91
C THR A 962 -4.84 -9.77 12.47
N SER A 963 -5.69 -9.04 11.73
CA SER A 963 -5.36 -8.56 10.39
C SER A 963 -4.19 -7.57 10.41
N MET A 964 -4.17 -6.63 11.36
CA MET A 964 -3.06 -5.67 11.52
C MET A 964 -1.74 -6.35 11.87
N VAL A 965 -1.75 -7.39 12.71
CA VAL A 965 -0.56 -8.18 13.05
C VAL A 965 -0.06 -8.94 11.82
N LYS A 966 -0.94 -9.64 11.07
CA LYS A 966 -0.58 -10.31 9.82
C LYS A 966 0.03 -9.37 8.78
N GLN A 967 -0.49 -8.14 8.65
CA GLN A 967 0.11 -7.12 7.79
C GLN A 967 1.50 -6.70 8.28
N LYS A 968 1.63 -6.30 9.56
CA LYS A 968 2.91 -5.89 10.14
C LYS A 968 3.95 -7.03 10.07
N GLU A 969 3.55 -8.29 10.21
CA GLU A 969 4.44 -9.43 9.99
C GLU A 969 4.98 -9.50 8.55
N LYS A 970 4.13 -9.29 7.54
CA LYS A 970 4.56 -9.26 6.13
C LYS A 970 5.58 -8.13 5.88
N GLU A 971 5.36 -6.96 6.49
CA GLU A 971 6.26 -5.81 6.45
C GLU A 971 7.59 -6.10 7.17
N LYS A 972 7.54 -6.59 8.43
CA LYS A 972 8.71 -7.03 9.22
C LYS A 972 9.57 -8.05 8.47
N ARG A 973 8.93 -9.04 7.84
CA ARG A 973 9.60 -10.08 7.02
C ARG A 973 10.25 -9.46 5.78
N LYS A 974 9.60 -8.54 5.07
CA LYS A 974 10.17 -7.84 3.90
C LYS A 974 11.43 -7.04 4.29
N LEU A 975 11.34 -6.25 5.37
CA LEU A 975 12.47 -5.45 5.87
C LEU A 975 13.67 -6.33 6.26
N TRP A 976 13.44 -7.40 7.04
CA TRP A 976 14.50 -8.31 7.46
C TRP A 976 15.15 -9.07 6.30
N MET A 977 14.37 -9.47 5.28
CA MET A 977 14.94 -10.08 4.07
C MET A 977 15.83 -9.10 3.29
N GLY A 978 15.50 -7.80 3.25
CA GLY A 978 16.34 -6.77 2.65
C GLY A 978 17.70 -6.60 3.35
N GLN A 979 17.75 -6.78 4.67
CA GLN A 979 19.00 -6.67 5.45
C GLN A 979 19.97 -7.85 5.27
N ARG A 980 19.55 -8.93 4.56
CA ARG A 980 20.35 -10.15 4.41
C ARG A 980 21.68 -9.92 3.71
N THR A 981 21.71 -9.12 2.65
CA THR A 981 22.93 -8.78 1.90
C THR A 981 23.92 -7.96 2.73
N PHE A 982 23.41 -7.09 3.60
CA PHE A 982 24.19 -6.32 4.56
C PHE A 982 24.82 -7.23 5.63
N PHE A 983 24.06 -8.19 6.19
CA PHE A 983 24.63 -9.20 7.07
C PHE A 983 25.67 -10.10 6.37
N ASP A 984 25.47 -10.43 5.10
CA ASP A 984 26.43 -11.19 4.27
C ASP A 984 27.73 -10.39 4.02
N ALA A 985 27.72 -9.06 4.14
CA ALA A 985 28.92 -8.22 4.15
C ALA A 985 29.60 -8.21 5.53
N LEU A 986 28.85 -7.96 6.61
CA LEU A 986 29.36 -8.00 8.00
C LEU A 986 29.97 -9.35 8.39
N GLU A 987 29.57 -10.45 7.74
CA GLU A 987 30.17 -11.76 7.92
C GLU A 987 31.45 -12.01 7.13
N LYS A 988 31.81 -11.16 6.17
CA LYS A 988 33.07 -11.25 5.41
C LYS A 988 34.23 -10.50 6.07
N ASN A 989 33.94 -9.49 6.90
CA ASN A 989 34.94 -8.75 7.68
C ASN A 989 35.89 -9.70 8.43
N LYS A 990 37.20 -9.45 8.41
CA LYS A 990 38.19 -10.33 9.06
C LYS A 990 37.96 -10.45 10.56
N GLU A 991 37.70 -9.32 11.20
CA GLU A 991 37.43 -9.20 12.63
C GLU A 991 35.96 -9.52 12.95
N LYS A 992 35.71 -10.06 14.15
CA LYS A 992 34.45 -10.68 14.58
C LYS A 992 34.04 -10.21 15.97
N LEU A 993 32.79 -10.45 16.35
CA LEU A 993 32.23 -10.07 17.67
C LEU A 993 33.13 -10.48 18.85
N ASP A 994 33.57 -11.73 18.88
CA ASP A 994 34.44 -12.30 19.92
C ASP A 994 35.81 -11.61 19.98
N PHE A 995 36.36 -11.23 18.83
CA PHE A 995 37.62 -10.49 18.72
C PHE A 995 37.48 -9.06 19.28
N TYR A 996 36.40 -8.35 18.97
CA TYR A 996 36.15 -7.01 19.51
C TYR A 996 35.89 -7.03 21.03
N ILE A 997 35.11 -8.00 21.54
CA ILE A 997 34.93 -8.18 23.00
C ILE A 997 36.27 -8.49 23.67
N GLY A 998 37.06 -9.40 23.08
CA GLY A 998 38.38 -9.78 23.57
C GLY A 998 39.40 -8.64 23.63
N ARG A 999 39.21 -7.59 22.82
CA ARG A 999 39.98 -6.33 22.85
C ARG A 999 39.44 -5.28 23.81
N ASN A 1000 38.24 -5.50 24.36
CA ASN A 1000 37.42 -4.49 25.05
C ASN A 1000 37.01 -3.30 24.14
N ASP A 1001 36.86 -3.54 22.83
CA ASP A 1001 36.39 -2.53 21.87
C ASP A 1001 34.86 -2.42 21.94
N ARG A 1002 34.40 -1.71 22.97
CA ARG A 1002 32.98 -1.52 23.29
C ARG A 1002 32.22 -0.78 22.19
N ALA A 1003 32.87 0.14 21.47
CA ALA A 1003 32.26 0.89 20.37
C ALA A 1003 32.01 -0.02 19.15
N ALA A 1004 33.01 -0.80 18.73
CA ALA A 1004 32.82 -1.77 17.64
C ALA A 1004 31.80 -2.86 18.01
N VAL A 1005 31.80 -3.33 19.27
CA VAL A 1005 30.80 -4.29 19.76
C VAL A 1005 29.40 -3.70 19.74
N ARG A 1006 29.17 -2.50 20.29
CA ARG A 1006 27.87 -1.81 20.22
C ARG A 1006 27.38 -1.71 18.76
N LYS A 1007 28.22 -1.14 17.89
CA LYS A 1007 27.95 -0.93 16.46
C LYS A 1007 27.57 -2.23 15.74
N LEU A 1008 28.24 -3.34 16.05
CA LEU A 1008 27.95 -4.66 15.49
C LEU A 1008 26.65 -5.26 16.04
N LEU A 1009 26.37 -5.11 17.34
CA LEU A 1009 25.15 -5.61 17.96
C LEU A 1009 23.90 -4.84 17.49
N GLU A 1010 23.99 -3.51 17.46
CA GLU A 1010 22.94 -2.61 16.99
C GLU A 1010 22.55 -2.90 15.53
N ALA A 1011 23.48 -3.39 14.71
CA ALA A 1011 23.24 -3.84 13.35
C ALA A 1011 22.42 -5.15 13.25
N TYR A 1012 22.57 -6.09 14.18
CA TYR A 1012 21.92 -7.42 14.11
C TYR A 1012 20.67 -7.58 14.99
N LEU A 1013 20.39 -6.65 15.91
CA LEU A 1013 19.16 -6.71 16.73
C LEU A 1013 17.91 -6.57 15.83
N PRO A 1014 16.87 -7.42 16.00
CA PRO A 1014 15.68 -7.40 15.15
C PRO A 1014 14.69 -6.28 15.51
N TRP A 1015 15.14 -5.01 15.47
CA TRP A 1015 14.38 -3.83 15.88
C TRP A 1015 12.95 -3.74 15.33
N PRO A 1016 12.65 -4.06 14.05
CA PRO A 1016 11.27 -4.02 13.54
C PRO A 1016 10.33 -5.01 14.24
N GLN A 1017 10.86 -6.01 14.95
CA GLN A 1017 10.10 -7.05 15.62
C GLN A 1017 9.86 -6.78 17.11
N MET A 1018 10.48 -5.75 17.68
CA MET A 1018 10.48 -5.43 19.11
C MET A 1018 9.26 -4.60 19.56
N GLY A 1019 8.91 -4.73 20.85
CA GLY A 1019 8.02 -3.78 21.53
C GLY A 1019 8.73 -2.47 21.87
N ALA A 1020 7.99 -1.38 22.06
CA ALA A 1020 8.57 -0.07 22.41
C ALA A 1020 9.37 -0.11 23.72
N SER A 1021 8.87 -0.86 24.70
CA SER A 1021 9.53 -1.08 25.99
C SER A 1021 10.86 -1.84 25.83
N GLU A 1022 10.86 -2.86 24.97
CA GLU A 1022 12.06 -3.65 24.65
C GLU A 1022 13.09 -2.82 23.86
N VAL A 1023 12.67 -2.02 22.88
CA VAL A 1023 13.58 -1.11 22.16
C VAL A 1023 14.24 -0.12 23.12
N THR A 1024 13.49 0.37 24.11
CA THR A 1024 14.02 1.24 25.17
C THR A 1024 15.07 0.50 26.01
N ALA A 1025 14.80 -0.74 26.42
CA ALA A 1025 15.73 -1.59 27.16
C ALA A 1025 17.03 -1.86 26.39
N TRP A 1026 16.96 -2.29 25.12
CA TRP A 1026 18.14 -2.58 24.30
C TRP A 1026 18.96 -1.31 24.00
N ARG A 1027 18.33 -0.15 23.81
CA ARG A 1027 19.06 1.12 23.61
C ARG A 1027 19.84 1.53 24.85
N ASN A 1028 19.22 1.48 26.03
CA ASN A 1028 19.88 1.77 27.30
C ASN A 1028 21.04 0.81 27.57
N TRP A 1029 20.88 -0.48 27.24
CA TRP A 1029 21.93 -1.49 27.33
C TRP A 1029 23.10 -1.25 26.37
N LEU A 1030 22.81 -0.92 25.09
CA LEU A 1030 23.83 -0.61 24.07
C LEU A 1030 24.64 0.65 24.41
N GLU A 1031 23.99 1.70 24.89
CA GLU A 1031 24.65 2.91 25.35
C GLU A 1031 25.58 2.61 26.54
N ALA A 1032 25.13 1.79 27.48
CA ALA A 1032 25.92 1.35 28.63
C ALA A 1032 27.03 0.32 28.30
N ILE A 1033 27.06 -0.24 27.10
CA ILE A 1033 28.25 -0.97 26.60
C ILE A 1033 29.36 0.03 26.30
N GLU A 1034 29.06 1.03 25.48
CA GLU A 1034 30.03 1.99 24.92
C GLU A 1034 30.45 3.07 25.91
N HIS A 1035 29.53 3.51 26.76
CA HIS A 1035 29.73 4.57 27.75
C HIS A 1035 29.36 4.07 29.16
N PRO A 1036 30.08 3.08 29.73
CA PRO A 1036 29.73 2.46 31.00
C PRO A 1036 29.94 3.41 32.18
N GLY A 1037 28.87 3.76 32.89
CA GLY A 1037 28.85 4.72 33.99
C GLY A 1037 29.50 4.21 35.28
N GLU A 1038 29.73 5.11 36.22
CA GLU A 1038 30.51 4.85 37.45
C GLU A 1038 29.85 3.81 38.38
N LYS A 1039 28.52 3.84 38.52
CA LYS A 1039 27.79 2.94 39.41
C LYS A 1039 27.79 1.51 38.86
N LYS A 1040 28.58 0.64 39.49
CA LYS A 1040 28.64 -0.80 39.19
C LYS A 1040 27.81 -1.62 40.17
N VAL A 1041 27.16 -2.67 39.66
CA VAL A 1041 26.56 -3.77 40.43
C VAL A 1041 27.56 -4.93 40.42
N VAL A 1042 27.86 -5.49 41.58
CA VAL A 1042 28.61 -6.76 41.68
C VAL A 1042 27.62 -7.91 41.65
N ALA A 1043 27.88 -8.91 40.81
CA ALA A 1043 27.08 -10.14 40.77
C ALA A 1043 27.94 -11.35 40.41
N PHE A 1044 27.39 -12.54 40.64
CA PHE A 1044 28.07 -13.82 40.50
C PHE A 1044 27.35 -14.73 39.51
N ARG A 1045 28.08 -15.59 38.81
CA ARG A 1045 27.51 -16.62 37.93
C ARG A 1045 28.27 -17.94 38.11
N GLY A 1046 27.53 -19.01 38.41
CA GLY A 1046 28.00 -20.37 38.24
C GLY A 1046 28.17 -20.66 36.76
N LEU A 1047 29.37 -21.09 36.36
CA LEU A 1047 29.71 -21.31 34.96
C LEU A 1047 29.37 -22.74 34.51
N ALA A 1048 29.71 -23.76 35.32
CA ALA A 1048 29.62 -25.17 34.96
C ALA A 1048 30.16 -25.43 33.52
N GLU A 1049 29.30 -25.87 32.60
CA GLU A 1049 29.62 -26.09 31.17
C GLU A 1049 29.61 -24.81 30.30
N ASP A 1050 29.77 -23.61 30.88
CA ASP A 1050 30.02 -22.39 30.12
C ASP A 1050 31.41 -22.41 29.49
N TYR A 1051 31.46 -22.02 28.22
CA TYR A 1051 32.69 -21.77 27.48
C TYR A 1051 33.13 -20.33 27.74
N VAL A 1052 34.33 -20.16 28.31
CA VAL A 1052 34.92 -18.86 28.66
C VAL A 1052 36.08 -18.57 27.70
N PRO A 1053 35.83 -17.94 26.54
CA PRO A 1053 36.91 -17.56 25.63
C PRO A 1053 37.83 -16.50 26.24
N LYS A 1054 39.09 -16.51 25.80
CA LYS A 1054 40.12 -15.54 26.16
C LYS A 1054 40.46 -14.64 24.97
N GLY A 1055 40.49 -13.34 25.21
CA GLY A 1055 40.96 -12.32 24.29
C GLY A 1055 42.22 -11.60 24.79
N GLU A 1056 42.69 -10.63 24.01
CA GLU A 1056 43.90 -9.84 24.30
C GLU A 1056 43.85 -9.10 25.65
N LYS A 1057 42.67 -8.80 26.19
CA LYS A 1057 42.48 -8.14 27.49
C LYS A 1057 42.09 -9.08 28.65
N GLY A 1058 41.90 -10.37 28.39
CA GLY A 1058 41.50 -11.36 29.39
C GLY A 1058 40.33 -12.27 28.96
N PRO A 1059 39.77 -13.07 29.90
CA PRO A 1059 38.58 -13.87 29.64
C PRO A 1059 37.34 -12.98 29.40
N PHE A 1060 36.34 -13.50 28.71
CA PHE A 1060 35.03 -12.84 28.55
C PHE A 1060 33.89 -13.86 28.47
N LEU A 1061 32.64 -13.40 28.63
CA LEU A 1061 31.45 -14.26 28.64
C LEU A 1061 30.54 -13.95 27.46
N MET A 1062 29.88 -14.98 26.94
CA MET A 1062 28.86 -14.88 25.90
C MET A 1062 27.69 -15.84 26.20
N SER A 1063 26.46 -15.40 25.99
CA SER A 1063 25.24 -16.19 26.23
C SER A 1063 25.19 -17.47 25.38
N LYS A 1064 24.44 -18.49 25.84
CA LYS A 1064 24.41 -19.83 25.21
C LYS A 1064 24.08 -19.79 23.72
N ILE A 1065 23.21 -18.86 23.27
CA ILE A 1065 22.91 -18.64 21.83
C ILE A 1065 24.13 -18.24 20.99
N LEU A 1066 25.11 -17.53 21.57
CA LEU A 1066 26.34 -17.11 20.91
C LEU A 1066 27.45 -18.16 20.97
N VAL A 1067 27.48 -19.06 21.97
CA VAL A 1067 28.51 -20.10 22.05
C VAL A 1067 28.11 -21.44 21.41
N LYS A 1068 26.83 -21.83 21.44
CA LYS A 1068 26.36 -23.18 21.03
C LYS A 1068 26.12 -23.35 19.52
N ASN A 1069 25.86 -22.27 18.78
CA ASN A 1069 25.54 -22.33 17.34
C ASN A 1069 26.81 -22.47 16.47
N GLN A 1070 26.72 -23.18 15.34
CA GLN A 1070 27.85 -23.30 14.39
C GLN A 1070 28.04 -22.04 13.52
N GLY A 1071 29.27 -21.81 13.05
CA GLY A 1071 29.68 -20.66 12.25
C GLY A 1071 30.42 -19.57 13.05
N ASN A 1072 30.82 -18.48 12.38
CA ASN A 1072 31.47 -17.34 13.03
C ASN A 1072 30.48 -16.54 13.90
N TYR A 1073 30.97 -15.80 14.91
CA TYR A 1073 30.09 -15.16 15.89
C TYR A 1073 29.17 -14.07 15.33
N ASN A 1074 29.56 -13.37 14.26
CA ASN A 1074 28.68 -12.42 13.55
C ASN A 1074 27.46 -13.16 12.97
N ARG A 1075 27.67 -14.34 12.36
CA ARG A 1075 26.59 -15.20 11.85
C ARG A 1075 25.64 -15.67 12.96
N ARG A 1076 26.17 -15.93 14.15
CA ARG A 1076 25.37 -16.37 15.30
C ARG A 1076 24.40 -15.28 15.76
N LEU A 1077 24.71 -14.00 15.56
CA LEU A 1077 23.79 -12.89 15.87
C LEU A 1077 22.49 -12.95 15.04
N ARG A 1078 22.49 -13.45 13.80
CA ARG A 1078 21.24 -13.66 13.03
C ARG A 1078 20.24 -14.56 13.75
N SER A 1079 20.72 -15.48 14.60
CA SER A 1079 19.84 -16.39 15.33
C SER A 1079 19.00 -15.69 16.40
N LEU A 1080 19.30 -14.44 16.76
CA LEU A 1080 18.44 -13.61 17.62
C LEU A 1080 17.04 -13.45 17.02
N GLU A 1081 16.93 -13.21 15.71
CA GLU A 1081 15.65 -13.05 15.02
C GLU A 1081 14.86 -14.37 14.92
N THR A 1082 15.57 -15.49 14.71
CA THR A 1082 14.95 -16.81 14.70
C THR A 1082 14.51 -17.25 16.10
N LYS A 1083 15.32 -16.98 17.13
CA LYS A 1083 15.00 -17.32 18.52
C LYS A 1083 13.94 -16.40 19.12
N ARG A 1084 13.85 -15.13 18.69
CA ARG A 1084 12.74 -14.24 19.06
C ARG A 1084 11.36 -14.86 18.81
N LYS A 1085 11.21 -15.60 17.71
CA LYS A 1085 9.96 -16.26 17.30
C LYS A 1085 9.69 -17.59 18.00
N LEU A 1086 10.64 -18.09 18.79
CA LEU A 1086 10.57 -19.36 19.50
C LEU A 1086 10.49 -19.17 21.02
N LEU A 1087 11.20 -18.16 21.55
CA LEU A 1087 11.12 -17.74 22.94
C LEU A 1087 9.81 -16.96 23.19
N GLY A 1088 9.22 -17.12 24.37
CA GLY A 1088 7.89 -16.61 24.71
C GLY A 1088 6.74 -17.59 24.41
N PHE A 1089 6.95 -18.56 23.51
CA PHE A 1089 6.08 -19.72 23.34
C PHE A 1089 6.53 -20.87 24.27
N SER A 1090 6.36 -20.67 25.58
CA SER A 1090 6.66 -21.68 26.59
C SER A 1090 5.88 -22.98 26.35
N ASN A 1091 6.35 -24.11 26.89
CA ASN A 1091 5.61 -25.39 26.85
C ASN A 1091 4.23 -25.34 27.54
N TYR A 1092 3.92 -24.28 28.29
CA TYR A 1092 2.54 -24.00 28.75
C TYR A 1092 1.75 -23.28 27.64
N PRO A 1093 0.56 -23.77 27.25
CA PRO A 1093 -0.22 -23.21 26.14
C PRO A 1093 -0.87 -21.87 26.52
N ARG A 1094 -0.10 -20.79 26.43
CA ARG A 1094 -0.60 -19.41 26.53
C ARG A 1094 -1.31 -19.06 25.22
N LYS A 1095 -2.58 -18.65 25.30
CA LYS A 1095 -3.35 -18.11 24.14
C LYS A 1095 -2.72 -16.84 23.54
N ILE A 1096 -1.89 -16.14 24.33
CA ILE A 1096 -1.30 -14.83 24.02
C ILE A 1096 -0.15 -14.98 23.03
N SER A 1097 -0.30 -14.43 21.82
CA SER A 1097 0.71 -14.53 20.75
C SER A 1097 1.72 -13.36 20.73
N ALA A 1098 1.75 -12.51 21.75
CA ALA A 1098 2.64 -11.35 21.81
C ALA A 1098 4.00 -11.69 22.43
N SER A 1099 5.06 -11.49 21.63
CA SER A 1099 6.46 -11.66 22.03
C SER A 1099 6.94 -10.40 22.77
N THR A 1100 6.97 -10.46 24.11
CA THR A 1100 7.32 -9.36 25.03
C THR A 1100 8.67 -9.61 25.73
N LEU A 1101 9.31 -8.56 26.26
CA LEU A 1101 10.56 -8.69 27.01
C LEU A 1101 10.38 -9.54 28.27
N SER A 1102 9.29 -9.30 29.00
CA SER A 1102 8.80 -10.11 30.11
C SER A 1102 8.62 -11.59 29.74
N SER A 1103 8.09 -11.91 28.55
CA SER A 1103 7.95 -13.30 28.10
C SER A 1103 9.29 -13.99 27.86
N PHE A 1104 10.32 -13.25 27.42
CA PHE A 1104 11.68 -13.80 27.31
C PHE A 1104 12.37 -14.01 28.65
N PHE A 1105 12.00 -13.26 29.69
CA PHE A 1105 12.57 -13.39 31.02
C PHE A 1105 11.97 -14.59 31.79
N ASP A 1106 10.65 -14.81 31.68
CA ASP A 1106 9.95 -15.98 32.21
C ASP A 1106 10.35 -17.28 31.45
N GLU A 1107 10.60 -17.19 30.14
CA GLU A 1107 11.21 -18.26 29.35
C GLU A 1107 12.73 -18.43 29.62
N HIS A 1108 13.47 -17.38 30.01
CA HIS A 1108 14.88 -17.52 30.41
C HIS A 1108 15.00 -18.35 31.69
N ALA A 1109 14.23 -17.99 32.71
CA ALA A 1109 14.22 -18.68 34.00
C ALA A 1109 13.91 -20.18 33.85
N SER A 1110 12.99 -20.53 32.94
CA SER A 1110 12.61 -21.93 32.69
C SER A 1110 13.46 -22.65 31.62
N SER A 1111 14.14 -21.92 30.74
CA SER A 1111 14.82 -22.47 29.54
C SER A 1111 16.09 -21.67 29.13
N PRO A 1112 17.09 -21.50 30.03
CA PRO A 1112 18.21 -20.58 29.79
C PRO A 1112 19.10 -20.99 28.61
N LEU A 1113 19.12 -22.28 28.25
CA LEU A 1113 19.94 -22.84 27.17
C LEU A 1113 19.61 -22.31 25.76
N ALA A 1114 18.40 -21.78 25.56
CA ALA A 1114 17.95 -21.23 24.26
C ALA A 1114 18.06 -19.70 24.16
N SER A 1115 18.45 -19.04 25.26
CA SER A 1115 18.18 -17.61 25.49
C SER A 1115 19.33 -16.68 25.12
N SER A 1116 18.99 -15.39 24.97
CA SER A 1116 19.91 -14.29 24.64
C SER A 1116 20.61 -13.66 25.84
N PHE A 1117 20.28 -14.05 27.07
CA PHE A 1117 20.84 -13.48 28.30
C PHE A 1117 21.86 -14.41 28.97
N LEU A 1118 22.70 -13.83 29.82
CA LEU A 1118 23.50 -14.49 30.84
C LEU A 1118 22.85 -14.20 32.20
N SER A 1119 22.57 -15.25 32.97
CA SER A 1119 21.99 -15.15 34.31
C SER A 1119 23.09 -15.01 35.38
N PHE A 1120 22.89 -14.07 36.29
CA PHE A 1120 23.72 -13.77 37.46
C PHE A 1120 22.85 -13.67 38.71
N SER A 1121 23.46 -13.79 39.89
CA SER A 1121 22.79 -13.68 41.18
C SER A 1121 23.78 -13.27 42.29
N ASN A 1122 23.35 -13.35 43.55
CA ASN A 1122 24.23 -13.40 44.72
C ASN A 1122 25.16 -14.63 44.69
N TYR A 1123 26.21 -14.61 45.49
CA TYR A 1123 27.22 -15.68 45.52
C TYR A 1123 26.65 -17.05 45.89
N ARG A 1124 25.75 -17.17 46.88
CA ARG A 1124 25.17 -18.47 47.30
C ARG A 1124 24.41 -19.15 46.19
N VAL A 1125 23.53 -18.43 45.50
CA VAL A 1125 22.75 -18.94 44.37
C VAL A 1125 23.69 -19.30 43.22
N ALA A 1126 24.60 -18.40 42.84
CA ALA A 1126 25.58 -18.67 41.79
C ALA A 1126 26.47 -19.89 42.09
N GLY A 1127 26.84 -20.10 43.35
CA GLY A 1127 27.60 -21.25 43.85
C GLY A 1127 26.81 -22.58 43.87
N SER A 1128 25.48 -22.54 43.75
CA SER A 1128 24.69 -23.76 43.50
C SER A 1128 24.83 -24.23 42.04
N PHE A 1129 24.95 -23.28 41.11
CA PHE A 1129 25.13 -23.51 39.67
C PHE A 1129 26.60 -23.63 39.21
N SER A 1130 27.59 -23.43 40.11
CA SER A 1130 29.02 -23.50 39.78
C SER A 1130 29.57 -24.93 39.71
N ARG A 1131 28.85 -25.89 40.29
CA ARG A 1131 29.34 -27.25 40.57
C ARG A 1131 29.51 -28.07 39.30
N ILE A 1132 30.70 -28.63 39.12
CA ILE A 1132 30.98 -29.66 38.11
C ILE A 1132 31.30 -30.96 38.86
N ILE A 1133 30.67 -32.06 38.46
CA ILE A 1133 31.15 -33.40 38.83
C ILE A 1133 32.33 -33.68 37.91
N ASP A 1134 33.55 -33.60 38.44
CA ASP A 1134 34.75 -33.89 37.66
C ASP A 1134 34.88 -35.40 37.37
N LYS A 1135 35.90 -35.80 36.61
CA LYS A 1135 36.16 -37.23 36.30
C LYS A 1135 36.67 -38.04 37.50
N SER A 1136 36.93 -37.39 38.63
CA SER A 1136 37.41 -37.95 39.90
C SER A 1136 36.26 -38.16 40.91
N GLY A 1137 35.08 -37.58 40.66
CA GLY A 1137 33.99 -37.48 41.63
C GLY A 1137 34.14 -36.34 42.64
N GLY A 1138 35.10 -35.44 42.44
CA GLY A 1138 35.34 -34.26 43.27
C GLY A 1138 34.37 -33.10 42.96
N PRO A 1139 33.95 -32.32 43.97
CA PRO A 1139 33.06 -31.18 43.78
C PRO A 1139 33.84 -29.92 43.35
N GLY A 1140 34.09 -29.76 42.05
CA GLY A 1140 34.76 -28.58 41.51
C GLY A 1140 33.85 -27.35 41.37
N MET A 1141 34.39 -26.16 41.59
CA MET A 1141 33.66 -24.87 41.66
C MET A 1141 34.08 -23.90 40.55
N ASN A 1142 33.41 -23.97 39.40
CA ASN A 1142 33.61 -23.02 38.30
C ASN A 1142 32.67 -21.81 38.45
N ILE A 1143 33.21 -20.67 38.90
CA ILE A 1143 32.44 -19.46 39.22
C ILE A 1143 33.14 -18.18 38.74
N VAL A 1144 32.34 -17.20 38.29
CA VAL A 1144 32.80 -15.85 37.94
C VAL A 1144 32.07 -14.79 38.75
N ALA A 1145 32.79 -13.74 39.14
CA ALA A 1145 32.26 -12.52 39.72
C ALA A 1145 32.53 -11.35 38.76
N VAL A 1146 31.52 -10.49 38.58
CA VAL A 1146 31.52 -9.37 37.63
C VAL A 1146 31.15 -8.05 38.33
N ALA A 1147 31.65 -6.92 37.81
CA ALA A 1147 31.24 -5.57 38.22
C ALA A 1147 30.81 -4.77 36.98
N ILE A 1148 29.49 -4.73 36.72
CA ILE A 1148 28.91 -4.20 35.47
C ILE A 1148 28.12 -2.92 35.77
N ASP A 1149 28.05 -1.98 34.83
CA ASP A 1149 27.12 -0.83 34.87
C ASP A 1149 25.69 -1.30 35.20
N GLU A 1150 25.01 -0.61 36.13
CA GLU A 1150 23.63 -0.96 36.51
C GLU A 1150 22.71 -1.11 35.28
N ARG A 1151 22.87 -0.27 34.25
CA ARG A 1151 22.10 -0.28 32.99
C ARG A 1151 22.25 -1.54 32.14
N ARG A 1152 23.14 -2.46 32.51
CA ARG A 1152 23.33 -3.75 31.83
C ARG A 1152 22.94 -4.96 32.68
N MET A 1153 22.46 -4.72 33.90
CA MET A 1153 22.03 -5.74 34.85
C MET A 1153 20.51 -5.65 34.99
N ILE A 1154 19.76 -6.36 34.15
CA ILE A 1154 18.29 -6.30 34.14
C ILE A 1154 17.73 -7.29 35.17
N PRO A 1155 17.06 -6.86 36.25
CA PRO A 1155 16.50 -7.80 37.23
C PRO A 1155 15.27 -8.53 36.68
N ASN A 1156 15.24 -9.86 36.81
CA ASN A 1156 14.13 -10.71 36.38
C ASN A 1156 12.99 -10.74 37.40
N ALA A 1157 12.23 -9.63 37.49
CA ALA A 1157 11.02 -9.51 38.31
C ALA A 1157 10.00 -10.64 38.10
N ILE A 1158 9.98 -11.22 36.89
CA ILE A 1158 9.00 -12.21 36.45
C ILE A 1158 9.52 -13.64 36.59
N SER A 1159 10.72 -13.90 37.14
CA SER A 1159 11.19 -15.27 37.36
C SER A 1159 10.23 -16.08 38.25
N SER A 1160 10.01 -17.35 37.93
CA SER A 1160 9.28 -18.29 38.80
C SER A 1160 10.02 -18.62 40.09
N PHE A 1161 11.33 -18.38 40.15
CA PHE A 1161 12.21 -18.84 41.22
C PHE A 1161 12.57 -17.70 42.17
N LEU A 1162 11.63 -17.35 43.06
CA LEU A 1162 11.69 -16.21 44.00
C LEU A 1162 12.85 -16.22 45.04
N ARG A 1163 13.82 -17.12 44.92
CA ARG A 1163 15.04 -17.16 45.75
C ARG A 1163 16.32 -17.11 44.93
N GLU A 1164 16.22 -16.96 43.61
CA GLU A 1164 17.37 -16.93 42.72
C GLU A 1164 17.86 -15.51 42.41
N ASP A 1165 17.16 -14.46 42.88
CA ASP A 1165 17.50 -13.03 42.70
C ASP A 1165 18.07 -12.73 41.28
N GLU A 1166 17.43 -13.28 40.25
CA GLU A 1166 18.05 -13.44 38.93
C GLU A 1166 18.26 -12.09 38.22
N ILE A 1167 19.52 -11.79 37.91
CA ILE A 1167 19.96 -10.62 37.17
C ILE A 1167 20.41 -11.06 35.77
N LEU A 1168 19.77 -10.53 34.74
CA LEU A 1168 20.04 -10.86 33.34
C LEU A 1168 20.95 -9.80 32.71
N THR A 1169 22.15 -10.20 32.28
CA THR A 1169 22.95 -9.42 31.32
C THR A 1169 22.64 -9.89 29.91
N PRO A 1170 22.11 -9.05 29.01
CA PRO A 1170 21.99 -9.42 27.61
C PRO A 1170 23.35 -9.76 26.99
N LEU A 1171 23.38 -10.82 26.19
CA LEU A 1171 24.41 -11.28 25.26
C LEU A 1171 25.84 -11.52 25.79
N ILE A 1172 26.48 -10.58 26.48
CA ILE A 1172 27.93 -10.53 26.68
C ILE A 1172 28.36 -9.87 28.00
N VAL A 1173 29.56 -10.22 28.49
CA VAL A 1173 30.32 -9.49 29.52
C VAL A 1173 31.76 -9.31 29.06
N PHE A 1174 32.32 -8.11 29.25
CA PHE A 1174 33.67 -7.75 28.77
C PHE A 1174 34.81 -8.16 29.74
N PRO A 1175 36.08 -8.22 29.28
CA PRO A 1175 37.21 -8.62 30.12
C PRO A 1175 37.51 -7.71 31.31
N ASP A 1176 37.19 -6.41 31.21
CA ASP A 1176 37.36 -5.43 32.29
C ASP A 1176 36.25 -5.52 33.36
N GLU A 1177 35.09 -6.06 32.99
CA GLU A 1177 33.94 -6.31 33.86
C GLU A 1177 34.10 -7.58 34.71
N ILE A 1178 34.97 -8.52 34.32
CA ILE A 1178 35.30 -9.70 35.14
C ILE A 1178 36.30 -9.30 36.22
N ILE A 1179 35.83 -9.26 37.47
CA ILE A 1179 36.66 -8.88 38.63
C ILE A 1179 37.36 -10.08 39.26
N ALA A 1180 36.73 -11.26 39.22
CA ALA A 1180 37.36 -12.52 39.57
C ALA A 1180 36.75 -13.67 38.77
N LEU A 1181 37.59 -14.64 38.43
CA LEU A 1181 37.22 -15.91 37.79
C LEU A 1181 37.96 -17.03 38.52
N VAL A 1182 37.26 -18.14 38.71
CA VAL A 1182 37.82 -19.47 39.00
C VAL A 1182 37.33 -20.41 37.90
N ASP A 1183 38.29 -21.03 37.23
CA ASP A 1183 38.04 -22.11 36.28
C ASP A 1183 39.05 -23.23 36.55
N GLU A 1184 38.61 -24.25 37.28
CA GLU A 1184 39.47 -25.36 37.70
C GLU A 1184 39.97 -26.20 36.50
N ARG A 1185 39.29 -26.09 35.35
CA ARG A 1185 39.73 -26.67 34.07
C ARG A 1185 41.09 -26.13 33.62
N GLU A 1186 41.50 -24.95 34.11
CA GLU A 1186 42.76 -24.30 33.77
C GLU A 1186 43.78 -24.25 34.93
N LEU A 1187 43.30 -24.26 36.18
CA LEU A 1187 44.14 -24.15 37.39
C LEU A 1187 44.71 -25.51 37.84
N GLY A 1188 44.16 -26.61 37.37
CA GLY A 1188 44.44 -27.95 37.88
C GLY A 1188 43.67 -28.26 39.15
N VAL A 1189 43.79 -29.50 39.64
CA VAL A 1189 43.03 -29.97 40.81
C VAL A 1189 43.56 -29.32 42.09
N GLY A 1190 42.89 -28.26 42.53
CA GLY A 1190 43.17 -27.53 43.77
C GLY A 1190 41.86 -27.08 44.42
N THR A 1191 41.80 -27.12 45.75
CA THR A 1191 40.58 -26.79 46.49
C THR A 1191 40.24 -25.30 46.39
N PHE A 1192 39.08 -24.97 45.82
CA PHE A 1192 38.52 -23.62 45.83
C PHE A 1192 38.43 -23.05 47.27
N ASN A 1193 39.00 -21.86 47.47
CA ASN A 1193 38.93 -21.11 48.73
C ASN A 1193 38.03 -19.89 48.57
N GLU A 1194 36.85 -19.91 49.22
CA GLU A 1194 35.87 -18.82 49.27
C GLU A 1194 36.51 -17.50 49.78
N GLY A 1195 37.39 -17.59 50.78
CA GLY A 1195 38.08 -16.42 51.36
C GLY A 1195 39.05 -15.73 50.40
N ASP A 1196 39.84 -16.50 49.65
CA ASP A 1196 40.78 -15.95 48.66
C ASP A 1196 40.03 -15.35 47.46
N PHE A 1197 38.92 -15.99 47.05
CA PHE A 1197 38.04 -15.49 46.00
C PHE A 1197 37.40 -14.15 46.39
N PHE A 1198 36.87 -14.04 47.61
CA PHE A 1198 36.35 -12.77 48.13
C PHE A 1198 37.45 -11.72 48.27
N ALA A 1199 38.62 -12.03 48.85
CA ALA A 1199 39.72 -11.07 48.98
C ALA A 1199 40.20 -10.51 47.62
N LYS A 1200 40.21 -11.35 46.57
CA LYS A 1200 40.49 -10.95 45.18
C LYS A 1200 39.43 -9.98 44.63
N ILE A 1201 38.15 -10.23 44.93
CA ILE A 1201 37.02 -9.37 44.57
C ILE A 1201 37.09 -8.02 45.30
N GLU A 1202 37.17 -8.03 46.63
CA GLU A 1202 37.17 -6.83 47.47
C GLU A 1202 38.32 -5.88 47.09
N LYS A 1203 39.51 -6.44 46.84
CA LYS A 1203 40.69 -5.70 46.34
C LYS A 1203 40.46 -5.06 44.96
N LYS A 1204 39.65 -5.67 44.10
CA LYS A 1204 39.38 -5.20 42.74
C LYS A 1204 38.25 -4.15 42.68
N ILE A 1205 37.29 -4.19 43.61
CA ILE A 1205 36.19 -3.20 43.72
C ILE A 1205 36.47 -2.08 44.74
N GLY A 1206 37.54 -2.17 45.53
CA GLY A 1206 37.94 -1.14 46.49
C GLY A 1206 37.09 -1.06 47.77
N ARG A 1207 36.23 -2.06 48.01
CA ARG A 1207 35.35 -2.16 49.18
C ARG A 1207 35.09 -3.61 49.55
N LYS A 1208 34.48 -3.82 50.72
CA LYS A 1208 33.95 -5.15 51.08
C LYS A 1208 32.73 -5.54 50.24
N LEU A 1209 32.51 -6.85 50.14
CA LEU A 1209 31.23 -7.42 49.69
C LEU A 1209 30.15 -7.16 50.75
N THR A 1210 28.94 -6.87 50.29
CA THR A 1210 27.76 -6.67 51.14
C THR A 1210 27.03 -7.99 51.40
N PRO A 1211 26.24 -8.12 52.49
CA PRO A 1211 25.46 -9.32 52.75
C PRO A 1211 24.53 -9.72 51.59
N ALA A 1212 23.88 -8.73 50.94
CA ALA A 1212 23.01 -8.98 49.79
C ALA A 1212 23.76 -9.52 48.55
N GLU A 1213 25.03 -9.13 48.35
CA GLU A 1213 25.87 -9.68 47.27
C GLU A 1213 26.32 -11.13 47.56
N ILE A 1214 26.36 -11.53 48.84
CA ILE A 1214 26.78 -12.87 49.27
C ILE A 1214 25.57 -13.82 49.36
N ASP A 1215 24.62 -13.52 50.24
CA ASP A 1215 23.51 -14.41 50.63
C ASP A 1215 22.13 -13.99 50.05
N GLY A 1216 22.03 -12.82 49.42
CA GLY A 1216 20.82 -12.30 48.76
C GLY A 1216 19.92 -11.39 49.62
N ASP A 1217 18.95 -10.73 48.98
CA ASP A 1217 17.81 -10.09 49.65
C ASP A 1217 16.57 -10.08 48.73
N THR A 1218 15.81 -11.17 48.82
CA THR A 1218 14.57 -11.39 48.07
C THR A 1218 13.49 -10.32 48.31
N THR A 1219 13.60 -9.53 49.38
CA THR A 1219 12.58 -8.55 49.80
C THR A 1219 12.68 -7.28 48.95
N ASP A 1220 13.89 -6.74 48.82
CA ASP A 1220 14.17 -5.53 48.05
C ASP A 1220 14.37 -5.86 46.54
N PHE A 1221 14.66 -7.11 46.16
CA PHE A 1221 14.86 -7.53 44.76
C PHE A 1221 13.73 -7.09 43.82
N ILE A 1222 12.46 -7.35 44.15
CA ILE A 1222 11.32 -7.00 43.26
C ILE A 1222 11.15 -5.47 43.12
N LYS A 1223 11.42 -4.72 44.19
CA LYS A 1223 11.34 -3.24 44.21
C LYS A 1223 12.47 -2.60 43.42
N ASN A 1224 13.70 -3.12 43.58
CA ASN A 1224 14.85 -2.76 42.73
C ASN A 1224 14.59 -3.12 41.26
N SER A 1225 13.92 -4.25 41.02
CA SER A 1225 13.47 -4.64 39.67
C SER A 1225 12.49 -3.63 39.08
N MET A 1226 11.42 -3.26 39.79
CA MET A 1226 10.44 -2.31 39.25
C MET A 1226 11.01 -0.89 39.09
N THR A 1227 11.96 -0.50 39.94
CA THR A 1227 12.76 0.72 39.78
C THR A 1227 13.58 0.67 38.48
N TYR A 1228 14.23 -0.46 38.18
CA TYR A 1228 14.94 -0.68 36.92
C TYR A 1228 13.99 -0.59 35.72
N TRP A 1229 12.84 -1.26 35.79
CA TRP A 1229 11.82 -1.23 34.73
C TRP A 1229 11.30 0.19 34.46
N GLN A 1230 11.05 0.99 35.50
CA GLN A 1230 10.68 2.41 35.36
C GLN A 1230 11.77 3.23 34.67
N LYS A 1231 13.03 3.06 35.10
CA LYS A 1231 14.17 3.89 34.66
C LYS A 1231 14.67 3.52 33.26
N TYR A 1232 14.52 2.27 32.84
CA TYR A 1232 15.20 1.75 31.64
C TYR A 1232 14.33 0.93 30.67
N ILE A 1233 13.11 0.52 31.04
CA ILE A 1233 12.25 -0.32 30.19
C ILE A 1233 10.94 0.39 29.81
N LYS A 1234 10.37 1.23 30.69
CA LYS A 1234 9.16 2.01 30.37
C LYS A 1234 9.45 2.94 29.16
N PRO A 1235 8.71 2.82 28.05
CA PRO A 1235 8.95 3.65 26.87
C PRO A 1235 8.56 5.11 27.13
N PRO A 1236 9.33 6.09 26.61
CA PRO A 1236 8.92 7.48 26.65
C PRO A 1236 7.70 7.69 25.72
N GLU A 1237 6.84 8.65 26.08
CA GLU A 1237 5.65 8.93 25.30
C GLU A 1237 6.03 9.44 23.90
N ASN A 1238 5.38 8.88 22.87
CA ASN A 1238 5.67 9.12 21.44
C ASN A 1238 7.00 8.55 20.90
N ILE A 1239 7.54 7.47 21.48
CA ILE A 1239 8.67 6.74 20.88
C ILE A 1239 8.32 6.13 19.51
N ASP A 1240 8.82 6.74 18.42
CA ASP A 1240 8.67 6.19 17.07
C ASP A 1240 9.63 5.02 16.86
N VAL A 1241 9.10 3.80 17.06
CA VAL A 1241 9.84 2.54 16.90
C VAL A 1241 10.43 2.38 15.49
N LYS A 1242 9.92 3.06 14.46
CA LYS A 1242 10.45 3.02 13.08
C LYS A 1242 11.79 3.73 12.90
N LYS A 1243 12.23 4.56 13.87
CA LYS A 1243 13.48 5.31 13.77
C LYS A 1243 14.73 4.53 14.20
N PHE A 1244 14.59 3.28 14.65
CA PHE A 1244 15.68 2.49 15.24
C PHE A 1244 16.16 1.33 14.36
N GLY A 1245 17.44 0.99 14.51
CA GLY A 1245 18.13 -0.03 13.73
C GLY A 1245 18.61 0.45 12.36
N PRO A 1246 19.37 -0.40 11.63
CA PRO A 1246 19.95 -0.06 10.33
C PRO A 1246 18.92 0.01 9.19
N ALA A 1247 17.62 0.14 9.50
CA ALA A 1247 16.54 0.26 8.53
C ALA A 1247 16.34 1.69 8.00
N ASN A 1248 17.19 2.65 8.40
CA ASN A 1248 17.45 3.83 7.59
C ASN A 1248 18.69 3.56 6.73
N GLU A 1249 18.60 3.82 5.43
CA GLU A 1249 19.66 3.44 4.47
C GLU A 1249 20.97 4.18 4.69
N GLN A 1250 20.89 5.40 5.24
CA GLN A 1250 22.03 6.24 5.63
C GLN A 1250 22.90 5.53 6.69
N THR A 1251 22.31 4.87 7.68
CA THR A 1251 23.05 4.06 8.67
C THR A 1251 23.58 2.76 8.07
N CYS A 1252 22.86 2.08 7.17
CA CYS A 1252 23.44 0.95 6.41
C CYS A 1252 24.68 1.36 5.59
N ALA A 1253 24.59 2.48 4.86
CA ALA A 1253 25.66 3.01 4.03
C ALA A 1253 26.86 3.53 4.86
N GLN A 1254 26.60 4.18 6.00
CA GLN A 1254 27.64 4.56 6.96
C GLN A 1254 28.31 3.33 7.59
N LEU A 1255 27.54 2.32 8.01
CA LEU A 1255 28.08 1.06 8.54
C LEU A 1255 28.95 0.34 7.51
N ALA A 1256 28.50 0.24 6.26
CA ALA A 1256 29.28 -0.36 5.18
C ALA A 1256 30.57 0.44 4.87
N SER A 1257 30.48 1.76 4.74
CA SER A 1257 31.65 2.60 4.42
C SER A 1257 32.65 2.78 5.58
N LEU A 1258 32.26 2.48 6.82
CA LEU A 1258 33.12 2.40 8.02
C LEU A 1258 33.51 0.96 8.41
N LEU A 1259 33.35 0.00 7.50
CA LEU A 1259 33.79 -1.40 7.63
C LEU A 1259 34.42 -1.96 6.32
N LEU A 1260 34.28 -1.23 5.21
CA LEU A 1260 35.08 -1.34 3.98
C LEU A 1260 36.32 -0.40 4.01
N LYS A 1261 36.48 0.35 5.11
CA LYS A 1261 37.69 1.06 5.52
C LYS A 1261 38.27 0.34 6.74
#